data_AF-P13470-F1
#
_entry.id   AF-P13470-F1
#
_cell.length_a   1.000
_cell.length_b   1.000
_cell.length_c   1.000
_cell.angle_alpha   90.00
_cell.angle_beta   90.00
_cell.angle_gamma   90.00
#
_symmetry.space_group_name_H-M   'P 1'
#
loop_
_entity.id
_entity.type
_entity.pdbx_description
1 polymer ?
#
loop_
_entity_poly.entity_id
_entity_poly.type
_entity_poly.pdbx_seq_one_letter_code
_entity_poly.pdbx_strand_id
1 'polypeptide(L)'
;MEKKVRFKLRKVKKRWVTVSVASAVVTLTSLSGSLVKADSTDDRQQAVTESQASLVTTSEAAKETLTATDTSTATSATSQPTATVTDNVSTTNQSTNTTANTANFDVKPTTTSEQSKTDNSDKIIATSKAVNRLTATGKFVPANNNTAHSRTVTDKIVPIKPKIGKLKQPSSLSQDDIAALGNVKNIRKVNGKYYYYKEDGTLQKNYALNINGKTFFFDETGALSNNTLPSKKGNITNNDNTNSFAQYNQVYSTDAANFEHVDHYLTAESWYRPKYILKDGKTWTQSTEKDFRPLLMTWWPDQETQRQYVNYMNAQLGIHQTYNTATSPLQLNLAAQTIQTKIEEKITAEKNTNWLRQTISAFVKTQSAWNSDSEKPFDDHLQKGALLYSNNSKLTSQANSNYRILNRTPTNQTGKKDPRYTADRTIGGYEFLLANDVDNSNPVVQAEQLNWLHFLMNFGNIYANDPDANFDSIRVDAVDNVDADLLQIAGDYLKAAKGIHKNDKAANDHLSILEAWSYNDTPYLHDDGDNMINMDNRLRLSLLYSLAKPLNQRSGMNPLITNSLVNRTDDNAETAAVPSYSFIRAHDSEVQDLIRNIIRAEINPNVVGYSFTMEEIKKAFEIYNKDLLATEKKYTHYNTALSYALLLTNKSSVPRVYYGDMFTDDGQYMAHKTINYEAIETLLKARIKYVSGGQAMRNQQVGNSEIITSVRYGKGALKATDTGDRTTRTSGVAVIEGNNPSLRLKASDRVVVNMGAAHKNQAYRPLLLTTDNGIKAYHSDQEAAGLVRYTNDRGELIFTAADIKGYANPQVSGYLGVWVPVGAAADQDVRVAASTAPSTDGKSVHQNAALDSRVMFEGFSNFQAFATKKEEYTNVVIAKNVDKFAEWGVTDFEMAPQYVSSTDGSFLDSVIQNGYAFTDRYDLGISKPNKYGTADDLVKAIKALHSKGIKVMADWVPDQMYALPEKEVVTATRVDKYGTPVAGSQIKNTLYVVDGKSSGKDQQAKYGGAFLEELQAKYPELFARKQISTGVPMDPSVKIKQWSAKYFNGTNILGRGAGYVLKDQATNTYFSLVSDNTFLPKSLVNPNHGTSSSVTGLVFDGKGYVYYSTSGNQAKNAFISLGNNWYYFDNNGYMVTGAQSINGANYYFLSNGIQLRNAIYDNGNKVLSYYGNDGRRYENGYYLFGQQWRYFQNGIMAVGLTRIHGAVQYFDASGFQAKGQFITTADGKLRYFDRDSGNQISNRFVRNSKGEWFLFDHNGVAVTGTVTFNGQRLYFKPNGVQAKGEFIRDADGHLRYYDPNSGNEVRNRFVRNSKGEWFLFDHNGIAVTGTRVVNGQRLYFKSNGVQAKGELITERKGRIKYYDPNSGNEVRNRYVRTSSGNWYYFGNDGYALIGWHVVEGRRVYFDENGVYRYASHDQRNHWDYDYRRDFGRGSSSAVRFRHSRNGFFDNFFRF
;
A
#
# COMPACT_ATOMS: atom_id res chain seq x y z
N MET A 1 18.94 6.82 9.96
CA MET A 1 19.07 7.40 8.61
C MET A 1 20.47 7.08 8.11
N GLU A 2 20.62 6.06 7.27
CA GLU A 2 21.90 5.80 6.60
C GLU A 2 22.20 6.91 5.57
N LYS A 3 23.47 7.33 5.51
CA LYS A 3 23.96 8.36 4.59
C LYS A 3 23.85 7.87 3.14
N LYS A 4 22.86 8.39 2.39
CA LYS A 4 22.82 8.24 0.92
C LYS A 4 23.90 9.11 0.28
N VAL A 5 24.94 8.49 -0.29
CA VAL A 5 25.93 9.16 -1.14
C VAL A 5 25.30 9.42 -2.51
N ARG A 6 25.28 10.67 -2.98
CA ARG A 6 24.83 11.03 -4.33
C ARG A 6 26.04 11.27 -5.23
N PHE A 7 26.03 10.72 -6.43
CA PHE A 7 27.01 11.04 -7.46
C PHE A 7 26.44 12.12 -8.38
N LYS A 8 27.23 13.15 -8.70
CA LYS A 8 26.92 14.08 -9.80
C LYS A 8 27.99 13.93 -10.87
N LEU A 9 27.55 13.70 -12.10
CA LEU A 9 28.38 13.82 -13.29
C LEU A 9 28.61 15.30 -13.58
N ARG A 10 29.87 15.74 -13.58
CA ARG A 10 30.26 17.07 -14.08
C ARG A 10 31.05 16.90 -15.37
N LYS A 11 30.71 17.71 -16.37
CA LYS A 11 31.47 17.83 -17.61
C LYS A 11 32.67 18.76 -17.36
N VAL A 12 33.89 18.25 -17.54
CA VAL A 12 35.12 19.05 -17.53
C VAL A 12 35.76 18.93 -18.92
N LYS A 13 35.76 20.04 -19.67
CA LYS A 13 36.09 20.06 -21.11
C LYS A 13 35.23 19.06 -21.91
N LYS A 14 35.84 18.02 -22.49
CA LYS A 14 35.20 16.97 -23.30
C LYS A 14 35.02 15.64 -22.54
N ARG A 15 35.31 15.57 -21.23
CA ARG A 15 35.19 14.35 -20.42
C ARG A 15 34.14 14.51 -19.32
N TRP A 16 33.34 13.47 -19.14
CA TRP A 16 32.47 13.31 -17.98
C TRP A 16 33.30 12.81 -16.81
N VAL A 17 33.25 13.53 -15.69
CA VAL A 17 33.93 13.14 -14.45
C VAL A 17 32.86 12.87 -13.41
N THR A 18 32.89 11.68 -12.82
CA THR A 18 32.07 11.34 -11.65
C THR A 18 32.62 12.09 -10.45
N VAL A 19 31.87 13.07 -9.96
CA VAL A 19 32.18 13.72 -8.68
C VAL A 19 31.27 13.08 -7.64
N SER A 20 31.86 12.31 -6.73
CA SER A 20 31.20 11.88 -5.51
C SER A 20 30.83 13.12 -4.69
N VAL A 21 29.54 13.40 -4.54
CA VAL A 21 29.08 14.32 -3.50
C VAL A 21 28.98 13.48 -2.23
N ALA A 22 30.14 13.17 -1.67
CA ALA A 22 30.21 12.60 -0.34
C ALA A 22 29.79 13.69 0.66
N SER A 23 28.76 13.44 1.45
CA SER A 23 28.64 14.04 2.78
C SER A 23 29.70 13.38 3.69
N ALA A 24 30.97 13.60 3.34
CA ALA A 24 32.11 13.19 4.13
C ALA A 24 32.27 14.18 5.28
N VAL A 25 32.00 13.69 6.50
CA VAL A 25 32.78 14.13 7.65
C VAL A 25 34.19 13.63 7.35
N VAL A 26 35.04 14.55 6.94
CA VAL A 26 36.47 14.33 6.82
C VAL A 26 37.04 14.45 8.23
N THR A 27 37.44 13.32 8.80
CA THR A 27 38.58 13.29 9.74
C THR A 27 39.71 12.60 8.99
N LEU A 28 40.64 13.40 8.48
CA LEU A 28 41.99 12.92 8.17
C LEU A 28 42.60 12.40 9.48
N THR A 29 43.14 11.19 9.47
CA THR A 29 44.54 10.96 9.87
C THR A 29 44.95 9.56 9.47
N SER A 30 46.12 9.53 8.84
CA SER A 30 46.85 8.39 8.33
C SER A 30 47.42 7.51 9.44
N LEU A 31 47.60 6.24 9.09
CA LEU A 31 48.62 5.28 9.58
C LEU A 31 48.33 4.48 10.86
N SER A 32 48.25 3.16 10.63
CA SER A 32 48.74 2.05 11.47
C SER A 32 48.19 1.87 12.89
N GLY A 33 47.51 0.72 13.08
CA GLY A 33 47.73 -0.14 14.25
C GLY A 33 46.94 0.20 15.52
N SER A 34 46.03 -0.73 15.87
CA SER A 34 45.86 -1.26 17.23
C SER A 34 45.23 -0.38 18.33
N LEU A 35 44.00 -0.78 18.70
CA LEU A 35 43.33 -0.69 20.02
C LEU A 35 43.11 0.68 20.70
N VAL A 36 41.85 1.01 21.03
CA VAL A 36 41.21 0.82 22.35
C VAL A 36 39.77 1.40 22.31
N LYS A 37 38.83 0.67 22.93
CA LYS A 37 37.37 0.91 23.07
C LYS A 37 36.99 2.01 24.08
N ALA A 38 35.82 2.61 23.85
CA ALA A 38 34.78 2.90 24.86
C ALA A 38 33.46 3.30 24.13
N ASP A 39 32.21 3.01 24.51
CA ASP A 39 31.46 1.84 25.04
C ASP A 39 29.99 2.32 25.29
N SER A 40 29.08 1.39 25.60
CA SER A 40 27.64 1.48 25.92
C SER A 40 26.66 1.50 24.72
N THR A 41 26.22 0.37 24.14
CA THR A 41 25.47 -0.84 24.61
C THR A 41 23.96 -0.74 24.44
N ASP A 42 23.38 -1.59 23.57
CA ASP A 42 22.46 -2.63 24.04
C ASP A 42 22.48 -3.85 23.08
N ASP A 43 22.64 -5.03 23.67
CA ASP A 43 23.04 -6.30 23.07
C ASP A 43 21.85 -7.11 22.51
N ARG A 44 22.13 -7.91 21.46
CA ARG A 44 21.81 -9.35 21.34
C ARG A 44 22.22 -9.87 19.95
N GLN A 45 23.45 -10.38 19.86
CA GLN A 45 23.84 -11.39 18.88
C GLN A 45 24.30 -12.64 19.63
N GLN A 46 23.71 -13.79 19.27
CA GLN A 46 24.28 -15.10 19.54
C GLN A 46 24.75 -15.66 18.20
N ALA A 47 26.03 -16.04 18.18
CA ALA A 47 26.79 -16.54 17.06
C ALA A 47 26.44 -17.99 16.69
N VAL A 48 26.58 -18.31 15.40
CA VAL A 48 27.06 -19.62 14.95
C VAL A 48 28.04 -19.40 13.79
N THR A 49 29.26 -19.85 14.01
CA THR A 49 30.43 -19.85 13.11
C THR A 49 30.42 -21.11 12.24
N GLU A 50 31.14 -21.03 11.11
CA GLU A 50 31.80 -22.14 10.38
C GLU A 50 30.94 -23.18 9.64
N SER A 51 31.09 -23.22 8.31
CA SER A 51 31.89 -24.28 7.63
C SER A 51 31.93 -24.09 6.12
N GLN A 52 33.13 -24.27 5.55
CA GLN A 52 33.47 -24.32 4.12
C GLN A 52 32.98 -25.61 3.45
N ALA A 53 32.57 -25.53 2.17
CA ALA A 53 32.67 -26.55 1.10
C ALA A 53 31.91 -26.01 -0.14
N SER A 54 32.54 -25.49 -1.20
CA SER A 54 33.28 -26.15 -2.29
C SER A 54 32.40 -26.94 -3.28
N LEU A 55 32.74 -26.79 -4.58
CA LEU A 55 32.46 -27.66 -5.76
C LEU A 55 31.11 -27.38 -6.48
N VAL A 56 31.00 -27.20 -7.80
CA VAL A 56 31.82 -27.62 -8.96
C VAL A 56 31.64 -26.64 -10.15
N THR A 57 32.76 -26.32 -10.81
CA THR A 57 32.88 -25.80 -12.19
C THR A 57 33.21 -26.93 -13.18
N THR A 58 32.71 -26.86 -14.42
CA THR A 58 33.30 -27.40 -15.66
C THR A 58 32.74 -26.57 -16.83
N SER A 59 33.54 -25.68 -17.45
CA SER A 59 34.40 -25.87 -18.65
C SER A 59 33.57 -25.86 -19.95
N GLU A 60 33.94 -25.28 -21.10
CA GLU A 60 35.22 -25.01 -21.77
C GLU A 60 34.93 -24.00 -22.92
N ALA A 61 35.66 -22.89 -23.06
CA ALA A 61 36.83 -22.69 -23.94
C ALA A 61 36.53 -22.34 -25.41
N ALA A 62 36.84 -21.09 -25.80
CA ALA A 62 37.58 -20.74 -27.02
C ALA A 62 37.99 -19.25 -26.98
N LYS A 63 39.29 -19.01 -26.75
CA LYS A 63 40.00 -17.76 -27.04
C LYS A 63 40.52 -17.87 -28.46
N GLU A 64 40.32 -16.83 -29.28
CA GLU A 64 41.32 -16.43 -30.25
C GLU A 64 41.47 -14.91 -30.26
N THR A 65 42.74 -14.52 -30.29
CA THR A 65 43.33 -13.20 -30.14
C THR A 65 43.56 -12.65 -31.53
N LEU A 66 43.30 -11.36 -31.79
CA LEU A 66 44.06 -10.59 -32.79
C LEU A 66 44.08 -9.10 -32.40
N THR A 67 45.30 -8.63 -32.19
CA THR A 67 45.76 -7.27 -31.87
C THR A 67 46.23 -6.52 -33.12
N ALA A 68 46.46 -5.21 -32.96
CA ALA A 68 47.26 -4.26 -33.78
C ALA A 68 46.48 -3.42 -34.81
N THR A 69 46.20 -2.12 -34.55
CA THR A 69 47.01 -0.87 -34.74
C THR A 69 47.28 -0.47 -36.19
N ASP A 70 46.69 0.66 -36.63
CA ASP A 70 47.36 1.94 -36.98
C ASP A 70 46.36 2.91 -37.66
N THR A 71 46.16 4.16 -37.21
CA THR A 71 46.89 5.41 -37.58
C THR A 71 46.81 5.63 -39.11
N SER A 72 46.20 6.68 -39.71
CA SER A 72 46.45 8.12 -39.55
C SER A 72 45.60 8.96 -40.53
N THR A 73 45.09 10.11 -40.06
CA THR A 73 45.04 11.45 -40.71
C THR A 73 44.60 11.67 -42.17
N ALA A 74 43.64 12.61 -42.34
CA ALA A 74 43.83 13.94 -42.99
C ALA A 74 42.72 14.35 -43.99
N THR A 75 42.05 15.49 -43.70
CA THR A 75 41.61 16.61 -44.59
C THR A 75 40.87 16.30 -45.92
N SER A 76 39.81 17.00 -46.35
CA SER A 76 39.59 18.46 -46.41
C SER A 76 38.23 18.80 -47.07
N ALA A 77 37.68 19.97 -46.68
CA ALA A 77 37.00 21.00 -47.49
C ALA A 77 35.64 20.66 -48.16
N THR A 78 34.51 21.30 -47.80
CA THR A 78 33.92 22.60 -48.26
C THR A 78 32.52 22.27 -48.83
N SER A 79 31.41 22.98 -48.65
CA SER A 79 31.15 24.42 -48.66
C SER A 79 29.75 24.74 -48.09
N GLN A 80 29.66 25.93 -47.49
CA GLN A 80 28.49 26.69 -47.00
C GLN A 80 27.67 27.30 -48.18
N PRO A 81 26.51 28.00 -48.00
CA PRO A 81 26.48 29.30 -47.31
C PRO A 81 25.23 29.65 -46.47
N THR A 82 25.55 30.50 -45.49
CA THR A 82 24.78 31.53 -44.75
C THR A 82 23.74 32.34 -45.54
N ALA A 83 22.68 32.76 -44.84
CA ALA A 83 22.15 34.12 -44.93
C ALA A 83 21.54 34.58 -43.59
N THR A 84 22.00 35.73 -43.14
CA THR A 84 21.67 36.49 -41.94
C THR A 84 20.55 37.49 -42.26
N VAL A 85 19.55 37.67 -41.40
CA VAL A 85 18.78 38.94 -41.32
C VAL A 85 18.46 39.24 -39.85
N THR A 86 19.16 40.23 -39.32
CA THR A 86 18.74 41.12 -38.22
C THR A 86 17.58 42.00 -38.69
N ASP A 87 16.56 42.20 -37.86
CA ASP A 87 15.91 43.51 -37.76
C ASP A 87 15.21 43.73 -36.42
N ASN A 88 15.54 44.87 -35.82
CA ASN A 88 14.86 45.51 -34.69
C ASN A 88 13.58 46.18 -35.20
N VAL A 89 12.41 45.96 -34.58
CA VAL A 89 11.36 46.99 -34.51
C VAL A 89 10.60 46.86 -33.19
N SER A 90 10.77 47.89 -32.36
CA SER A 90 9.88 48.27 -31.28
C SER A 90 8.54 48.77 -31.84
N THR A 91 7.39 48.32 -31.32
CA THR A 91 6.20 49.17 -31.24
C THR A 91 5.18 48.70 -30.21
N THR A 92 4.83 49.69 -29.39
CA THR A 92 3.75 49.86 -28.41
C THR A 92 2.34 49.53 -28.91
N ASN A 93 1.52 49.03 -27.98
CA ASN A 93 0.07 49.22 -27.78
C ASN A 93 -0.84 49.41 -29.01
N GLN A 94 -1.81 48.51 -29.20
CA GLN A 94 -3.23 48.85 -28.98
C GLN A 94 -4.15 47.62 -29.03
N SER A 95 -5.12 47.65 -28.12
CA SER A 95 -6.25 46.76 -27.96
C SER A 95 -7.14 46.66 -29.20
N THR A 96 -7.63 45.45 -29.50
CA THR A 96 -9.00 45.27 -30.01
C THR A 96 -9.57 43.95 -29.52
N ASN A 97 -10.75 44.06 -28.92
CA ASN A 97 -11.61 42.99 -28.43
C ASN A 97 -11.90 41.96 -29.53
N THR A 98 -11.85 40.68 -29.19
CA THR A 98 -12.78 39.72 -29.80
C THR A 98 -13.15 38.65 -28.77
N THR A 99 -14.43 38.72 -28.43
CA THR A 99 -15.20 37.92 -27.50
C THR A 99 -15.26 36.47 -27.95
N ALA A 100 -14.79 35.52 -27.13
CA ALA A 100 -15.09 34.10 -27.29
C ALA A 100 -15.05 33.38 -25.92
N ASN A 101 -16.23 33.29 -25.32
CA ASN A 101 -16.69 32.37 -24.27
C ASN A 101 -15.62 31.52 -23.55
N THR A 102 -15.08 32.05 -22.47
CA THR A 102 -14.38 31.28 -21.44
C THR A 102 -15.42 30.74 -20.45
N ALA A 103 -15.80 29.47 -20.62
CA ALA A 103 -16.52 28.74 -19.58
C ALA A 103 -15.54 28.44 -18.44
N ASN A 104 -15.57 29.29 -17.40
CA ASN A 104 -14.88 29.06 -16.14
C ASN A 104 -15.42 27.78 -15.49
N PHE A 105 -14.74 26.65 -15.68
CA PHE A 105 -14.86 25.48 -14.81
C PHE A 105 -13.98 25.69 -13.57
N ASP A 106 -14.45 26.58 -12.69
CA ASP A 106 -13.92 26.75 -11.35
C ASP A 106 -14.47 25.58 -10.51
N VAL A 107 -13.72 24.46 -10.42
CA VAL A 107 -14.06 23.37 -9.49
C VAL A 107 -13.75 23.84 -8.08
N LYS A 108 -14.67 24.64 -7.54
CA LYS A 108 -14.79 24.91 -6.12
C LYS A 108 -15.06 23.58 -5.41
N PRO A 109 -14.38 23.24 -4.31
CA PRO A 109 -14.81 22.14 -3.48
C PRO A 109 -16.13 22.56 -2.82
N THR A 110 -17.27 22.15 -3.40
CA THR A 110 -18.58 22.52 -2.90
C THR A 110 -18.88 21.68 -1.65
N THR A 111 -18.58 22.25 -0.48
CA THR A 111 -19.31 21.96 0.75
C THR A 111 -20.73 22.50 0.61
N THR A 112 -21.71 21.65 0.38
CA THR A 112 -23.12 21.96 0.58
C THR A 112 -23.78 20.86 1.42
N SER A 113 -24.11 21.24 2.65
CA SER A 113 -25.12 20.62 3.49
C SER A 113 -26.49 20.79 2.85
N GLU A 114 -27.26 19.72 2.66
CA GLU A 114 -28.70 19.66 2.98
C GLU A 114 -29.31 18.26 2.74
N GLN A 115 -29.87 17.72 3.83
CA GLN A 115 -31.09 16.91 3.95
C GLN A 115 -31.28 15.61 3.11
N SER A 116 -31.00 14.50 3.80
CA SER A 116 -31.88 13.32 3.98
C SER A 116 -32.65 12.76 2.78
N LYS A 117 -32.23 11.55 2.34
CA LYS A 117 -33.06 10.34 2.31
C LYS A 117 -32.18 9.10 2.09
N THR A 118 -32.20 8.24 3.09
CA THR A 118 -32.03 6.77 3.08
C THR A 118 -31.79 6.10 1.72
N ASP A 119 -30.62 5.45 1.55
CA ASP A 119 -30.57 3.98 1.41
C ASP A 119 -29.15 3.40 1.37
N ASN A 120 -28.94 2.43 2.27
CA ASN A 120 -28.25 1.15 2.15
C ASN A 120 -26.81 1.01 1.58
N SER A 121 -25.99 0.44 2.46
CA SER A 121 -25.01 -0.65 2.23
C SER A 121 -23.54 -0.31 1.96
N ASP A 122 -22.83 -0.15 3.08
CA ASP A 122 -21.59 -0.86 3.44
C ASP A 122 -20.99 -1.81 2.39
N LYS A 123 -19.79 -1.46 1.93
CA LYS A 123 -18.58 -2.32 1.83
C LYS A 123 -17.53 -1.60 0.99
N ILE A 124 -16.78 -0.70 1.63
CA ILE A 124 -15.43 -0.38 1.18
C ILE A 124 -14.55 -1.51 1.72
N ILE A 125 -14.12 -2.39 0.83
CA ILE A 125 -13.13 -3.42 1.14
C ILE A 125 -11.82 -2.68 1.41
N ALA A 126 -11.55 -2.50 2.70
CA ALA A 126 -10.24 -2.17 3.21
C ALA A 126 -9.31 -3.35 2.90
N THR A 127 -8.48 -3.24 1.88
CA THR A 127 -7.21 -3.97 1.82
C THR A 127 -6.18 -3.25 2.69
N SER A 128 -6.48 -3.17 4.00
CA SER A 128 -5.48 -2.86 5.01
C SER A 128 -4.63 -4.11 5.23
N LYS A 129 -3.55 -4.27 4.44
CA LYS A 129 -2.43 -5.09 4.87
C LYS A 129 -1.78 -4.38 6.06
N ALA A 130 -2.05 -4.91 7.24
CA ALA A 130 -1.43 -4.51 8.50
C ALA A 130 0.10 -4.43 8.35
N VAL A 131 0.64 -3.24 8.58
CA VAL A 131 2.05 -3.06 8.88
C VAL A 131 2.14 -2.41 10.25
N ASN A 132 2.41 -3.26 11.24
CA ASN A 132 2.89 -2.85 12.55
C ASN A 132 4.02 -1.83 12.37
N ARG A 133 3.78 -0.56 12.73
CA ARG A 133 4.85 0.38 13.05
C ARG A 133 4.78 0.68 14.53
N LEU A 134 5.73 0.08 15.24
CA LEU A 134 6.13 0.46 16.59
C LEU A 134 6.28 1.97 16.68
N THR A 135 5.45 2.59 17.51
CA THR A 135 5.60 3.96 17.99
C THR A 135 6.83 4.01 18.89
N ALA A 136 8.00 4.25 18.31
CA ALA A 136 9.19 4.63 19.08
C ALA A 136 9.17 6.16 19.26
N THR A 137 8.75 6.59 20.44
CA THR A 137 8.97 7.95 20.95
C THR A 137 10.47 8.20 21.06
N GLY A 138 11.04 8.86 20.06
CA GLY A 138 12.42 9.35 20.11
C GLY A 138 12.55 10.52 21.07
N LYS A 139 12.85 10.21 22.34
CA LYS A 139 13.43 11.17 23.28
C LYS A 139 14.77 11.64 22.75
N PHE A 140 14.89 12.92 22.41
CA PHE A 140 16.19 13.58 22.40
C PHE A 140 16.66 13.74 23.85
N VAL A 141 17.58 12.87 24.26
CA VAL A 141 18.39 13.06 25.48
C VAL A 141 19.74 13.61 25.02
N PRO A 142 20.12 14.84 25.38
CA PRO A 142 21.50 15.27 25.26
C PRO A 142 22.30 14.62 26.40
N ALA A 143 23.20 13.70 26.07
CA ALA A 143 24.15 13.13 27.01
C ALA A 143 25.18 14.21 27.38
N ASN A 144 25.11 14.67 28.63
CA ASN A 144 26.17 15.40 29.33
C ASN A 144 26.78 14.44 30.34
N ASN A 145 28.06 14.12 30.21
CA ASN A 145 28.96 13.71 31.30
C ASN A 145 30.37 13.57 30.74
N ASN A 146 31.25 14.53 31.04
CA ASN A 146 32.48 14.30 31.82
C ASN A 146 33.39 15.54 31.82
N THR A 147 33.43 16.17 32.99
CA THR A 147 34.63 16.51 33.77
C THR A 147 35.89 17.03 33.05
N ALA A 148 36.09 18.34 33.24
CA ALA A 148 37.32 19.01 33.69
C ALA A 148 38.66 18.68 32.99
N HIS A 149 39.32 19.68 32.41
CA HIS A 149 40.50 20.32 33.03
C HIS A 149 40.80 21.67 32.36
N SER A 150 40.97 22.67 33.23
CA SER A 150 41.38 24.03 32.94
C SER A 150 42.84 24.07 32.44
N ARG A 151 43.12 24.91 31.44
CA ARG A 151 44.37 25.70 31.37
C ARG A 151 44.17 26.94 30.49
N THR A 152 44.23 28.07 31.18
CA THR A 152 44.30 29.46 30.75
C THR A 152 45.45 29.74 29.79
N VAL A 153 45.18 30.41 28.67
CA VAL A 153 46.06 31.45 28.11
C VAL A 153 45.17 32.59 27.60
N THR A 154 45.40 33.74 28.22
CA THR A 154 44.83 35.07 27.96
C THR A 154 45.33 35.64 26.64
N ASP A 155 44.45 36.21 25.82
CA ASP A 155 44.77 37.50 25.20
C ASP A 155 43.53 38.35 24.89
N LYS A 156 43.76 39.65 24.98
CA LYS A 156 42.81 40.72 25.34
C LYS A 156 41.86 41.12 24.21
N ILE A 157 40.55 41.07 24.45
CA ILE A 157 39.57 42.05 23.92
C ILE A 157 38.58 42.41 25.04
N VAL A 158 38.43 43.71 25.28
CA VAL A 158 37.70 44.37 26.36
C VAL A 158 36.20 44.05 26.33
N PRO A 159 35.59 43.53 27.42
CA PRO A 159 34.14 43.38 27.51
C PRO A 159 33.50 44.67 28.03
N ILE A 160 32.75 45.37 27.18
CA ILE A 160 31.77 46.36 27.63
C ILE A 160 30.69 45.59 28.40
N LYS A 161 30.52 45.86 29.69
CA LYS A 161 29.44 45.33 30.53
C LYS A 161 28.18 46.21 30.38
N PRO A 162 27.07 45.75 29.76
CA PRO A 162 25.78 46.41 29.92
C PRO A 162 25.12 45.86 31.18
N LYS A 163 24.53 46.74 32.00
CA LYS A 163 23.67 46.35 33.14
C LYS A 163 22.39 45.72 32.60
N ILE A 164 22.32 44.39 32.59
CA ILE A 164 21.14 43.62 32.18
C ILE A 164 20.10 43.68 33.30
N GLY A 165 19.02 44.44 33.09
CA GLY A 165 17.78 44.29 33.85
C GLY A 165 17.14 42.96 33.49
N LYS A 166 17.24 41.96 34.38
CA LYS A 166 16.53 40.68 34.22
C LYS A 166 15.02 40.95 34.16
N LEU A 167 14.38 40.65 33.02
CA LEU A 167 12.94 40.40 32.96
C LEU A 167 12.65 39.19 33.86
N LYS A 168 12.31 39.44 35.12
CA LYS A 168 11.78 38.43 36.03
C LYS A 168 10.42 38.00 35.47
N GLN A 169 10.31 36.76 35.01
CA GLN A 169 9.00 36.12 34.89
C GLN A 169 8.34 36.17 36.28
N PRO A 170 7.08 36.65 36.40
CA PRO A 170 6.37 36.56 37.67
C PRO A 170 6.16 35.07 37.99
N SER A 171 6.81 34.58 39.04
CA SER A 171 6.86 33.16 39.40
C SER A 171 5.65 32.66 40.18
N SER A 172 4.58 33.44 40.30
CA SER A 172 3.42 33.10 41.15
C SER A 172 2.09 33.48 40.49
N LEU A 173 1.12 32.57 40.57
CA LEU A 173 -0.30 32.84 40.32
C LEU A 173 -0.76 34.04 41.17
N SER A 174 -1.70 34.84 40.65
CA SER A 174 -2.27 35.94 41.45
C SER A 174 -3.04 35.38 42.66
N GLN A 175 -3.16 36.17 43.73
CA GLN A 175 -3.90 35.75 44.93
C GLN A 175 -5.36 35.37 44.59
N ASP A 176 -5.97 36.10 43.65
CA ASP A 176 -7.33 35.86 43.16
C ASP A 176 -7.45 34.53 42.41
N ASP A 177 -6.43 34.15 41.63
CA ASP A 177 -6.39 32.87 40.92
C ASP A 177 -6.25 31.71 41.91
N ILE A 178 -5.42 31.87 42.94
CA ILE A 178 -5.27 30.88 44.01
C ILE A 178 -6.61 30.67 44.76
N ALA A 179 -7.32 31.76 45.07
CA ALA A 179 -8.62 31.68 45.73
C ALA A 179 -9.67 30.97 44.86
N ALA A 180 -9.71 31.25 43.55
CA ALA A 180 -10.62 30.58 42.62
C ALA A 180 -10.35 29.07 42.49
N LEU A 181 -9.07 28.66 42.49
CA LEU A 181 -8.66 27.26 42.38
C LEU A 181 -8.95 26.46 43.66
N GLY A 182 -8.84 27.10 44.83
CA GLY A 182 -8.98 26.43 46.14
C GLY A 182 -10.37 25.83 46.41
N ASN A 183 -11.41 26.34 45.74
CA ASN A 183 -12.79 25.87 45.91
C ASN A 183 -13.17 24.70 44.98
N VAL A 184 -12.27 24.27 44.08
CA VAL A 184 -12.56 23.18 43.14
C VAL A 184 -12.01 21.86 43.70
N LYS A 185 -12.91 20.99 44.16
CA LYS A 185 -12.61 19.69 44.83
C LYS A 185 -11.55 18.82 44.11
N ASN A 186 -11.47 18.96 42.80
CA ASN A 186 -10.63 18.14 41.93
C ASN A 186 -9.24 18.74 41.62
N ILE A 187 -8.96 19.96 42.10
CA ILE A 187 -7.66 20.60 41.95
C ILE A 187 -6.81 20.35 43.20
N ARG A 188 -5.63 19.77 43.02
CA ARG A 188 -4.70 19.45 44.11
C ARG A 188 -3.38 20.18 43.92
N LYS A 189 -2.82 20.72 45.01
CA LYS A 189 -1.49 21.32 45.03
C LYS A 189 -0.46 20.23 45.40
N VAL A 190 0.47 19.95 44.49
CA VAL A 190 1.55 18.97 44.68
C VAL A 190 2.88 19.67 44.35
N ASN A 191 3.84 19.68 45.28
CA ASN A 191 5.15 20.31 45.10
C ASN A 191 5.09 21.78 44.61
N GLY A 192 4.14 22.56 45.13
CA GLY A 192 3.97 23.97 44.78
C GLY A 192 3.23 24.24 43.46
N LYS A 193 2.89 23.21 42.68
CA LYS A 193 2.13 23.31 41.43
C LYS A 193 0.71 22.77 41.61
N TYR A 194 -0.26 23.33 40.88
CA TYR A 194 -1.66 22.89 40.91
C TYR A 194 -1.94 21.92 39.75
N TYR A 195 -2.71 20.87 40.01
CA TYR A 195 -3.03 19.80 39.06
C TYR A 195 -4.53 19.47 39.14
N TYR A 196 -5.17 19.14 38.01
CA TYR A 196 -6.57 18.73 37.98
C TYR A 196 -6.72 17.21 37.81
N TYR A 197 -7.48 16.58 38.70
CA TYR A 197 -7.74 15.14 38.69
C TYR A 197 -9.23 14.87 38.45
N LYS A 198 -9.58 13.87 37.64
CA LYS A 198 -10.96 13.38 37.55
C LYS A 198 -11.40 12.70 38.86
N GLU A 199 -12.69 12.44 39.00
CA GLU A 199 -13.28 11.76 40.17
C GLU A 199 -12.70 10.35 40.40
N ASP A 200 -12.22 9.68 39.33
CA ASP A 200 -11.53 8.38 39.38
C ASP A 200 -10.05 8.48 39.79
N GLY A 201 -9.54 9.70 40.02
CA GLY A 201 -8.15 9.97 40.37
C GLY A 201 -7.20 10.14 39.18
N THR A 202 -7.68 10.14 37.93
CA THR A 202 -6.82 10.32 36.75
C THR A 202 -6.41 11.78 36.54
N LEU A 203 -5.10 12.04 36.47
CA LEU A 203 -4.53 13.36 36.19
C LEU A 203 -4.87 13.83 34.77
N GLN A 204 -5.43 15.03 34.65
CA GLN A 204 -5.68 15.65 33.36
C GLN A 204 -4.45 16.43 32.87
N LYS A 205 -4.13 16.24 31.59
CA LYS A 205 -3.04 16.91 30.87
C LYS A 205 -3.60 17.52 29.60
N ASN A 206 -3.02 18.63 29.14
CA ASN A 206 -3.56 19.43 28.05
C ASN A 206 -5.07 19.68 28.23
N TYR A 207 -5.43 20.23 29.39
CA TYR A 207 -6.82 20.40 29.80
C TYR A 207 -7.02 21.84 30.25
N ALA A 208 -7.93 22.56 29.59
CA ALA A 208 -8.33 23.90 29.96
C ALA A 208 -9.69 23.85 30.66
N LEU A 209 -9.81 24.44 31.84
CA LEU A 209 -11.03 24.46 32.63
C LEU A 209 -11.44 25.92 32.88
N ASN A 210 -12.66 26.29 32.49
CA ASN A 210 -13.24 27.57 32.85
C ASN A 210 -13.86 27.50 34.24
N ILE A 211 -13.42 28.37 35.15
CA ILE A 211 -13.96 28.53 36.50
C ILE A 211 -14.30 30.00 36.66
N ASN A 212 -15.58 30.32 36.87
CA ASN A 212 -16.07 31.68 37.10
C ASN A 212 -15.59 32.70 36.03
N GLY A 213 -15.61 32.30 34.75
CA GLY A 213 -15.21 33.17 33.64
C GLY A 213 -13.71 33.23 33.38
N LYS A 214 -12.86 32.66 34.24
CA LYS A 214 -11.41 32.54 34.02
C LYS A 214 -11.03 31.15 33.54
N THR A 215 -10.21 31.06 32.50
CA THR A 215 -9.73 29.78 31.95
C THR A 215 -8.35 29.44 32.50
N PHE A 216 -8.26 28.28 33.16
CA PHE A 216 -7.05 27.72 33.73
C PHE A 216 -6.58 26.55 32.86
N PHE A 217 -5.32 26.56 32.40
CA PHE A 217 -4.79 25.54 31.49
C PHE A 217 -3.76 24.65 32.19
N PHE A 218 -4.01 23.34 32.22
CA PHE A 218 -3.10 22.32 32.72
C PHE A 218 -2.31 21.77 31.52
N ASP A 219 -1.00 22.00 31.52
CA ASP A 219 -0.11 21.73 30.38
C ASP A 219 0.12 20.23 30.12
N GLU A 220 1.07 19.92 29.23
CA GLU A 220 1.45 18.53 28.89
C GLU A 220 2.02 17.73 30.08
N THR A 221 2.48 18.42 31.13
CA THR A 221 2.91 17.81 32.40
C THR A 221 1.73 17.62 33.37
N GLY A 222 0.59 18.24 33.08
CA GLY A 222 -0.61 18.30 33.92
C GLY A 222 -0.57 19.42 34.96
N ALA A 223 0.53 20.17 35.03
CA ALA A 223 0.65 21.31 35.93
C ALA A 223 -0.09 22.52 35.34
N LEU A 224 -0.71 23.31 36.20
CA LEU A 224 -1.30 24.58 35.82
C LEU A 224 -0.22 25.51 35.24
N SER A 225 -0.37 25.88 33.96
CA SER A 225 0.52 26.82 33.29
C SER A 225 0.35 28.22 33.89
N ASN A 226 1.46 28.93 34.05
CA ASN A 226 1.42 30.31 34.55
C ASN A 226 0.93 31.25 33.44
N ASN A 227 -0.35 31.66 33.52
CA ASN A 227 -1.03 32.46 32.50
C ASN A 227 -0.80 33.98 32.63
N THR A 228 0.31 34.40 33.24
CA THR A 228 0.57 35.83 33.50
C THR A 228 1.22 36.50 32.29
N LEU A 229 0.63 37.58 31.77
CA LEU A 229 1.20 38.43 30.73
C LEU A 229 2.57 39.02 31.19
N PRO A 230 3.54 39.23 30.28
CA PRO A 230 4.76 39.99 30.59
C PRO A 230 4.36 41.35 31.19
N SER A 231 4.93 41.76 32.32
CA SER A 231 4.48 42.92 33.10
C SER A 231 4.11 44.15 32.25
N LYS A 232 2.91 44.72 32.45
CA LYS A 232 2.43 45.98 31.82
C LYS A 232 3.37 47.19 32.01
N LYS A 233 4.36 47.08 32.92
CA LYS A 233 5.37 48.09 33.22
C LYS A 233 6.75 47.56 32.83
N GLY A 234 7.17 47.82 31.60
CA GLY A 234 8.53 47.60 31.15
C GLY A 234 8.79 48.44 29.92
N ASN A 235 9.30 49.65 30.12
CA ASN A 235 9.88 50.47 29.05
C ASN A 235 10.87 49.59 28.28
N ILE A 236 10.54 49.18 27.06
CA ILE A 236 11.55 48.70 26.11
C ILE A 236 12.31 49.96 25.69
N THR A 237 13.33 50.33 26.46
CA THR A 237 14.26 51.38 26.07
C THR A 237 14.93 50.95 24.77
N ASN A 238 14.70 51.76 23.73
CA ASN A 238 15.01 51.60 22.31
C ASN A 238 16.50 51.33 21.90
N ASN A 239 17.39 50.92 22.80
CA ASN A 239 18.85 50.96 22.55
C ASN A 239 19.65 49.64 22.70
N ASP A 240 19.06 48.51 23.09
CA ASP A 240 19.84 47.29 23.42
C ASP A 240 19.93 46.22 22.32
N ASN A 241 19.68 46.56 21.05
CA ASN A 241 19.79 45.64 19.90
C ASN A 241 20.89 46.05 18.88
N THR A 242 21.88 46.86 19.26
CA THR A 242 22.83 47.46 18.33
C THR A 242 23.72 46.41 17.63
N ASN A 243 23.28 45.97 16.44
CA ASN A 243 24.08 45.19 15.51
C ASN A 243 25.00 46.13 14.72
N SER A 244 26.21 46.39 15.23
CA SER A 244 27.22 47.25 14.59
C SER A 244 27.59 46.84 13.15
N PHE A 245 27.38 45.57 12.78
CA PHE A 245 27.65 45.07 11.42
C PHE A 245 26.50 45.35 10.44
N ALA A 246 25.29 45.71 10.91
CA ALA A 246 24.11 45.86 10.08
C ALA A 246 24.28 46.90 8.95
N GLN A 247 24.97 48.01 9.22
CA GLN A 247 25.22 49.04 8.20
C GLN A 247 26.11 48.54 7.03
N TYR A 248 27.02 47.61 7.31
CA TYR A 248 27.93 47.05 6.31
C TYR A 248 27.31 45.87 5.54
N ASN A 249 26.43 45.13 6.21
CA ASN A 249 25.72 43.97 5.69
C ASN A 249 24.49 44.30 4.85
N GLN A 250 24.18 45.57 4.61
CA GLN A 250 23.13 45.97 3.67
C GLN A 250 23.36 45.35 2.30
N VAL A 251 22.30 45.08 1.55
CA VAL A 251 22.44 44.66 0.15
C VAL A 251 23.08 45.77 -0.69
N TYR A 252 23.94 45.39 -1.64
CA TYR A 252 24.56 46.29 -2.61
C TYR A 252 23.52 47.13 -3.39
N SER A 253 22.51 46.46 -3.96
CA SER A 253 21.32 47.03 -4.60
C SER A 253 20.15 46.05 -4.50
N THR A 254 18.91 46.52 -4.59
CA THR A 254 17.70 45.69 -4.60
C THR A 254 17.49 44.91 -5.91
N ASP A 255 18.33 45.14 -6.93
CA ASP A 255 18.26 44.41 -8.19
C ASP A 255 18.49 42.91 -8.00
N ALA A 256 17.72 42.10 -8.73
CA ALA A 256 17.75 40.65 -8.64
C ALA A 256 19.16 40.04 -8.87
N ALA A 257 20.00 40.69 -9.68
CA ALA A 257 21.40 40.30 -9.93
C ALA A 257 22.29 40.28 -8.68
N ASN A 258 21.88 40.93 -7.57
CA ASN A 258 22.58 40.93 -6.29
C ASN A 258 22.10 39.82 -5.34
N PHE A 259 21.28 38.88 -5.82
CA PHE A 259 20.74 37.76 -5.06
C PHE A 259 20.79 36.46 -5.86
N GLU A 260 21.05 35.35 -5.18
CA GLU A 260 20.72 34.02 -5.70
C GLU A 260 19.25 33.73 -5.35
N HIS A 261 18.40 33.61 -6.36
CA HIS A 261 16.95 33.47 -6.23
C HIS A 261 16.40 32.40 -7.18
N VAL A 262 15.14 32.01 -7.00
CA VAL A 262 14.37 31.20 -7.97
C VAL A 262 13.11 31.98 -8.31
N ASP A 263 12.90 32.31 -9.59
CA ASP A 263 11.78 33.15 -10.08
C ASP A 263 11.51 34.39 -9.21
N HIS A 264 12.56 35.17 -8.93
CA HIS A 264 12.56 36.35 -8.05
C HIS A 264 12.23 36.14 -6.56
N TYR A 265 12.02 34.90 -6.11
CA TYR A 265 11.82 34.59 -4.69
C TYR A 265 13.11 34.14 -4.00
N LEU A 266 13.24 34.53 -2.73
CA LEU A 266 14.35 34.09 -1.88
C LEU A 266 14.04 32.75 -1.20
N THR A 267 15.07 31.94 -1.01
CA THR A 267 15.01 30.63 -0.35
C THR A 267 15.92 30.58 0.87
N ALA A 268 15.74 29.59 1.75
CA ALA A 268 16.62 29.40 2.90
C ALA A 268 18.11 29.22 2.53
N GLU A 269 18.41 28.81 1.30
CA GLU A 269 19.77 28.69 0.76
C GLU A 269 20.21 29.90 -0.07
N SER A 270 19.42 30.99 -0.16
CA SER A 270 19.77 32.17 -0.96
C SER A 270 21.03 32.88 -0.43
N TRP A 271 21.84 33.35 -1.37
CA TRP A 271 22.99 34.21 -1.13
C TRP A 271 22.69 35.60 -1.67
N TYR A 272 23.38 36.61 -1.17
CA TYR A 272 23.25 37.99 -1.64
C TYR A 272 24.61 38.69 -1.66
N ARG A 273 24.71 39.79 -2.40
CA ARG A 273 25.88 40.67 -2.41
C ARG A 273 25.69 41.77 -1.35
N PRO A 274 26.40 41.73 -0.19
CA PRO A 274 26.40 42.84 0.75
C PRO A 274 27.16 44.04 0.18
N LYS A 275 26.96 45.26 0.69
CA LYS A 275 27.71 46.47 0.29
C LYS A 275 29.21 46.32 0.59
N TYR A 276 29.53 45.69 1.72
CA TYR A 276 30.90 45.49 2.18
C TYR A 276 31.14 44.05 2.63
N ILE A 277 32.40 43.63 2.55
CA ILE A 277 32.91 42.35 3.06
C ILE A 277 33.91 42.65 4.17
N LEU A 278 33.82 41.93 5.29
CA LEU A 278 34.79 42.01 6.38
C LEU A 278 36.00 41.13 6.04
N LYS A 279 36.84 41.58 5.10
CA LYS A 279 37.98 40.81 4.60
C LYS A 279 38.92 40.40 5.75
N ASP A 280 39.31 39.13 5.77
CA ASP A 280 40.13 38.50 6.82
C ASP A 280 39.55 38.63 8.25
N GLY A 281 38.25 38.90 8.36
CA GLY A 281 37.61 39.18 9.66
C GLY A 281 37.99 40.54 10.27
N LYS A 282 38.74 41.39 9.55
CA LYS A 282 39.40 42.59 10.12
C LYS A 282 38.98 43.90 9.45
N THR A 283 38.94 43.92 8.12
CA THR A 283 38.79 45.18 7.37
C THR A 283 37.58 45.13 6.45
N TRP A 284 36.66 46.07 6.62
CA TRP A 284 35.55 46.24 5.69
C TRP A 284 36.02 46.81 4.36
N THR A 285 35.77 46.09 3.26
CA THR A 285 36.08 46.51 1.89
C THR A 285 34.81 46.45 1.06
N GLN A 286 34.66 47.35 0.08
CA GLN A 286 33.53 47.31 -0.86
C GLN A 286 33.48 45.95 -1.57
N SER A 287 32.29 45.38 -1.71
CA SER A 287 32.11 44.08 -2.36
C SER A 287 32.27 44.17 -3.89
N THR A 288 32.84 43.12 -4.48
CA THR A 288 32.80 42.89 -5.92
C THR A 288 31.54 42.10 -6.32
N GLU A 289 31.26 41.99 -7.62
CA GLU A 289 30.14 41.18 -8.14
C GLU A 289 30.24 39.68 -7.79
N LYS A 290 31.41 39.20 -7.38
CA LYS A 290 31.64 37.80 -7.00
C LYS A 290 31.48 37.55 -5.50
N ASP A 291 31.35 38.61 -4.70
CA ASP A 291 31.39 38.55 -3.24
C ASP A 291 30.02 38.26 -2.62
N PHE A 292 29.39 37.18 -3.04
CA PHE A 292 28.15 36.70 -2.44
C PHE A 292 28.40 36.10 -1.05
N ARG A 293 27.43 36.28 -0.14
CA ARG A 293 27.39 35.66 1.20
C ARG A 293 26.00 35.08 1.47
N PRO A 294 25.89 34.02 2.29
CA PRO A 294 24.58 33.42 2.57
C PRO A 294 23.70 34.40 3.34
N LEU A 295 22.42 34.48 2.98
CA LEU A 295 21.44 35.34 3.65
C LEU A 295 21.36 35.05 5.16
N LEU A 296 21.45 33.77 5.53
CA LEU A 296 21.45 33.28 6.92
C LEU A 296 22.67 33.71 7.74
N MET A 297 23.65 34.38 7.15
CA MET A 297 24.74 35.01 7.90
C MET A 297 24.29 36.31 8.60
N THR A 298 23.26 36.97 8.06
CA THR A 298 22.90 38.34 8.46
C THR A 298 21.42 38.52 8.79
N TRP A 299 20.55 37.61 8.35
CA TRP A 299 19.12 37.64 8.62
C TRP A 299 18.55 36.24 8.85
N TRP A 300 17.55 36.14 9.73
CA TRP A 300 16.83 34.90 10.06
C TRP A 300 15.32 35.15 10.15
N PRO A 301 14.46 34.17 9.81
CA PRO A 301 13.00 34.34 9.83
C PRO A 301 12.42 34.54 11.24
N ASP A 302 13.12 34.03 12.26
CA ASP A 302 12.77 34.16 13.67
C ASP A 302 14.01 33.95 14.57
N GLN A 303 13.84 34.27 15.85
CA GLN A 303 14.92 34.14 16.85
C GLN A 303 15.30 32.67 17.12
N GLU A 304 14.39 31.72 16.90
CA GLU A 304 14.67 30.30 17.07
C GLU A 304 15.70 29.84 16.04
N THR A 305 15.43 30.14 14.76
CA THR A 305 16.31 29.85 13.63
C THR A 305 17.66 30.54 13.80
N GLN A 306 17.68 31.80 14.27
CA GLN A 306 18.93 32.50 14.60
C GLN A 306 19.73 31.75 15.67
N ARG A 307 19.09 31.32 16.76
CA ARG A 307 19.78 30.59 17.83
C ARG A 307 20.32 29.25 17.36
N GLN A 308 19.54 28.52 16.56
CA GLN A 308 19.97 27.24 15.98
C GLN A 308 21.12 27.45 15.00
N TYR A 309 21.07 28.49 14.16
CA TYR A 309 22.16 28.88 13.28
C TYR A 309 23.44 29.17 14.06
N VAL A 310 23.36 30.00 15.10
CA VAL A 310 24.51 30.35 15.94
C VAL A 310 25.13 29.11 16.57
N ASN A 311 24.33 28.25 17.19
CA ASN A 311 24.82 27.02 17.79
C ASN A 311 25.45 26.07 16.76
N TYR A 312 24.84 25.94 15.58
CA TYR A 312 25.35 25.12 14.50
C TYR A 312 26.70 25.65 14.00
N MET A 313 26.78 26.94 13.69
CA MET A 313 28.01 27.56 13.18
C MET A 313 29.12 27.60 14.21
N ASN A 314 28.80 27.79 15.50
CA ASN A 314 29.77 27.67 16.58
C ASN A 314 30.47 26.30 16.57
N ALA A 315 29.69 25.22 16.42
CA ALA A 315 30.26 23.88 16.30
C ALA A 315 31.12 23.71 15.02
N GLN A 316 30.70 24.27 13.88
CA GLN A 316 31.44 24.17 12.61
C GLN A 316 32.71 25.04 12.56
N LEU A 317 32.78 26.08 13.38
CA LEU A 317 33.89 27.05 13.43
C LEU A 317 34.78 26.90 14.68
N GLY A 318 34.52 25.91 15.54
CA GLY A 318 35.31 25.65 16.75
C GLY A 318 35.10 26.68 17.87
N ILE A 319 33.93 27.32 17.92
CA ILE A 319 33.56 28.27 18.99
C ILE A 319 32.82 27.49 20.09
N HIS A 320 33.43 27.37 21.27
CA HIS A 320 32.90 26.58 22.39
C HIS A 320 31.85 27.34 23.23
N GLN A 321 30.78 27.81 22.59
CA GLN A 321 29.66 28.48 23.26
C GLN A 321 28.32 27.97 22.70
N THR A 322 27.36 27.69 23.58
CA THR A 322 25.99 27.30 23.20
C THR A 322 24.96 28.24 23.82
N TYR A 323 23.89 28.49 23.09
CA TYR A 323 22.80 29.38 23.47
C TYR A 323 21.48 28.62 23.60
N ASN A 324 20.65 29.02 24.57
CA ASN A 324 19.36 28.38 24.89
C ASN A 324 18.19 29.37 24.74
N THR A 325 16.97 28.92 24.98
CA THR A 325 15.74 29.73 24.85
C THR A 325 15.68 30.95 25.77
N ALA A 326 16.53 31.04 26.80
CA ALA A 326 16.61 32.19 27.70
C ALA A 326 17.65 33.24 27.23
N THR A 327 18.37 32.99 26.14
CA THR A 327 19.39 33.90 25.57
C THR A 327 18.74 35.16 25.02
N SER A 328 19.32 36.33 25.29
CA SER A 328 18.76 37.58 24.80
C SER A 328 19.03 37.79 23.29
N PRO A 329 18.18 38.56 22.59
CA PRO A 329 18.41 38.91 21.18
C PRO A 329 19.77 39.59 20.93
N LEU A 330 20.22 40.45 21.86
CA LEU A 330 21.54 41.07 21.81
C LEU A 330 22.67 40.04 21.83
N GLN A 331 22.59 39.03 22.69
CA GLN A 331 23.60 37.98 22.77
C GLN A 331 23.67 37.16 21.48
N LEU A 332 22.52 36.87 20.85
CA LEU A 332 22.47 36.19 19.56
C LEU A 332 23.07 37.04 18.43
N ASN A 333 22.80 38.34 18.42
CA ASN A 333 23.37 39.27 17.43
C ASN A 333 24.89 39.37 17.55
N LEU A 334 25.44 39.48 18.78
CA LEU A 334 26.88 39.50 19.01
C LEU A 334 27.55 38.17 18.62
N ALA A 335 26.88 37.04 18.88
CA ALA A 335 27.35 35.73 18.46
C ALA A 335 27.40 35.62 16.93
N ALA A 336 26.38 36.12 16.24
CA ALA A 336 26.35 36.14 14.78
C ALA A 336 27.47 37.02 14.18
N GLN A 337 27.80 38.16 14.79
CA GLN A 337 28.96 38.97 14.38
C GLN A 337 30.27 38.20 14.54
N THR A 338 30.45 37.49 15.66
CA THR A 338 31.63 36.64 15.89
C THR A 338 31.74 35.53 14.84
N ILE A 339 30.61 34.89 14.51
CA ILE A 339 30.52 33.89 13.45
C ILE A 339 30.89 34.50 12.09
N GLN A 340 30.38 35.69 11.75
CA GLN A 340 30.71 36.37 10.50
C GLN A 340 32.23 36.64 10.40
N THR A 341 32.85 37.15 11.46
CA THR A 341 34.31 37.33 11.52
C THR A 341 35.05 36.02 11.22
N LYS A 342 34.65 34.91 11.86
CA LYS A 342 35.28 33.58 11.64
C LYS A 342 35.01 32.99 10.26
N ILE A 343 33.84 33.25 9.68
CA ILE A 343 33.55 32.88 8.29
C ILE A 343 34.52 33.59 7.35
N GLU A 344 34.74 34.89 7.51
CA GLU A 344 35.58 35.66 6.60
C GLU A 344 37.09 35.38 6.77
N GLU A 345 37.55 35.11 8.00
CA GLU A 345 38.88 34.54 8.26
C GLU A 345 39.06 33.22 7.48
N LYS A 346 38.07 32.32 7.57
CA LYS A 346 38.14 31.01 6.89
C LYS A 346 38.02 31.12 5.37
N ILE A 347 37.19 32.02 4.83
CA ILE A 347 37.14 32.29 3.38
C ILE A 347 38.50 32.79 2.89
N THR A 348 39.17 33.64 3.66
CA THR A 348 40.51 34.15 3.33
C THR A 348 41.54 33.02 3.31
N ALA A 349 41.48 32.12 4.29
CA ALA A 349 42.36 30.95 4.38
C ALA A 349 42.12 29.92 3.26
N GLU A 350 40.85 29.54 3.02
CA GLU A 350 40.45 28.51 2.05
C GLU A 350 40.42 29.03 0.60
N LYS A 351 40.40 30.36 0.41
CA LYS A 351 40.29 31.06 -0.88
C LYS A 351 39.06 30.66 -1.71
N ASN A 352 38.02 30.15 -1.06
CA ASN A 352 36.76 29.76 -1.68
C ASN A 352 35.60 29.75 -0.66
N THR A 353 34.36 29.64 -1.16
CA THR A 353 33.14 29.59 -0.35
C THR A 353 32.40 28.25 -0.44
N ASN A 354 32.99 27.22 -1.05
CA ASN A 354 32.32 25.92 -1.27
C ASN A 354 32.01 25.21 0.05
N TRP A 355 32.95 25.26 1.01
CA TRP A 355 32.74 24.70 2.36
C TRP A 355 31.54 25.37 3.04
N LEU A 356 31.38 26.69 2.86
CA LEU A 356 30.29 27.46 3.45
C LEU A 356 28.95 27.10 2.80
N ARG A 357 28.90 26.91 1.47
CA ARG A 357 27.70 26.42 0.77
C ARG A 357 27.24 25.06 1.29
N GLN A 358 28.16 24.11 1.46
CA GLN A 358 27.85 22.79 2.03
C GLN A 358 27.37 22.90 3.48
N THR A 359 28.01 23.77 4.26
CA THR A 359 27.68 24.01 5.67
C THR A 359 26.28 24.59 5.84
N ILE A 360 25.93 25.61 5.04
CA ILE A 360 24.60 26.22 5.04
C ILE A 360 23.54 25.23 4.55
N SER A 361 23.80 24.47 3.48
CA SER A 361 22.85 23.45 2.99
C SER A 361 22.59 22.35 4.04
N ALA A 362 23.63 21.94 4.77
CA ALA A 362 23.49 21.00 5.87
C ALA A 362 22.69 21.60 7.04
N PHE A 363 22.93 22.86 7.41
CA PHE A 363 22.13 23.58 8.41
C PHE A 363 20.66 23.65 8.00
N VAL A 364 20.36 24.05 6.76
CA VAL A 364 18.98 24.19 6.27
C VAL A 364 18.19 22.89 6.46
N LYS A 365 18.79 21.74 6.15
CA LYS A 365 18.14 20.42 6.32
C LYS A 365 17.84 20.04 7.78
N THR A 366 18.48 20.68 8.75
CA THR A 366 18.17 20.46 10.19
C THR A 366 16.90 21.17 10.63
N GLN A 367 16.43 22.17 9.87
CA GLN A 367 15.28 22.99 10.23
C GLN A 367 13.99 22.32 9.75
N SER A 368 13.06 22.07 10.65
CA SER A 368 11.79 21.36 10.36
C SER A 368 10.91 22.07 9.33
N ALA A 369 10.97 23.40 9.27
CA ALA A 369 10.29 24.20 8.25
C ALA A 369 10.91 24.07 6.85
N TRP A 370 12.16 23.61 6.74
CA TRP A 370 12.96 23.52 5.51
C TRP A 370 13.38 22.09 5.19
N ASN A 371 12.59 21.13 5.65
CA ASN A 371 12.76 19.71 5.35
C ASN A 371 11.40 18.99 5.32
N SER A 372 11.43 17.68 5.11
CA SER A 372 10.24 16.86 4.98
C SER A 372 9.35 16.78 6.23
N ASP A 373 9.80 17.23 7.41
CA ASP A 373 8.96 17.25 8.61
C ASP A 373 7.72 18.13 8.46
N SER A 374 7.82 19.21 7.68
CA SER A 374 6.70 20.10 7.35
C SER A 374 5.84 19.64 6.16
N GLU A 375 6.19 18.51 5.53
CA GLU A 375 5.47 17.92 4.38
C GLU A 375 4.62 16.69 4.76
N LYS A 376 4.63 16.32 6.04
CA LYS A 376 3.87 15.19 6.62
C LYS A 376 2.35 15.36 6.46
N PRO A 377 1.56 14.27 6.52
CA PRO A 377 1.90 12.86 6.78
C PRO A 377 2.59 12.13 5.60
N PHE A 378 3.08 10.91 5.84
CA PHE A 378 3.78 10.06 4.87
C PHE A 378 3.13 8.67 4.74
N ASP A 379 2.40 8.38 3.66
CA ASP A 379 1.87 7.03 3.33
C ASP A 379 0.76 7.01 2.25
N ASP A 380 0.36 8.15 1.71
CA ASP A 380 -0.77 8.30 0.78
C ASP A 380 -0.38 8.34 -0.71
N HIS A 381 0.88 8.03 -1.03
CA HIS A 381 1.48 8.05 -2.37
C HIS A 381 2.74 7.15 -2.42
N LEU A 382 3.13 6.62 -3.58
CA LEU A 382 4.30 5.70 -3.72
C LEU A 382 5.61 6.34 -3.25
N GLN A 383 5.73 7.67 -3.38
CA GLN A 383 6.86 8.47 -2.90
C GLN A 383 6.51 9.32 -1.67
N LYS A 384 5.67 8.79 -0.76
CA LYS A 384 5.29 9.34 0.56
C LYS A 384 4.34 10.54 0.57
N GLY A 385 4.14 11.22 -0.55
CA GLY A 385 3.15 12.28 -0.70
C GLY A 385 3.21 12.95 -2.07
N ALA A 386 2.19 13.74 -2.41
CA ALA A 386 2.10 14.52 -3.64
C ALA A 386 1.72 15.99 -3.37
N LEU A 387 2.09 16.87 -4.30
CA LEU A 387 1.82 18.30 -4.30
C LEU A 387 1.09 18.66 -5.60
N LEU A 388 -0.11 19.23 -5.50
CA LEU A 388 -0.89 19.75 -6.61
C LEU A 388 -0.52 21.22 -6.87
N TYR A 389 -0.24 21.57 -8.13
CA TYR A 389 0.04 22.95 -8.53
C TYR A 389 -1.25 23.76 -8.71
N SER A 390 -1.22 25.04 -8.34
CA SER A 390 -2.35 25.96 -8.43
C SER A 390 -2.63 26.38 -9.88
N ASN A 391 -3.89 26.35 -10.30
CA ASN A 391 -4.31 26.79 -11.63
C ASN A 391 -4.25 28.31 -11.84
N ASN A 392 -4.52 29.09 -10.81
CA ASN A 392 -4.74 30.54 -10.92
C ASN A 392 -4.03 31.34 -9.81
N SER A 393 -2.75 31.05 -9.56
CA SER A 393 -1.97 31.82 -8.60
C SER A 393 -1.54 33.17 -9.17
N LYS A 394 -1.75 34.24 -8.39
CA LYS A 394 -1.18 35.57 -8.69
C LYS A 394 0.31 35.65 -8.36
N LEU A 395 0.83 34.76 -7.52
CA LEU A 395 2.22 34.74 -7.10
C LEU A 395 3.12 34.00 -8.09
N THR A 396 2.58 33.04 -8.83
CA THR A 396 3.32 32.19 -9.75
C THR A 396 2.57 32.06 -11.08
N SER A 397 2.26 33.20 -11.71
CA SER A 397 1.46 33.23 -12.94
C SER A 397 2.10 32.46 -14.11
N GLN A 398 3.43 32.38 -14.14
CA GLN A 398 4.19 31.58 -15.10
C GLN A 398 3.91 30.07 -15.01
N ALA A 399 3.47 29.60 -13.83
CA ALA A 399 3.17 28.20 -13.56
C ALA A 399 1.65 27.90 -13.59
N ASN A 400 0.80 28.86 -13.98
CA ASN A 400 -0.64 28.64 -14.06
C ASN A 400 -1.01 27.73 -15.25
N SER A 401 -2.09 26.96 -15.09
CA SER A 401 -2.70 26.15 -16.15
C SER A 401 -4.20 26.39 -16.11
N ASN A 402 -4.82 26.48 -17.29
CA ASN A 402 -6.29 26.48 -17.42
C ASN A 402 -6.88 25.07 -17.29
N TYR A 403 -6.02 24.04 -17.19
CA TYR A 403 -6.37 22.63 -17.16
C TYR A 403 -6.04 22.02 -15.78
N ARG A 404 -5.27 20.92 -15.70
CA ARG A 404 -5.11 20.07 -14.50
C ARG A 404 -6.39 19.42 -14.03
N ILE A 405 -7.04 18.76 -14.98
CA ILE A 405 -8.28 18.06 -14.77
C ILE A 405 -7.94 16.62 -14.33
N LEU A 406 -7.95 16.40 -13.02
CA LEU A 406 -7.45 15.15 -12.43
C LEU A 406 -8.43 13.97 -12.53
N ASN A 407 -7.87 12.76 -12.45
CA ASN A 407 -8.53 11.46 -12.40
C ASN A 407 -9.47 11.20 -13.58
N ARG A 408 -9.03 11.52 -14.81
CA ARG A 408 -9.79 11.26 -16.05
C ARG A 408 -9.47 9.89 -16.64
N THR A 409 -9.45 8.87 -15.78
CA THR A 409 -9.28 7.45 -16.15
C THR A 409 -10.39 7.00 -17.10
N PRO A 410 -10.28 5.82 -17.75
CA PRO A 410 -11.33 5.30 -18.63
C PRO A 410 -12.73 5.28 -17.97
N THR A 411 -12.78 4.86 -16.70
CA THR A 411 -14.03 4.80 -15.92
C THR A 411 -14.60 6.18 -15.56
N ASN A 412 -13.77 7.22 -15.48
CA ASN A 412 -14.11 8.55 -14.97
C ASN A 412 -13.75 9.69 -15.95
N GLN A 413 -13.62 9.39 -17.25
CA GLN A 413 -13.15 10.33 -18.26
C GLN A 413 -13.99 11.62 -18.34
N THR A 414 -15.30 11.51 -18.09
CA THR A 414 -16.24 12.65 -18.06
C THR A 414 -16.21 13.46 -16.75
N GLY A 415 -15.35 13.07 -15.79
CA GLY A 415 -15.31 13.61 -14.43
C GLY A 415 -16.36 13.00 -13.48
N LYS A 416 -17.16 12.05 -13.97
CA LYS A 416 -18.08 11.23 -13.17
C LYS A 416 -17.88 9.76 -13.56
N LYS A 417 -18.02 8.87 -12.59
CA LYS A 417 -18.03 7.43 -12.84
C LYS A 417 -19.11 7.10 -13.86
N ASP A 418 -18.71 6.59 -15.02
CA ASP A 418 -19.64 6.23 -16.08
C ASP A 418 -20.49 5.03 -15.63
N PRO A 419 -21.83 5.14 -15.65
CA PRO A 419 -22.71 4.06 -15.21
C PRO A 419 -22.66 2.82 -16.11
N ARG A 420 -22.08 2.89 -17.31
CA ARG A 420 -21.86 1.72 -18.18
C ARG A 420 -20.81 0.77 -17.63
N TYR A 421 -19.79 1.29 -16.93
CA TYR A 421 -18.67 0.50 -16.46
C TYR A 421 -18.81 0.16 -14.96
N THR A 422 -19.30 -1.05 -14.72
CA THR A 422 -19.71 -1.53 -13.38
C THR A 422 -19.00 -2.82 -12.95
N ALA A 423 -18.03 -3.28 -13.73
CA ALA A 423 -17.24 -4.48 -13.46
C ALA A 423 -16.46 -4.38 -12.13
N ASP A 424 -16.11 -3.16 -11.71
CA ASP A 424 -15.74 -2.87 -10.33
C ASP A 424 -16.31 -1.53 -9.81
N ARG A 425 -16.19 -1.31 -8.50
CA ARG A 425 -16.81 -0.18 -7.79
C ARG A 425 -15.97 1.10 -7.80
N THR A 426 -14.74 1.06 -8.29
CA THR A 426 -13.80 2.19 -8.23
C THR A 426 -14.06 3.20 -9.34
N ILE A 427 -13.24 4.26 -9.39
CA ILE A 427 -13.14 5.19 -10.52
C ILE A 427 -12.05 4.74 -11.52
N GLY A 428 -11.63 3.48 -11.52
CA GLY A 428 -10.55 2.96 -12.37
C GLY A 428 -9.16 3.08 -11.74
N GLY A 429 -8.79 4.29 -11.31
CA GLY A 429 -7.45 4.58 -10.83
C GLY A 429 -7.30 5.88 -10.04
N TYR A 430 -6.15 6.54 -10.17
CA TYR A 430 -5.79 7.79 -9.47
C TYR A 430 -4.70 8.55 -10.26
N GLU A 431 -4.70 9.88 -10.27
CA GLU A 431 -3.72 10.66 -11.05
C GLU A 431 -2.26 10.48 -10.56
N PHE A 432 -1.93 11.00 -9.37
CA PHE A 432 -0.54 11.05 -8.91
C PHE A 432 0.06 9.67 -8.64
N LEU A 433 0.91 9.18 -9.56
CA LEU A 433 1.61 7.91 -9.47
C LEU A 433 3.05 8.07 -8.96
N LEU A 434 3.90 8.80 -9.70
CA LEU A 434 5.33 8.99 -9.44
C LEU A 434 5.85 10.33 -10.00
N ALA A 435 6.92 10.86 -9.40
CA ALA A 435 7.70 12.00 -9.90
C ALA A 435 6.87 13.26 -10.24
N ASN A 436 7.16 13.92 -11.37
CA ASN A 436 6.39 15.06 -11.87
C ASN A 436 5.30 14.55 -12.82
N ASP A 437 4.06 14.73 -12.41
CA ASP A 437 2.85 14.21 -13.05
C ASP A 437 2.40 15.13 -14.18
N VAL A 438 2.42 14.64 -15.42
CA VAL A 438 2.16 15.40 -16.64
C VAL A 438 0.67 15.70 -16.77
N ASP A 439 0.33 16.97 -17.04
CA ASP A 439 -1.07 17.40 -17.24
C ASP A 439 -1.59 16.95 -18.61
N ASN A 440 -1.96 15.68 -18.72
CA ASN A 440 -2.49 15.07 -19.95
C ASN A 440 -3.91 15.54 -20.33
N SER A 441 -4.54 16.36 -19.46
CA SER A 441 -5.78 17.06 -19.77
C SER A 441 -5.57 18.38 -20.52
N ASN A 442 -4.32 18.84 -20.67
CA ASN A 442 -4.00 20.05 -21.40
C ASN A 442 -3.88 19.76 -22.91
N PRO A 443 -4.69 20.38 -23.79
CA PRO A 443 -4.65 20.14 -25.24
C PRO A 443 -3.30 20.36 -25.91
N VAL A 444 -2.45 21.25 -25.37
CA VAL A 444 -1.07 21.45 -25.84
C VAL A 444 -0.21 20.24 -25.51
N VAL A 445 -0.40 19.68 -24.31
CA VAL A 445 0.29 18.47 -23.87
C VAL A 445 -0.22 17.27 -24.68
N GLN A 446 -1.52 17.13 -24.91
CA GLN A 446 -2.10 16.08 -25.75
C GLN A 446 -1.52 16.09 -27.17
N ALA A 447 -1.40 17.28 -27.80
CA ALA A 447 -0.74 17.41 -29.10
C ALA A 447 0.72 16.94 -29.02
N GLU A 448 1.47 17.38 -28.00
CA GLU A 448 2.84 16.94 -27.80
C GLU A 448 2.96 15.42 -27.53
N GLN A 449 1.98 14.80 -26.86
CA GLN A 449 1.93 13.35 -26.68
C GLN A 449 1.74 12.63 -28.03
N LEU A 450 0.88 13.16 -28.92
CA LEU A 450 0.78 12.68 -30.30
C LEU A 450 2.09 12.86 -31.09
N ASN A 451 2.79 13.98 -30.91
CA ASN A 451 4.10 14.22 -31.53
C ASN A 451 5.13 13.17 -31.09
N TRP A 452 5.14 12.84 -29.80
CA TRP A 452 6.03 11.81 -29.26
C TRP A 452 5.67 10.41 -29.75
N LEU A 453 4.38 10.07 -29.79
CA LEU A 453 3.90 8.82 -30.38
C LEU A 453 4.34 8.70 -31.84
N HIS A 454 4.18 9.76 -32.64
CA HIS A 454 4.65 9.77 -34.02
C HIS A 454 6.18 9.57 -34.12
N PHE A 455 6.95 10.18 -33.22
CA PHE A 455 8.40 10.00 -33.16
C PHE A 455 8.78 8.53 -32.90
N LEU A 456 8.14 7.86 -31.94
CA LEU A 456 8.41 6.45 -31.65
C LEU A 456 8.07 5.57 -32.86
N MET A 457 6.87 5.74 -33.43
CA MET A 457 6.39 4.95 -34.57
C MET A 457 7.15 5.21 -35.89
N ASN A 458 8.03 6.22 -35.92
CA ASN A 458 8.88 6.59 -37.04
C ASN A 458 10.35 6.79 -36.60
N PHE A 459 10.77 6.14 -35.51
CA PHE A 459 12.10 6.35 -34.92
C PHE A 459 13.23 6.08 -35.93
N GLY A 460 13.17 4.97 -36.66
CA GLY A 460 14.13 4.61 -37.69
C GLY A 460 14.21 5.65 -38.81
N ASN A 461 13.06 6.14 -39.29
CA ASN A 461 12.99 7.22 -40.28
C ASN A 461 13.66 8.50 -39.77
N ILE A 462 13.35 8.90 -38.53
CA ILE A 462 13.75 10.19 -37.98
C ILE A 462 15.21 10.20 -37.53
N TYR A 463 15.67 9.12 -36.91
CA TYR A 463 17.03 9.02 -36.34
C TYR A 463 18.05 8.50 -37.34
N ALA A 464 17.71 7.44 -38.08
CA ALA A 464 18.64 6.70 -38.93
C ALA A 464 18.35 6.82 -40.43
N ASN A 465 17.27 7.50 -40.83
CA ASN A 465 16.76 7.50 -42.21
C ASN A 465 16.55 6.07 -42.76
N ASP A 466 16.02 5.19 -41.91
CA ASP A 466 15.83 3.76 -42.20
C ASP A 466 14.41 3.30 -41.79
N PRO A 467 13.48 3.13 -42.75
CA PRO A 467 12.11 2.75 -42.45
C PRO A 467 11.95 1.34 -41.87
N ASP A 468 12.94 0.45 -42.10
CA ASP A 468 12.94 -0.91 -41.55
C ASP A 468 13.34 -0.93 -40.07
N ALA A 469 13.63 0.23 -39.47
CA ALA A 469 14.01 0.39 -38.06
C ALA A 469 12.97 1.15 -37.22
N ASN A 470 11.72 1.22 -37.69
CA ASN A 470 10.61 1.83 -36.94
C ASN A 470 9.96 0.85 -35.97
N PHE A 471 9.38 1.35 -34.88
CA PHE A 471 8.46 0.54 -34.08
C PHE A 471 7.13 0.33 -34.84
N ASP A 472 6.48 -0.81 -34.61
CA ASP A 472 5.21 -1.19 -35.24
C ASP A 472 3.99 -0.89 -34.37
N SER A 473 4.13 -0.95 -33.05
CA SER A 473 3.03 -0.82 -32.09
C SER A 473 3.49 -0.20 -30.77
N ILE A 474 2.54 0.02 -29.86
CA ILE A 474 2.82 0.60 -28.55
C ILE A 474 2.24 -0.23 -27.40
N ARG A 475 2.91 -0.18 -26.25
CA ARG A 475 2.33 -0.40 -24.93
C ARG A 475 2.01 0.97 -24.34
N VAL A 476 0.77 1.19 -23.91
CA VAL A 476 0.42 2.39 -23.14
C VAL A 476 0.58 2.07 -21.66
N ASP A 477 1.58 2.67 -21.04
CA ASP A 477 1.89 2.56 -19.62
C ASP A 477 0.86 3.33 -18.76
N ALA A 478 0.60 2.85 -17.54
CA ALA A 478 -0.12 3.58 -16.50
C ALA A 478 -1.47 4.21 -16.94
N VAL A 479 -2.29 3.45 -17.67
CA VAL A 479 -3.57 3.95 -18.25
C VAL A 479 -4.52 4.51 -17.19
N ASP A 480 -4.52 3.90 -16.00
CA ASP A 480 -5.35 4.28 -14.86
C ASP A 480 -4.81 5.51 -14.09
N ASN A 481 -3.71 6.12 -14.56
CA ASN A 481 -3.05 7.25 -13.94
C ASN A 481 -3.05 8.51 -14.82
N VAL A 482 -3.46 8.40 -16.07
CA VAL A 482 -3.49 9.51 -17.03
C VAL A 482 -4.91 9.84 -17.52
N ASP A 483 -5.03 10.93 -18.26
CA ASP A 483 -6.25 11.26 -19.00
C ASP A 483 -6.50 10.26 -20.14
N ALA A 484 -7.65 9.57 -20.10
CA ALA A 484 -8.05 8.56 -21.07
C ALA A 484 -8.29 9.13 -22.48
N ASP A 485 -8.35 10.46 -22.65
CA ASP A 485 -8.30 11.11 -23.97
C ASP A 485 -7.08 10.62 -24.79
N LEU A 486 -5.96 10.28 -24.14
CA LEU A 486 -4.77 9.72 -24.81
C LEU A 486 -5.05 8.39 -25.53
N LEU A 487 -5.99 7.58 -25.04
CA LEU A 487 -6.36 6.32 -25.70
C LEU A 487 -7.08 6.57 -27.03
N GLN A 488 -7.93 7.60 -27.07
CA GLN A 488 -8.65 8.01 -28.27
C GLN A 488 -7.68 8.61 -29.29
N ILE A 489 -6.76 9.45 -28.82
CA ILE A 489 -5.70 10.05 -29.66
C ILE A 489 -4.82 8.97 -30.27
N ALA A 490 -4.36 7.99 -29.48
CA ALA A 490 -3.55 6.88 -29.96
C ALA A 490 -4.32 6.00 -30.95
N GLY A 491 -5.57 5.63 -30.62
CA GLY A 491 -6.43 4.83 -31.49
C GLY A 491 -6.69 5.50 -32.84
N ASP A 492 -7.03 6.79 -32.85
CA ASP A 492 -7.26 7.54 -34.08
C ASP A 492 -5.98 7.73 -34.89
N TYR A 493 -4.84 7.99 -34.24
CA TYR A 493 -3.55 8.04 -34.93
C TYR A 493 -3.22 6.71 -35.60
N LEU A 494 -3.40 5.58 -34.92
CA LEU A 494 -3.18 4.25 -35.51
C LEU A 494 -4.14 3.98 -36.68
N LYS A 495 -5.40 4.43 -36.59
CA LYS A 495 -6.36 4.34 -37.70
C LYS A 495 -5.89 5.15 -38.91
N ALA A 496 -5.46 6.38 -38.70
CA ALA A 496 -5.08 7.30 -39.78
C ALA A 496 -3.71 6.96 -40.38
N ALA A 497 -2.71 6.66 -39.54
CA ALA A 497 -1.33 6.41 -39.95
C ALA A 497 -1.07 4.97 -40.37
N LYS A 498 -1.74 3.99 -39.75
CA LYS A 498 -1.48 2.55 -39.95
C LYS A 498 -2.66 1.76 -40.50
N GLY A 499 -3.86 2.35 -40.54
CA GLY A 499 -5.03 1.74 -41.17
C GLY A 499 -5.59 0.55 -40.39
N ILE A 500 -5.43 0.50 -39.05
CA ILE A 500 -5.82 -0.65 -38.22
C ILE A 500 -7.31 -1.03 -38.34
N HIS A 501 -8.18 -0.08 -38.65
CA HIS A 501 -9.62 -0.30 -38.82
C HIS A 501 -9.99 -0.96 -40.15
N LYS A 502 -9.04 -1.10 -41.08
CA LYS A 502 -9.34 -1.55 -42.45
C LYS A 502 -9.58 -3.06 -42.51
N ASN A 503 -8.78 -3.86 -41.83
CA ASN A 503 -8.84 -5.32 -41.82
C ASN A 503 -7.95 -5.91 -40.71
N ASP A 504 -8.16 -7.19 -40.40
CA ASP A 504 -7.39 -7.93 -39.39
C ASP A 504 -5.88 -7.86 -39.63
N LYS A 505 -5.43 -7.88 -40.90
CA LYS A 505 -3.99 -7.83 -41.21
C LYS A 505 -3.37 -6.52 -40.73
N ALA A 506 -3.98 -5.38 -41.07
CA ALA A 506 -3.47 -4.07 -40.66
C ALA A 506 -3.54 -3.91 -39.13
N ALA A 507 -4.61 -4.39 -38.49
CA ALA A 507 -4.74 -4.38 -37.04
C ALA A 507 -3.64 -5.23 -36.35
N ASN A 508 -3.46 -6.47 -36.80
CA ASN A 508 -2.52 -7.42 -36.20
C ASN A 508 -1.05 -7.07 -36.47
N ASP A 509 -0.75 -6.37 -37.56
CA ASP A 509 0.61 -5.86 -37.84
C ASP A 509 1.00 -4.69 -36.91
N HIS A 510 0.02 -4.05 -36.27
CA HIS A 510 0.19 -2.88 -35.39
C HIS A 510 -0.47 -3.08 -34.01
N LEU A 511 -0.52 -4.33 -33.56
CA LEU A 511 -1.21 -4.74 -32.34
C LEU A 511 -0.61 -4.05 -31.11
N SER A 512 -1.37 -3.13 -30.52
CA SER A 512 -0.97 -2.31 -29.39
C SER A 512 -1.73 -2.72 -28.12
N ILE A 513 -1.07 -2.62 -26.97
CA ILE A 513 -1.57 -3.12 -25.68
C ILE A 513 -1.65 -2.03 -24.63
N LEU A 514 -2.47 -2.26 -23.60
CA LEU A 514 -2.64 -1.34 -22.48
C LEU A 514 -2.24 -1.98 -21.15
N GLU A 515 -1.59 -1.20 -20.31
CA GLU A 515 -1.49 -1.47 -18.88
C GLU A 515 -2.68 -0.83 -18.13
N ALA A 516 -3.87 -1.40 -18.29
CA ALA A 516 -5.08 -0.95 -17.63
C ALA A 516 -5.59 -2.03 -16.65
N TRP A 517 -5.42 -1.76 -15.35
CA TRP A 517 -5.58 -2.76 -14.29
C TRP A 517 -7.03 -2.88 -13.81
N SER A 518 -7.83 -1.85 -14.01
CA SER A 518 -9.24 -1.81 -13.61
C SER A 518 -10.08 -2.76 -14.47
N TYR A 519 -11.09 -3.38 -13.85
CA TYR A 519 -11.98 -4.28 -14.59
C TYR A 519 -12.95 -3.52 -15.50
N ASN A 520 -13.08 -2.22 -15.29
CA ASN A 520 -13.92 -1.33 -16.08
C ASN A 520 -13.24 -0.88 -17.39
N ASP A 521 -11.94 -1.11 -17.56
CA ASP A 521 -11.21 -0.57 -18.72
C ASP A 521 -11.45 -1.43 -19.97
N THR A 522 -11.62 -2.75 -19.78
CA THR A 522 -11.99 -3.66 -20.87
C THR A 522 -13.32 -3.29 -21.54
N PRO A 523 -14.45 -3.11 -20.83
CA PRO A 523 -15.68 -2.66 -21.46
C PRO A 523 -15.58 -1.23 -22.02
N TYR A 524 -14.76 -0.35 -21.44
CA TYR A 524 -14.49 0.97 -22.02
C TYR A 524 -13.87 0.87 -23.42
N LEU A 525 -12.84 0.05 -23.58
CA LEU A 525 -12.14 -0.12 -24.86
C LEU A 525 -12.99 -0.82 -25.89
N HIS A 526 -13.80 -1.77 -25.42
CA HIS A 526 -14.80 -2.40 -26.27
C HIS A 526 -15.75 -1.33 -26.82
N ASP A 527 -16.26 -0.41 -25.99
CA ASP A 527 -17.08 0.70 -26.46
C ASP A 527 -16.31 1.68 -27.38
N ASP A 528 -14.99 1.85 -27.22
CA ASP A 528 -14.13 2.71 -28.06
C ASP A 528 -13.59 2.01 -29.34
N GLY A 529 -14.17 0.88 -29.74
CA GLY A 529 -13.92 0.25 -31.04
C GLY A 529 -12.74 -0.73 -31.07
N ASP A 530 -12.31 -1.23 -29.91
CA ASP A 530 -11.26 -2.26 -29.81
C ASP A 530 -10.00 -1.87 -30.63
N ASN A 531 -9.57 -0.61 -30.52
CA ASN A 531 -8.42 -0.07 -31.27
C ASN A 531 -7.07 -0.60 -30.76
N MET A 532 -7.06 -1.04 -29.49
CA MET A 532 -5.94 -1.60 -28.75
C MET A 532 -6.52 -2.66 -27.80
N ILE A 533 -5.69 -3.57 -27.27
CA ILE A 533 -6.18 -4.67 -26.44
C ILE A 533 -5.75 -4.54 -24.98
N ASN A 534 -6.66 -4.88 -24.06
CA ASN A 534 -6.37 -4.87 -22.62
C ASN A 534 -5.95 -6.24 -22.10
N MET A 535 -5.36 -6.26 -20.91
CA MET A 535 -5.01 -7.48 -20.19
C MET A 535 -6.26 -8.22 -19.69
N ASP A 536 -6.22 -9.56 -19.69
CA ASP A 536 -7.15 -10.39 -18.92
C ASP A 536 -6.67 -10.53 -17.47
N ASN A 537 -6.90 -9.48 -16.69
CA ASN A 537 -6.51 -9.43 -15.30
C ASN A 537 -7.22 -10.50 -14.43
N ARG A 538 -8.41 -10.96 -14.85
CA ARG A 538 -9.14 -12.04 -14.15
C ARG A 538 -8.42 -13.38 -14.30
N LEU A 539 -8.00 -13.71 -15.52
CA LEU A 539 -7.24 -14.93 -15.77
C LEU A 539 -5.88 -14.91 -15.03
N ARG A 540 -5.17 -13.78 -15.04
CA ARG A 540 -3.91 -13.60 -14.29
C ARG A 540 -4.07 -13.97 -12.81
N LEU A 541 -5.12 -13.45 -12.16
CA LEU A 541 -5.42 -13.77 -10.76
C LEU A 541 -5.85 -15.22 -10.57
N SER A 542 -6.62 -15.79 -11.50
CA SER A 542 -7.01 -17.21 -11.45
C SER A 542 -5.79 -18.14 -11.52
N LEU A 543 -4.82 -17.85 -12.40
CA LEU A 543 -3.54 -18.58 -12.50
C LEU A 543 -2.74 -18.44 -11.20
N LEU A 544 -2.61 -17.22 -10.70
CA LEU A 544 -1.89 -16.94 -9.45
C LEU A 544 -2.44 -17.73 -8.26
N TYR A 545 -3.75 -17.62 -8.01
CA TYR A 545 -4.38 -18.24 -6.83
C TYR A 545 -4.62 -19.74 -6.99
N SER A 546 -4.85 -20.26 -8.20
CA SER A 546 -5.11 -21.71 -8.37
C SER A 546 -3.82 -22.53 -8.45
N LEU A 547 -2.74 -21.97 -8.99
CA LEU A 547 -1.50 -22.69 -9.28
C LEU A 547 -0.29 -22.19 -8.49
N ALA A 548 -0.10 -20.88 -8.41
CA ALA A 548 1.20 -20.30 -8.05
C ALA A 548 1.41 -20.01 -6.56
N LYS A 549 0.33 -19.82 -5.78
CA LYS A 549 0.42 -19.65 -4.32
C LYS A 549 0.82 -20.95 -3.60
N PRO A 550 1.32 -20.87 -2.34
CA PRO A 550 1.50 -22.03 -1.48
C PRO A 550 0.19 -22.79 -1.26
N LEU A 551 0.24 -24.10 -1.01
CA LEU A 551 -0.94 -24.98 -0.95
C LEU A 551 -2.05 -24.48 0.00
N ASN A 552 -1.69 -23.88 1.15
CA ASN A 552 -2.63 -23.34 2.13
C ASN A 552 -3.32 -22.02 1.70
N GLN A 553 -2.88 -21.42 0.59
CA GLN A 553 -3.43 -20.21 -0.01
C GLN A 553 -4.02 -20.46 -1.40
N ARG A 554 -3.91 -21.68 -1.95
CA ARG A 554 -4.46 -22.00 -3.27
C ARG A 554 -5.99 -22.00 -3.24
N SER A 555 -6.62 -21.42 -4.25
CA SER A 555 -8.03 -21.65 -4.54
C SER A 555 -8.24 -23.02 -5.19
N GLY A 556 -9.49 -23.43 -5.37
CA GLY A 556 -9.80 -24.49 -6.31
C GLY A 556 -9.45 -24.08 -7.76
N MET A 557 -9.49 -25.03 -8.69
CA MET A 557 -9.06 -24.85 -10.09
C MET A 557 -10.18 -24.42 -11.04
N ASN A 558 -11.45 -24.49 -10.64
CA ASN A 558 -12.58 -24.02 -11.46
C ASN A 558 -12.48 -22.55 -11.96
N PRO A 559 -11.89 -21.60 -11.20
CA PRO A 559 -11.64 -20.24 -11.69
C PRO A 559 -10.79 -20.18 -12.97
N LEU A 560 -9.91 -21.16 -13.21
CA LEU A 560 -9.10 -21.24 -14.44
C LEU A 560 -9.96 -21.42 -15.71
N ILE A 561 -11.20 -21.89 -15.58
CA ILE A 561 -12.14 -22.12 -16.69
C ILE A 561 -13.05 -20.92 -16.93
N THR A 562 -13.56 -20.33 -15.84
CA THR A 562 -14.73 -19.45 -15.87
C THR A 562 -14.45 -18.01 -15.41
N ASN A 563 -13.36 -17.77 -14.69
CA ASN A 563 -13.00 -16.45 -14.17
C ASN A 563 -11.89 -15.81 -15.05
N SER A 564 -12.31 -15.44 -16.26
CA SER A 564 -11.54 -14.82 -17.34
C SER A 564 -12.49 -13.91 -18.13
N LEU A 565 -11.97 -13.09 -19.04
CA LEU A 565 -12.79 -12.42 -20.06
C LEU A 565 -13.48 -13.43 -21.00
N VAL A 566 -12.92 -14.65 -21.11
CA VAL A 566 -13.47 -15.74 -21.94
C VAL A 566 -13.78 -16.95 -21.06
N ASN A 567 -15.04 -17.42 -21.10
CA ASN A 567 -15.43 -18.68 -20.49
C ASN A 567 -15.02 -19.85 -21.40
N ARG A 568 -14.05 -20.64 -20.95
CA ARG A 568 -13.47 -21.75 -21.73
C ARG A 568 -14.10 -23.09 -21.44
N THR A 569 -15.28 -23.12 -20.83
CA THR A 569 -16.04 -24.38 -20.69
C THR A 569 -16.26 -24.96 -22.07
N ASP A 570 -16.85 -24.21 -23.00
CA ASP A 570 -17.02 -24.62 -24.40
C ASP A 570 -16.82 -23.38 -25.32
N ASP A 571 -15.56 -22.97 -25.51
CA ASP A 571 -15.21 -21.85 -26.40
C ASP A 571 -15.15 -22.34 -27.85
N ASN A 572 -16.32 -22.29 -28.50
CA ASN A 572 -16.53 -22.69 -29.90
C ASN A 572 -16.81 -21.51 -30.83
N ALA A 573 -16.61 -20.27 -30.37
CA ALA A 573 -16.83 -19.08 -31.18
C ALA A 573 -15.68 -18.91 -32.19
N GLU A 574 -16.02 -18.52 -33.43
CA GLU A 574 -15.02 -18.16 -34.44
C GLU A 574 -14.22 -16.92 -34.01
N THR A 575 -14.94 -15.90 -33.52
CA THR A 575 -14.39 -14.64 -32.98
C THR A 575 -14.94 -14.44 -31.57
N ALA A 576 -14.06 -14.18 -30.59
CA ALA A 576 -14.47 -13.87 -29.23
C ALA A 576 -15.05 -12.45 -29.12
N ALA A 577 -15.88 -12.21 -28.11
CA ALA A 577 -16.58 -10.94 -27.93
C ALA A 577 -15.64 -9.75 -27.67
N VAL A 578 -14.53 -10.00 -26.96
CA VAL A 578 -13.57 -8.96 -26.57
C VAL A 578 -12.14 -9.45 -26.82
N PRO A 579 -11.31 -8.72 -27.57
CA PRO A 579 -9.91 -9.04 -27.73
C PRO A 579 -9.09 -8.70 -26.48
N SER A 580 -8.11 -9.56 -26.17
CA SER A 580 -7.30 -9.41 -24.96
C SER A 580 -5.96 -10.09 -25.08
N TYR A 581 -4.99 -9.62 -24.29
CA TYR A 581 -3.77 -10.37 -24.03
C TYR A 581 -3.78 -10.92 -22.61
N SER A 582 -3.05 -12.01 -22.37
CA SER A 582 -2.97 -12.64 -21.05
C SER A 582 -1.54 -12.99 -20.70
N PHE A 583 -1.20 -12.94 -19.41
CA PHE A 583 0.13 -13.21 -18.88
C PHE A 583 0.05 -13.77 -17.46
N ILE A 584 1.18 -14.27 -16.95
CA ILE A 584 1.30 -14.83 -15.59
C ILE A 584 2.04 -13.86 -14.67
N ARG A 585 3.22 -13.42 -15.12
CA ARG A 585 4.10 -12.42 -14.51
C ARG A 585 4.44 -11.35 -15.55
N ALA A 586 4.93 -10.21 -15.08
CA ALA A 586 5.44 -9.12 -15.90
C ALA A 586 6.69 -8.50 -15.25
N HIS A 587 7.37 -7.55 -15.90
CA HIS A 587 8.57 -6.91 -15.35
C HIS A 587 8.34 -6.25 -13.97
N ASP A 588 7.12 -5.80 -13.71
CA ASP A 588 6.63 -5.19 -12.49
C ASP A 588 5.80 -6.20 -11.65
N SER A 589 4.77 -6.80 -12.26
CA SER A 589 3.75 -7.59 -11.62
C SER A 589 4.29 -8.93 -11.15
N GLU A 590 4.13 -9.20 -9.85
CA GLU A 590 4.65 -10.40 -9.20
C GLU A 590 6.20 -10.55 -9.31
N VAL A 591 6.93 -9.43 -9.44
CA VAL A 591 8.41 -9.41 -9.45
C VAL A 591 8.96 -8.42 -8.42
N GLN A 592 8.77 -7.11 -8.61
CA GLN A 592 9.31 -6.10 -7.69
C GLN A 592 8.74 -6.21 -6.27
N ASP A 593 7.49 -6.65 -6.16
CA ASP A 593 6.81 -6.89 -4.88
C ASP A 593 7.42 -8.08 -4.12
N LEU A 594 7.84 -9.12 -4.83
CA LEU A 594 8.54 -10.26 -4.23
C LEU A 594 9.91 -9.83 -3.70
N ILE A 595 10.68 -9.09 -4.49
CA ILE A 595 11.97 -8.55 -4.07
C ILE A 595 11.82 -7.64 -2.86
N ARG A 596 10.83 -6.73 -2.86
CA ARG A 596 10.50 -5.90 -1.68
C ARG A 596 10.20 -6.75 -0.45
N ASN A 597 9.39 -7.81 -0.61
CA ASN A 597 9.00 -8.68 0.50
C ASN A 597 10.20 -9.44 1.06
N ILE A 598 11.12 -9.92 0.22
CA ILE A 598 12.38 -10.54 0.64
C ILE A 598 13.24 -9.53 1.39
N ILE A 599 13.47 -8.32 0.83
CA ILE A 599 14.27 -7.28 1.50
C ILE A 599 13.68 -6.97 2.87
N ARG A 600 12.38 -6.73 2.95
CA ARG A 600 11.72 -6.38 4.21
C ARG A 600 11.75 -7.52 5.24
N ALA A 601 11.67 -8.78 4.80
CA ALA A 601 11.64 -9.93 5.70
C ALA A 601 13.03 -10.35 6.18
N GLU A 602 14.04 -10.31 5.31
CA GLU A 602 15.33 -10.99 5.53
C GLU A 602 16.55 -10.05 5.58
N ILE A 603 16.44 -8.81 5.07
CA ILE A 603 17.61 -7.93 4.85
C ILE A 603 17.48 -6.62 5.63
N ASN A 604 16.39 -5.88 5.43
CA ASN A 604 16.14 -4.58 6.04
C ASN A 604 14.66 -4.42 6.44
N PRO A 605 14.29 -4.74 7.70
CA PRO A 605 12.90 -4.62 8.17
C PRO A 605 12.40 -3.18 8.28
N ASN A 606 13.31 -2.19 8.21
CA ASN A 606 13.00 -0.77 8.26
C ASN A 606 12.80 -0.15 6.87
N VAL A 607 12.91 -0.94 5.80
CA VAL A 607 12.67 -0.48 4.42
C VAL A 607 11.23 0.02 4.27
N VAL A 608 11.04 1.16 3.61
CA VAL A 608 9.73 1.78 3.37
C VAL A 608 9.55 1.99 1.86
N GLY A 609 8.42 1.52 1.32
CA GLY A 609 8.12 1.62 -0.11
C GLY A 609 9.07 0.78 -0.96
N TYR A 610 9.51 1.34 -2.09
CA TYR A 610 10.41 0.70 -3.07
C TYR A 610 11.81 1.35 -3.11
N SER A 611 12.21 2.03 -2.04
CA SER A 611 13.55 2.63 -1.94
C SER A 611 14.58 1.60 -1.49
N PHE A 612 15.18 0.87 -2.45
CA PHE A 612 16.22 -0.13 -2.18
C PHE A 612 17.60 0.35 -2.63
N THR A 613 18.65 -0.17 -2.01
CA THR A 613 20.02 -0.08 -2.50
C THR A 613 20.35 -1.23 -3.43
N MET A 614 21.34 -1.06 -4.31
CA MET A 614 21.80 -2.14 -5.19
C MET A 614 22.29 -3.37 -4.41
N GLU A 615 22.91 -3.17 -3.24
CA GLU A 615 23.36 -4.25 -2.35
C GLU A 615 22.19 -5.03 -1.74
N GLU A 616 21.11 -4.36 -1.35
CA GLU A 616 19.90 -5.03 -0.87
C GLU A 616 19.23 -5.83 -1.99
N ILE A 617 19.16 -5.28 -3.21
CA ILE A 617 18.63 -5.98 -4.39
C ILE A 617 19.44 -7.24 -4.68
N LYS A 618 20.78 -7.14 -4.70
CA LYS A 618 21.66 -8.28 -4.95
C LYS A 618 21.46 -9.40 -3.93
N LYS A 619 21.44 -9.08 -2.63
CA LYS A 619 21.17 -10.05 -1.56
C LYS A 619 19.77 -10.67 -1.68
N ALA A 620 18.78 -9.88 -2.09
CA ALA A 620 17.42 -10.38 -2.30
C ALA A 620 17.38 -11.39 -3.46
N PHE A 621 18.14 -11.17 -4.53
CA PHE A 621 18.25 -12.11 -5.64
C PHE A 621 18.99 -13.40 -5.28
N GLU A 622 19.99 -13.36 -4.40
CA GLU A 622 20.61 -14.57 -3.86
C GLU A 622 19.58 -15.47 -3.15
N ILE A 623 18.65 -14.86 -2.39
CA ILE A 623 17.55 -15.58 -1.72
C ILE A 623 16.49 -16.04 -2.75
N TYR A 624 16.07 -15.15 -3.65
CA TYR A 624 15.07 -15.42 -4.67
C TYR A 624 15.48 -16.58 -5.60
N ASN A 625 16.71 -16.56 -6.13
CA ASN A 625 17.20 -17.60 -7.04
C ASN A 625 17.36 -18.95 -6.33
N LYS A 626 17.75 -18.95 -5.04
CA LYS A 626 17.78 -20.18 -4.22
C LYS A 626 16.38 -20.72 -3.97
N ASP A 627 15.42 -19.84 -3.68
CA ASP A 627 14.01 -20.21 -3.45
C ASP A 627 13.34 -20.74 -4.73
N LEU A 628 13.69 -20.20 -5.90
CA LEU A 628 13.22 -20.70 -7.21
C LEU A 628 13.58 -22.18 -7.42
N LEU A 629 14.72 -22.64 -6.91
CA LEU A 629 15.17 -24.03 -6.99
C LEU A 629 14.59 -24.94 -5.90
N ALA A 630 13.90 -24.38 -4.90
CA ALA A 630 13.32 -25.16 -3.81
C ALA A 630 12.02 -25.87 -4.25
N THR A 631 11.79 -27.06 -3.68
CA THR A 631 10.51 -27.77 -3.81
C THR A 631 9.44 -27.10 -2.95
N GLU A 632 9.78 -26.72 -1.72
CA GLU A 632 8.94 -25.87 -0.86
C GLU A 632 9.45 -24.42 -0.96
N LYS A 633 8.73 -23.62 -1.74
CA LYS A 633 9.03 -22.20 -1.99
C LYS A 633 8.42 -21.32 -0.91
N LYS A 634 9.21 -20.37 -0.41
CA LYS A 634 8.81 -19.34 0.56
C LYS A 634 8.36 -18.05 -0.12
N TYR A 635 8.96 -17.70 -1.26
CA TYR A 635 8.72 -16.43 -1.95
C TYR A 635 8.26 -16.59 -3.39
N THR A 636 8.94 -17.42 -4.16
CA THR A 636 8.76 -17.63 -5.59
C THR A 636 7.52 -18.47 -5.90
N HIS A 637 7.03 -18.37 -7.13
CA HIS A 637 5.80 -19.01 -7.58
C HIS A 637 5.96 -20.53 -7.75
N TYR A 638 4.95 -21.28 -7.32
CA TYR A 638 4.79 -22.67 -7.70
C TYR A 638 4.24 -22.79 -9.12
N ASN A 639 4.38 -23.95 -9.77
CA ASN A 639 3.58 -24.31 -10.95
C ASN A 639 3.63 -23.29 -12.12
N THR A 640 4.77 -22.61 -12.32
CA THR A 640 4.97 -21.68 -13.45
C THR A 640 4.78 -22.41 -14.79
N ALA A 641 5.36 -23.61 -14.94
CA ALA A 641 5.21 -24.41 -16.16
C ALA A 641 3.76 -24.85 -16.43
N LEU A 642 2.97 -25.16 -15.39
CA LEU A 642 1.52 -25.44 -15.53
C LEU A 642 0.79 -24.18 -16.02
N SER A 643 1.08 -23.04 -15.38
CA SER A 643 0.47 -21.77 -15.79
C SER A 643 0.72 -21.46 -17.26
N TYR A 644 1.93 -21.72 -17.78
CA TYR A 644 2.26 -21.57 -19.20
C TYR A 644 1.59 -22.63 -20.09
N ALA A 645 1.40 -23.87 -19.62
CA ALA A 645 0.70 -24.90 -20.37
C ALA A 645 -0.74 -24.48 -20.67
N LEU A 646 -1.45 -23.88 -19.71
CA LEU A 646 -2.76 -23.28 -19.96
C LEU A 646 -2.66 -22.01 -20.81
N LEU A 647 -1.80 -21.07 -20.46
CA LEU A 647 -1.67 -19.79 -21.18
C LEU A 647 -1.40 -19.98 -22.68
N LEU A 648 -0.47 -20.88 -23.03
CA LEU A 648 -0.05 -21.11 -24.41
C LEU A 648 -1.01 -22.01 -25.20
N THR A 649 -1.95 -22.70 -24.53
CA THR A 649 -2.97 -23.54 -25.20
C THR A 649 -4.37 -22.93 -25.20
N ASN A 650 -4.60 -21.88 -24.41
CA ASN A 650 -5.86 -21.16 -24.40
C ASN A 650 -6.20 -20.56 -25.77
N LYS A 651 -7.46 -20.69 -26.15
CA LYS A 651 -8.09 -19.97 -27.27
C LYS A 651 -8.50 -18.56 -26.81
N SER A 652 -8.69 -17.65 -27.76
CA SER A 652 -9.35 -16.37 -27.56
C SER A 652 -8.58 -15.42 -26.64
N SER A 653 -7.25 -15.44 -26.72
CA SER A 653 -6.36 -14.48 -26.07
C SER A 653 -4.96 -14.55 -26.70
N VAL A 654 -4.27 -13.41 -26.77
CA VAL A 654 -2.85 -13.37 -27.16
C VAL A 654 -1.99 -13.62 -25.92
N PRO A 655 -1.22 -14.72 -25.84
CA PRO A 655 -0.35 -14.95 -24.71
C PRO A 655 0.87 -14.02 -24.76
N ARG A 656 1.20 -13.41 -23.63
CA ARG A 656 2.45 -12.67 -23.41
C ARG A 656 3.36 -13.46 -22.48
N VAL A 657 4.51 -13.85 -23.00
CA VAL A 657 5.56 -14.58 -22.28
C VAL A 657 6.53 -13.58 -21.66
N TYR A 658 6.80 -13.74 -20.37
CA TYR A 658 7.72 -12.88 -19.64
C TYR A 658 9.16 -13.41 -19.69
N TYR A 659 10.12 -12.53 -19.99
CA TYR A 659 11.55 -12.84 -19.98
C TYR A 659 12.00 -13.57 -18.70
N GLY A 660 11.58 -13.10 -17.51
CA GLY A 660 11.99 -13.64 -16.20
C GLY A 660 11.38 -15.01 -15.84
N ASP A 661 10.54 -15.57 -16.70
CA ASP A 661 10.10 -16.98 -16.58
C ASP A 661 10.99 -17.93 -17.41
N MET A 662 11.65 -17.41 -18.44
CA MET A 662 12.57 -18.15 -19.31
C MET A 662 14.02 -18.03 -18.82
N PHE A 663 14.43 -16.82 -18.46
CA PHE A 663 15.75 -16.49 -17.94
C PHE A 663 15.63 -15.90 -16.53
N THR A 664 16.72 -15.87 -15.76
CA THR A 664 16.69 -15.23 -14.44
C THR A 664 16.35 -13.73 -14.58
N ASP A 665 15.51 -13.22 -13.68
CA ASP A 665 15.14 -11.80 -13.61
C ASP A 665 16.35 -10.87 -13.41
N ASP A 666 17.41 -11.36 -12.76
CA ASP A 666 18.69 -10.68 -12.56
C ASP A 666 19.81 -11.25 -13.46
N GLY A 667 20.99 -10.60 -13.40
CA GLY A 667 22.15 -10.98 -14.19
C GLY A 667 22.15 -10.40 -15.61
N GLN A 668 23.13 -10.81 -16.43
CA GLN A 668 23.24 -10.36 -17.82
C GLN A 668 22.10 -10.94 -18.67
N TYR A 669 21.64 -10.18 -19.68
CA TYR A 669 20.49 -10.56 -20.50
C TYR A 669 20.70 -11.91 -21.22
N MET A 670 19.73 -12.83 -21.06
CA MET A 670 19.75 -14.22 -21.58
C MET A 670 20.91 -15.10 -21.09
N ALA A 671 21.63 -14.72 -20.02
CA ALA A 671 22.81 -15.45 -19.56
C ALA A 671 22.47 -16.76 -18.81
N HIS A 672 21.40 -16.76 -18.01
CA HIS A 672 21.01 -17.90 -17.18
C HIS A 672 19.55 -18.26 -17.43
N LYS A 673 19.29 -19.52 -17.77
CA LYS A 673 17.95 -20.08 -17.93
C LYS A 673 17.33 -20.38 -16.57
N THR A 674 16.01 -20.23 -16.44
CA THR A 674 15.29 -20.73 -15.25
C THR A 674 15.09 -22.24 -15.34
N ILE A 675 14.65 -22.85 -14.25
CA ILE A 675 14.18 -24.25 -14.24
C ILE A 675 12.96 -24.49 -15.14
N ASN A 676 12.24 -23.46 -15.58
CA ASN A 676 11.04 -23.61 -16.40
C ASN A 676 11.32 -23.48 -17.91
N TYR A 677 12.53 -23.06 -18.30
CA TYR A 677 12.90 -22.75 -19.69
C TYR A 677 12.52 -23.86 -20.68
N GLU A 678 12.92 -25.11 -20.42
CA GLU A 678 12.71 -26.22 -21.37
C GLU A 678 11.22 -26.52 -21.59
N ALA A 679 10.42 -26.45 -20.52
CA ALA A 679 8.98 -26.67 -20.60
C ALA A 679 8.29 -25.56 -21.41
N ILE A 680 8.63 -24.29 -21.15
CA ILE A 680 8.02 -23.14 -21.83
C ILE A 680 8.48 -23.09 -23.30
N GLU A 681 9.76 -23.31 -23.60
CA GLU A 681 10.27 -23.42 -24.98
C GLU A 681 9.57 -24.52 -25.76
N THR A 682 9.38 -25.69 -25.14
CA THR A 682 8.67 -26.82 -25.74
C THR A 682 7.21 -26.46 -26.04
N LEU A 683 6.52 -25.79 -25.12
CA LEU A 683 5.14 -25.34 -25.31
C LEU A 683 5.02 -24.29 -26.43
N LEU A 684 5.96 -23.34 -26.50
CA LEU A 684 6.02 -22.31 -27.55
C LEU A 684 6.16 -22.94 -28.94
N LYS A 685 7.12 -23.86 -29.11
CA LYS A 685 7.30 -24.62 -30.37
C LYS A 685 6.08 -25.49 -30.69
N ALA A 686 5.50 -26.14 -29.69
CA ALA A 686 4.29 -26.94 -29.86
C ALA A 686 3.05 -26.10 -30.22
N ARG A 687 2.98 -24.85 -29.78
CA ARG A 687 1.87 -23.93 -30.10
C ARG A 687 1.72 -23.75 -31.60
N ILE A 688 2.83 -23.50 -32.29
CA ILE A 688 2.90 -23.37 -33.76
C ILE A 688 2.37 -24.64 -34.45
N LYS A 689 2.75 -25.80 -33.91
CA LYS A 689 2.50 -27.10 -34.54
C LYS A 689 1.12 -27.69 -34.26
N TYR A 690 0.54 -27.44 -33.08
CA TYR A 690 -0.64 -28.18 -32.60
C TYR A 690 -1.80 -27.30 -32.12
N VAL A 691 -1.58 -26.06 -31.67
CA VAL A 691 -2.61 -25.29 -30.96
C VAL A 691 -3.49 -24.52 -31.94
N SER A 692 -4.65 -25.09 -32.28
CA SER A 692 -5.67 -24.45 -33.13
C SER A 692 -7.06 -25.06 -32.85
N GLY A 693 -8.11 -24.46 -33.42
CA GLY A 693 -9.51 -24.91 -33.24
C GLY A 693 -10.18 -24.42 -31.97
N GLY A 694 -11.39 -24.90 -31.72
CA GLY A 694 -12.18 -24.61 -30.51
C GLY A 694 -11.54 -25.17 -29.25
N GLN A 695 -12.01 -24.70 -28.09
CA GLN A 695 -11.52 -25.14 -26.79
C GLN A 695 -12.65 -25.66 -25.91
N ALA A 696 -12.35 -26.70 -25.13
CA ALA A 696 -13.18 -27.09 -23.99
C ALA A 696 -12.32 -27.39 -22.77
N MET A 697 -12.71 -26.82 -21.63
CA MET A 697 -12.11 -27.10 -20.33
C MET A 697 -13.14 -27.73 -19.40
N ARG A 698 -12.69 -28.71 -18.60
CA ARG A 698 -13.51 -29.38 -17.58
C ARG A 698 -12.73 -29.49 -16.29
N ASN A 699 -13.43 -29.41 -15.18
CA ASN A 699 -12.91 -29.70 -13.85
C ASN A 699 -13.48 -31.04 -13.36
N GLN A 700 -12.62 -32.03 -13.13
CA GLN A 700 -13.00 -33.38 -12.72
C GLN A 700 -12.61 -33.58 -11.25
N GLN A 701 -13.60 -33.82 -10.39
CA GLN A 701 -13.37 -34.20 -9.00
C GLN A 701 -13.04 -35.70 -8.93
N VAL A 702 -11.78 -36.04 -8.69
CA VAL A 702 -11.29 -37.42 -8.74
C VAL A 702 -10.30 -37.70 -7.61
N GLY A 703 -10.40 -38.88 -7.01
CA GLY A 703 -9.57 -39.23 -5.86
C GLY A 703 -9.84 -38.33 -4.65
N ASN A 704 -8.80 -37.62 -4.22
CA ASN A 704 -8.80 -36.67 -3.11
C ASN A 704 -8.59 -35.21 -3.55
N SER A 705 -8.71 -34.91 -4.84
CA SER A 705 -8.42 -33.59 -5.40
C SER A 705 -9.24 -33.34 -6.67
N GLU A 706 -8.97 -32.22 -7.32
CA GLU A 706 -9.52 -31.88 -8.63
C GLU A 706 -8.43 -31.94 -9.71
N ILE A 707 -8.86 -32.23 -10.95
CA ILE A 707 -8.02 -32.23 -12.15
C ILE A 707 -8.72 -31.40 -13.23
N ILE A 708 -8.00 -30.44 -13.80
CA ILE A 708 -8.43 -29.71 -14.99
C ILE A 708 -7.98 -30.45 -16.23
N THR A 709 -8.89 -30.59 -17.20
CA THR A 709 -8.58 -31.05 -18.55
C THR A 709 -8.96 -29.98 -19.54
N SER A 710 -8.00 -29.48 -20.32
CA SER A 710 -8.17 -28.50 -21.40
C SER A 710 -7.87 -29.16 -22.75
N VAL A 711 -8.76 -29.01 -23.71
CA VAL A 711 -8.63 -29.58 -25.06
C VAL A 711 -8.73 -28.47 -26.09
N ARG A 712 -7.84 -28.52 -27.09
CA ARG A 712 -7.98 -27.84 -28.38
C ARG A 712 -8.23 -28.89 -29.45
N TYR A 713 -9.30 -28.75 -30.23
CA TYR A 713 -9.78 -29.78 -31.17
C TYR A 713 -9.01 -29.84 -32.50
N GLY A 714 -8.04 -28.95 -32.73
CA GLY A 714 -7.26 -28.91 -33.97
C GLY A 714 -7.85 -27.98 -35.02
N LYS A 715 -7.00 -27.59 -35.99
CA LYS A 715 -7.32 -26.59 -37.02
C LYS A 715 -8.56 -27.01 -37.80
N GLY A 716 -9.58 -26.15 -37.85
CA GLY A 716 -10.84 -26.40 -38.55
C GLY A 716 -11.95 -27.09 -37.73
N ALA A 717 -11.68 -27.53 -36.50
CA ALA A 717 -12.70 -28.06 -35.58
C ALA A 717 -12.95 -27.09 -34.43
N LEU A 718 -14.15 -26.54 -34.30
CA LEU A 718 -14.56 -25.63 -33.22
C LEU A 718 -15.31 -26.36 -32.10
N LYS A 719 -15.92 -27.51 -32.40
CA LYS A 719 -16.74 -28.29 -31.47
C LYS A 719 -16.22 -29.72 -31.38
N ALA A 720 -16.52 -30.38 -30.25
CA ALA A 720 -16.23 -31.80 -30.06
C ALA A 720 -16.88 -32.71 -31.11
N THR A 721 -17.91 -32.25 -31.81
CA THR A 721 -18.64 -33.02 -32.83
C THR A 721 -18.07 -32.87 -34.23
N ASP A 722 -17.18 -31.89 -34.45
CA ASP A 722 -16.63 -31.63 -35.77
C ASP A 722 -15.68 -32.76 -36.18
N THR A 723 -15.80 -33.21 -37.43
CA THR A 723 -15.02 -34.34 -37.96
C THR A 723 -13.65 -33.92 -38.49
N GLY A 724 -13.45 -32.62 -38.76
CA GLY A 724 -12.20 -32.06 -39.23
C GLY A 724 -11.73 -32.58 -40.59
N ASP A 725 -10.49 -32.21 -40.94
CA ASP A 725 -9.75 -32.70 -42.10
C ASP A 725 -8.43 -33.38 -41.67
N ARG A 726 -7.52 -33.63 -42.63
CA ARG A 726 -6.22 -34.22 -42.35
C ARG A 726 -5.35 -33.35 -41.43
N THR A 727 -5.43 -32.03 -41.55
CA THR A 727 -4.70 -31.08 -40.70
C THR A 727 -5.29 -31.02 -39.31
N THR A 728 -6.63 -31.09 -39.18
CA THR A 728 -7.29 -31.26 -37.87
C THR A 728 -6.72 -32.50 -37.20
N ARG A 729 -6.69 -33.64 -37.91
CA ARG A 729 -6.20 -34.91 -37.39
C ARG A 729 -4.79 -34.81 -36.81
N THR A 730 -3.86 -34.10 -37.44
CA THR A 730 -2.48 -33.94 -36.94
C THR A 730 -2.26 -32.73 -36.04
N SER A 731 -3.31 -32.02 -35.65
CA SER A 731 -3.27 -30.88 -34.72
C SER A 731 -4.20 -31.11 -33.52
N GLY A 732 -4.31 -30.11 -32.65
CA GLY A 732 -5.00 -30.24 -31.37
C GLY A 732 -4.05 -30.69 -30.24
N VAL A 733 -4.44 -30.36 -29.01
CA VAL A 733 -3.65 -30.62 -27.80
C VAL A 733 -4.56 -30.88 -26.61
N ALA A 734 -4.14 -31.77 -25.72
CA ALA A 734 -4.72 -31.98 -24.41
C ALA A 734 -3.75 -31.54 -23.31
N VAL A 735 -4.23 -30.76 -22.34
CA VAL A 735 -3.52 -30.38 -21.12
C VAL A 735 -4.29 -30.92 -19.92
N ILE A 736 -3.59 -31.62 -19.03
CA ILE A 736 -4.13 -32.24 -17.82
C ILE A 736 -3.33 -31.70 -16.64
N GLU A 737 -4.01 -31.04 -15.70
CA GLU A 737 -3.37 -30.41 -14.54
C GLU A 737 -4.05 -30.80 -13.23
N GLY A 738 -3.24 -31.04 -12.21
CA GLY A 738 -3.67 -31.06 -10.82
C GLY A 738 -2.81 -30.09 -10.01
N ASN A 739 -3.38 -29.40 -9.03
CA ASN A 739 -2.67 -28.42 -8.20
C ASN A 739 -2.37 -28.93 -6.78
N ASN A 740 -2.50 -30.23 -6.54
CA ASN A 740 -2.29 -30.85 -5.22
C ASN A 740 -1.13 -31.85 -5.28
N PRO A 741 -0.01 -31.61 -4.56
CA PRO A 741 1.13 -32.54 -4.55
C PRO A 741 0.80 -33.90 -3.93
N SER A 742 -0.29 -34.00 -3.15
CA SER A 742 -0.80 -35.25 -2.57
C SER A 742 -1.95 -35.88 -3.36
N LEU A 743 -2.17 -35.44 -4.61
CA LEU A 743 -3.17 -36.02 -5.52
C LEU A 743 -2.99 -37.55 -5.60
N ARG A 744 -4.06 -38.29 -5.35
CA ARG A 744 -4.09 -39.75 -5.46
C ARG A 744 -5.43 -40.22 -6.01
N LEU A 745 -5.40 -40.79 -7.21
CA LEU A 745 -6.55 -41.43 -7.81
C LEU A 745 -6.83 -42.79 -7.14
N LYS A 746 -8.11 -43.14 -6.96
CA LYS A 746 -8.52 -44.51 -6.62
C LYS A 746 -8.32 -45.40 -7.85
N ALA A 747 -8.20 -46.71 -7.63
CA ALA A 747 -8.08 -47.67 -8.73
C ALA A 747 -9.29 -47.64 -9.70
N SER A 748 -10.46 -47.22 -9.22
CA SER A 748 -11.68 -47.04 -10.01
C SER A 748 -11.76 -45.71 -10.76
N ASP A 749 -10.94 -44.73 -10.38
CA ASP A 749 -11.05 -43.37 -10.93
C ASP A 749 -10.48 -43.33 -12.35
N ARG A 750 -11.13 -42.55 -13.20
CA ARG A 750 -10.72 -42.30 -14.58
C ARG A 750 -10.75 -40.81 -14.84
N VAL A 751 -9.67 -40.28 -15.40
CA VAL A 751 -9.62 -38.92 -15.95
C VAL A 751 -9.85 -39.04 -17.45
N VAL A 752 -10.96 -38.47 -17.93
CA VAL A 752 -11.37 -38.60 -19.33
C VAL A 752 -11.16 -37.27 -20.05
N VAL A 753 -10.45 -37.28 -21.16
CA VAL A 753 -10.21 -36.10 -22.01
C VAL A 753 -10.86 -36.32 -23.36
N ASN A 754 -11.90 -35.55 -23.67
CA ASN A 754 -12.62 -35.66 -24.95
C ASN A 754 -11.90 -34.85 -26.04
N MET A 755 -11.13 -35.53 -26.89
CA MET A 755 -10.44 -34.91 -28.04
C MET A 755 -11.37 -34.61 -29.22
N GLY A 756 -12.63 -35.03 -29.18
CA GLY A 756 -13.61 -34.77 -30.22
C GLY A 756 -13.61 -35.77 -31.38
N ALA A 757 -14.62 -35.63 -32.25
CA ALA A 757 -14.95 -36.58 -33.30
C ALA A 757 -13.87 -36.67 -34.39
N ALA A 758 -13.17 -35.57 -34.67
CA ALA A 758 -12.01 -35.54 -35.57
C ALA A 758 -10.87 -36.48 -35.12
N HIS A 759 -10.84 -36.85 -33.84
CA HIS A 759 -9.73 -37.55 -33.20
C HIS A 759 -10.10 -38.97 -32.71
N LYS A 760 -11.18 -39.58 -33.21
CA LYS A 760 -11.56 -40.98 -32.89
C LYS A 760 -10.50 -41.99 -33.31
N ASN A 761 -10.20 -42.99 -32.47
CA ASN A 761 -9.25 -44.08 -32.78
C ASN A 761 -7.86 -43.58 -33.23
N GLN A 762 -7.28 -42.62 -32.51
CA GLN A 762 -6.04 -41.94 -32.85
C GLN A 762 -4.97 -42.14 -31.80
N ALA A 763 -3.72 -42.33 -32.25
CA ALA A 763 -2.55 -42.32 -31.39
C ALA A 763 -2.17 -40.89 -30.95
N TYR A 764 -2.01 -40.72 -29.65
CA TYR A 764 -1.49 -39.52 -28.97
C TYR A 764 -0.23 -39.88 -28.19
N ARG A 765 0.69 -38.93 -28.10
CA ARG A 765 1.93 -39.06 -27.34
C ARG A 765 2.09 -37.89 -26.37
N PRO A 766 2.82 -38.06 -25.26
CA PRO A 766 3.13 -36.94 -24.38
C PRO A 766 4.08 -35.94 -25.06
N LEU A 767 3.84 -34.67 -24.80
CA LEU A 767 4.76 -33.55 -25.04
C LEU A 767 5.51 -33.20 -23.76
N LEU A 768 4.79 -33.09 -22.64
CA LEU A 768 5.33 -32.86 -21.31
C LEU A 768 4.71 -33.85 -20.34
N LEU A 769 5.52 -34.47 -19.47
CA LEU A 769 5.04 -35.23 -18.32
C LEU A 769 5.80 -34.85 -17.05
N THR A 770 5.08 -34.80 -15.94
CA THR A 770 5.70 -34.64 -14.62
C THR A 770 6.41 -35.93 -14.19
N THR A 771 7.59 -35.77 -13.62
CA THR A 771 8.42 -36.83 -13.03
C THR A 771 8.77 -36.46 -11.58
N ASP A 772 9.38 -37.38 -10.84
CA ASP A 772 9.82 -37.09 -9.47
C ASP A 772 10.89 -35.96 -9.43
N ASN A 773 11.61 -35.71 -10.53
CA ASN A 773 12.71 -34.72 -10.59
C ASN A 773 12.34 -33.39 -11.29
N GLY A 774 11.13 -33.25 -11.82
CA GLY A 774 10.75 -32.09 -12.63
C GLY A 774 9.77 -32.45 -13.74
N ILE A 775 9.86 -31.77 -14.88
CA ILE A 775 9.07 -32.03 -16.09
C ILE A 775 10.00 -32.60 -17.17
N LYS A 776 9.61 -33.73 -17.77
CA LYS A 776 10.29 -34.29 -18.95
C LYS A 776 9.59 -33.80 -20.22
N ALA A 777 10.36 -33.15 -21.10
CA ALA A 777 9.93 -32.82 -22.46
C ALA A 777 10.25 -33.96 -23.43
N TYR A 778 9.32 -34.21 -24.36
CA TYR A 778 9.45 -35.16 -25.46
C TYR A 778 9.34 -34.42 -26.79
N HIS A 779 10.42 -34.38 -27.55
CA HIS A 779 10.54 -33.54 -28.75
C HIS A 779 10.09 -34.24 -30.04
N SER A 780 9.96 -35.57 -30.01
CA SER A 780 9.58 -36.37 -31.18
C SER A 780 8.65 -37.52 -30.81
N ASP A 781 7.95 -38.06 -31.81
CA ASP A 781 7.09 -39.22 -31.64
C ASP A 781 7.92 -40.47 -31.30
N GLN A 782 9.16 -40.54 -31.81
CA GLN A 782 10.11 -41.63 -31.53
C GLN A 782 10.54 -41.64 -30.06
N GLU A 783 10.86 -40.47 -29.49
CA GLU A 783 11.23 -40.35 -28.08
C GLU A 783 10.08 -40.77 -27.14
N ALA A 784 8.84 -40.54 -27.57
CA ALA A 784 7.64 -40.82 -26.80
C ALA A 784 6.95 -42.16 -27.15
N ALA A 785 7.57 -43.00 -27.99
CA ALA A 785 6.93 -44.20 -28.56
C ALA A 785 6.40 -45.18 -27.50
N GLY A 786 7.12 -45.33 -26.37
CA GLY A 786 6.71 -46.20 -25.26
C GLY A 786 5.56 -45.66 -24.40
N LEU A 787 5.10 -44.43 -24.65
CA LEU A 787 4.10 -43.74 -23.84
C LEU A 787 2.83 -43.41 -24.61
N VAL A 788 2.71 -43.89 -25.85
CA VAL A 788 1.54 -43.64 -26.70
C VAL A 788 0.26 -44.12 -26.02
N ARG A 789 -0.81 -43.34 -26.17
CA ARG A 789 -2.18 -43.65 -25.76
C ARG A 789 -3.10 -43.48 -26.96
N TYR A 790 -4.21 -44.21 -26.98
CA TYR A 790 -5.17 -44.17 -28.07
C TYR A 790 -6.48 -43.57 -27.58
N THR A 791 -7.06 -42.66 -28.37
CA THR A 791 -8.46 -42.30 -28.19
C THR A 791 -9.36 -43.46 -28.58
N ASN A 792 -10.51 -43.61 -27.92
CA ASN A 792 -11.52 -44.59 -28.30
C ASN A 792 -12.34 -44.14 -29.54
N ASP A 793 -13.40 -44.88 -29.85
CA ASP A 793 -14.36 -44.62 -30.93
C ASP A 793 -15.20 -43.34 -30.73
N ARG A 794 -15.11 -42.73 -29.54
CA ARG A 794 -15.70 -41.43 -29.20
C ARG A 794 -14.71 -40.27 -29.23
N GLY A 795 -13.41 -40.54 -29.41
CA GLY A 795 -12.36 -39.52 -29.38
C GLY A 795 -11.84 -39.23 -27.96
N GLU A 796 -12.04 -40.12 -27.00
CA GLU A 796 -11.67 -39.89 -25.60
C GLU A 796 -10.33 -40.54 -25.25
N LEU A 797 -9.39 -39.79 -24.67
CA LEU A 797 -8.24 -40.32 -23.94
C LEU A 797 -8.65 -40.63 -22.49
N ILE A 798 -8.26 -41.79 -21.98
CA ILE A 798 -8.61 -42.24 -20.63
C ILE A 798 -7.31 -42.49 -19.85
N PHE A 799 -7.17 -41.81 -18.72
CA PHE A 799 -6.04 -41.95 -17.80
C PHE A 799 -6.51 -42.53 -16.47
N THR A 800 -5.64 -43.32 -15.84
CA THR A 800 -5.92 -44.07 -14.60
C THR A 800 -4.93 -43.69 -13.49
N ALA A 801 -5.08 -44.31 -12.31
CA ALA A 801 -4.12 -44.17 -11.21
C ALA A 801 -2.68 -44.62 -11.55
N ALA A 802 -2.48 -45.39 -12.63
CA ALA A 802 -1.16 -45.75 -13.13
C ALA A 802 -0.49 -44.61 -13.92
N ASP A 803 -1.29 -43.70 -14.48
CA ASP A 803 -0.82 -42.60 -15.31
C ASP A 803 -0.64 -41.29 -14.50
N ILE A 804 -1.54 -41.05 -13.53
CA ILE A 804 -1.63 -39.78 -12.81
C ILE A 804 -1.50 -39.98 -11.30
N LYS A 805 -0.50 -39.33 -10.71
CA LYS A 805 -0.30 -39.13 -9.27
C LYS A 805 0.13 -37.69 -9.00
N GLY A 806 0.04 -37.24 -7.75
CA GLY A 806 0.62 -35.97 -7.29
C GLY A 806 2.13 -36.05 -7.15
N TYR A 807 2.80 -34.93 -7.47
CA TYR A 807 4.24 -34.73 -7.39
C TYR A 807 4.55 -33.45 -6.62
N ALA A 808 5.73 -33.43 -5.98
CA ALA A 808 6.33 -32.24 -5.39
C ALA A 808 7.81 -32.19 -5.80
N ASN A 809 8.15 -31.25 -6.67
CA ASN A 809 9.49 -30.95 -7.13
C ASN A 809 9.60 -29.44 -7.41
N PRO A 810 10.78 -28.89 -7.79
CA PRO A 810 10.94 -27.44 -7.97
C PRO A 810 10.05 -26.80 -9.05
N GLN A 811 9.60 -27.56 -10.04
CA GLN A 811 8.74 -27.07 -11.14
C GLN A 811 7.24 -27.34 -10.88
N VAL A 812 6.90 -28.43 -10.18
CA VAL A 812 5.54 -28.96 -10.04
C VAL A 812 5.20 -29.28 -8.58
N SER A 813 4.07 -28.74 -8.14
CA SER A 813 3.38 -29.08 -6.89
C SER A 813 1.95 -29.46 -7.26
N GLY A 814 1.78 -30.72 -7.66
CA GLY A 814 0.59 -31.17 -8.40
C GLY A 814 0.91 -32.19 -9.49
N TYR A 815 0.32 -32.02 -10.68
CA TYR A 815 0.57 -32.84 -11.86
C TYR A 815 0.41 -31.98 -13.12
N LEU A 816 1.27 -32.22 -14.11
CA LEU A 816 1.15 -31.72 -15.48
C LEU A 816 1.36 -32.86 -16.47
N GLY A 817 0.43 -32.99 -17.41
CA GLY A 817 0.57 -33.81 -18.60
C GLY A 817 0.04 -33.08 -19.83
N VAL A 818 0.86 -32.96 -20.87
CA VAL A 818 0.47 -32.36 -22.15
C VAL A 818 0.59 -33.42 -23.24
N TRP A 819 -0.42 -33.59 -24.07
CA TRP A 819 -0.52 -34.66 -25.06
C TRP A 819 -0.90 -34.11 -26.44
N VAL A 820 -0.22 -34.60 -27.48
CA VAL A 820 -0.39 -34.16 -28.87
C VAL A 820 -0.53 -35.38 -29.81
N PRO A 821 -1.20 -35.24 -30.96
CA PRO A 821 -1.37 -36.34 -31.90
C PRO A 821 -0.02 -36.77 -32.51
N VAL A 822 0.14 -38.07 -32.72
CA VAL A 822 1.28 -38.66 -33.44
C VAL A 822 1.14 -38.38 -34.94
N GLY A 823 2.27 -38.19 -35.63
CA GLY A 823 2.35 -38.12 -37.09
C GLY A 823 2.30 -36.72 -37.68
N ALA A 824 2.39 -35.67 -36.85
CA ALA A 824 2.50 -34.29 -37.34
C ALA A 824 3.88 -34.03 -37.95
N ALA A 825 3.92 -33.48 -39.17
CA ALA A 825 5.15 -33.16 -39.89
C ALA A 825 6.07 -32.21 -39.11
N ALA A 826 7.38 -32.26 -39.33
CA ALA A 826 8.35 -31.44 -38.60
C ALA A 826 8.11 -29.93 -38.78
N ASP A 827 7.68 -29.54 -39.97
CA ASP A 827 7.40 -28.19 -40.45
C ASP A 827 5.90 -27.82 -40.40
N GLN A 828 5.06 -28.63 -39.75
CA GLN A 828 3.64 -28.32 -39.63
C GLN A 828 3.41 -27.01 -38.86
N ASP A 829 2.68 -26.08 -39.47
CA ASP A 829 2.24 -24.82 -38.88
C ASP A 829 0.71 -24.69 -38.96
N VAL A 830 0.07 -24.67 -37.80
CA VAL A 830 -1.40 -24.58 -37.70
C VAL A 830 -1.90 -23.16 -37.49
N ARG A 831 -1.00 -22.17 -37.43
CA ARG A 831 -1.35 -20.76 -37.35
C ARG A 831 -2.18 -20.33 -38.57
N VAL A 832 -2.93 -19.25 -38.39
CA VAL A 832 -3.83 -18.68 -39.37
C VAL A 832 -3.35 -17.27 -39.72
N ALA A 833 -3.21 -16.98 -41.01
CA ALA A 833 -2.87 -15.65 -41.48
C ALA A 833 -4.05 -14.69 -41.27
N ALA A 834 -3.75 -13.44 -40.92
CA ALA A 834 -4.77 -12.41 -40.77
C ALA A 834 -5.42 -12.05 -42.11
N SER A 835 -6.74 -11.83 -42.09
CA SER A 835 -7.51 -11.52 -43.29
C SER A 835 -7.20 -10.11 -43.81
N THR A 836 -7.17 -9.96 -45.14
CA THR A 836 -7.16 -8.65 -45.80
C THR A 836 -8.56 -8.15 -46.18
N ALA A 837 -9.60 -8.95 -45.89
CA ALA A 837 -10.98 -8.57 -46.15
C ALA A 837 -11.38 -7.36 -45.29
N PRO A 838 -12.13 -6.39 -45.82
CA PRO A 838 -12.53 -5.21 -45.07
C PRO A 838 -13.31 -5.55 -43.79
N SER A 839 -12.96 -4.91 -42.67
CA SER A 839 -13.78 -4.90 -41.44
C SER A 839 -14.93 -3.90 -41.57
N THR A 840 -16.13 -4.25 -41.09
CA THR A 840 -17.35 -3.45 -41.24
C THR A 840 -18.16 -3.27 -39.96
N ASP A 841 -17.71 -3.82 -38.83
CA ASP A 841 -18.43 -3.77 -37.54
C ASP A 841 -18.04 -2.57 -36.66
N GLY A 842 -17.13 -1.73 -37.14
CA GLY A 842 -16.61 -0.57 -36.40
C GLY A 842 -15.53 -0.91 -35.38
N LYS A 843 -15.10 -2.18 -35.28
CA LYS A 843 -13.97 -2.61 -34.47
C LYS A 843 -12.70 -2.70 -35.31
N SER A 844 -11.55 -2.43 -34.67
CA SER A 844 -10.25 -2.56 -35.34
C SER A 844 -9.63 -3.94 -35.11
N VAL A 845 -9.65 -4.47 -33.88
CA VAL A 845 -9.02 -5.75 -33.53
C VAL A 845 -10.08 -6.82 -33.26
N HIS A 846 -9.91 -8.00 -33.88
CA HIS A 846 -10.83 -9.14 -33.73
C HIS A 846 -10.11 -10.36 -33.16
N GLN A 847 -10.59 -10.90 -32.04
CA GLN A 847 -10.03 -12.10 -31.42
C GLN A 847 -10.52 -13.37 -32.10
N ASN A 848 -10.00 -13.62 -33.29
CA ASN A 848 -10.25 -14.81 -34.09
C ASN A 848 -9.01 -15.71 -34.13
N ALA A 849 -9.04 -16.76 -34.96
CA ALA A 849 -7.94 -17.71 -35.09
C ALA A 849 -6.60 -17.06 -35.54
N ALA A 850 -6.64 -15.94 -36.29
CA ALA A 850 -5.44 -15.23 -36.72
C ALA A 850 -4.82 -14.44 -35.57
N LEU A 851 -5.63 -13.76 -34.74
CA LEU A 851 -5.12 -13.09 -33.54
C LEU A 851 -4.65 -14.12 -32.49
N ASP A 852 -5.38 -15.24 -32.33
CA ASP A 852 -4.94 -16.37 -31.50
C ASP A 852 -3.59 -16.94 -31.96
N SER A 853 -3.20 -16.76 -33.22
CA SER A 853 -1.92 -17.24 -33.75
C SER A 853 -0.71 -16.37 -33.33
N ARG A 854 -0.95 -15.21 -32.72
CA ARG A 854 0.10 -14.30 -32.21
C ARG A 854 0.64 -14.78 -30.87
N VAL A 855 1.88 -14.40 -30.57
CA VAL A 855 2.55 -14.57 -29.26
C VAL A 855 3.40 -13.33 -29.00
N MET A 856 3.16 -12.69 -27.86
CA MET A 856 3.96 -11.56 -27.39
C MET A 856 5.09 -12.04 -26.50
N PHE A 857 6.27 -11.43 -26.60
CA PHE A 857 7.38 -11.64 -25.69
C PHE A 857 7.77 -10.32 -25.02
N GLU A 858 7.53 -10.22 -23.72
CA GLU A 858 8.02 -9.11 -22.89
C GLU A 858 9.51 -9.33 -22.65
N GLY A 859 10.32 -8.71 -23.51
CA GLY A 859 11.73 -9.03 -23.73
C GLY A 859 12.68 -8.41 -22.72
N PHE A 860 12.23 -8.12 -21.51
CA PHE A 860 13.08 -7.51 -20.48
C PHE A 860 12.66 -7.86 -19.05
N SER A 861 13.56 -7.57 -18.11
CA SER A 861 13.25 -7.51 -16.68
C SER A 861 13.84 -6.23 -16.10
N ASN A 862 13.14 -5.64 -15.14
CA ASN A 862 13.59 -4.51 -14.34
C ASN A 862 15.00 -4.75 -13.76
N PHE A 863 15.27 -5.96 -13.29
CA PHE A 863 16.44 -6.28 -12.47
C PHE A 863 17.65 -6.83 -13.25
N GLN A 864 17.61 -6.77 -14.58
CA GLN A 864 18.77 -7.05 -15.42
C GLN A 864 20.00 -6.27 -14.94
N ALA A 865 21.17 -6.91 -14.95
CA ALA A 865 22.43 -6.26 -14.63
C ALA A 865 22.79 -5.23 -15.71
N PHE A 866 23.58 -4.23 -15.34
CA PHE A 866 24.18 -3.33 -16.32
C PHE A 866 25.21 -4.08 -17.17
N ALA A 867 25.21 -3.83 -18.47
CA ALA A 867 26.23 -4.34 -19.38
C ALA A 867 27.63 -3.84 -18.95
N THR A 868 28.59 -4.75 -18.83
CA THR A 868 29.98 -4.42 -18.50
C THR A 868 30.85 -4.22 -19.74
N LYS A 869 30.40 -4.75 -20.88
CA LYS A 869 30.99 -4.60 -22.22
C LYS A 869 29.89 -4.48 -23.27
N LYS A 870 30.26 -4.01 -24.47
CA LYS A 870 29.29 -3.70 -25.54
C LYS A 870 28.44 -4.91 -25.96
N GLU A 871 29.03 -6.10 -25.93
CA GLU A 871 28.38 -7.33 -26.39
C GLU A 871 27.26 -7.82 -25.48
N GLU A 872 27.20 -7.27 -24.25
CA GLU A 872 26.21 -7.61 -23.22
C GLU A 872 24.98 -6.68 -23.23
N TYR A 873 25.02 -5.58 -23.97
CA TYR A 873 23.85 -4.71 -24.13
C TYR A 873 22.67 -5.50 -24.68
N THR A 874 21.51 -5.39 -24.03
CA THR A 874 20.30 -6.14 -24.36
C THR A 874 19.96 -6.07 -25.86
N ASN A 875 20.01 -4.89 -26.47
CA ASN A 875 19.69 -4.72 -27.89
C ASN A 875 20.69 -5.44 -28.82
N VAL A 876 21.96 -5.52 -28.42
CA VAL A 876 22.99 -6.30 -29.14
C VAL A 876 22.72 -7.80 -29.03
N VAL A 877 22.33 -8.27 -27.84
CA VAL A 877 22.03 -9.68 -27.60
C VAL A 877 20.73 -10.10 -28.31
N ILE A 878 19.71 -9.23 -28.35
CA ILE A 878 18.47 -9.43 -29.13
C ILE A 878 18.82 -9.67 -30.60
N ALA A 879 19.60 -8.77 -31.22
CA ALA A 879 19.99 -8.90 -32.62
C ALA A 879 20.74 -10.22 -32.92
N LYS A 880 21.56 -10.70 -31.97
CA LYS A 880 22.29 -11.97 -32.09
C LYS A 880 21.43 -13.22 -31.92
N ASN A 881 20.27 -13.13 -31.28
CA ASN A 881 19.42 -14.28 -30.94
C ASN A 881 18.08 -14.27 -31.68
N VAL A 882 17.95 -13.47 -32.74
CA VAL A 882 16.67 -13.31 -33.47
C VAL A 882 16.07 -14.63 -33.95
N ASP A 883 16.91 -15.57 -34.39
CA ASP A 883 16.46 -16.90 -34.84
C ASP A 883 15.72 -17.66 -33.73
N LYS A 884 16.13 -17.51 -32.46
CA LYS A 884 15.46 -18.16 -31.32
C LYS A 884 14.05 -17.61 -31.10
N PHE A 885 13.87 -16.29 -31.18
CA PHE A 885 12.55 -15.69 -31.01
C PHE A 885 11.59 -16.15 -32.13
N ALA A 886 12.10 -16.25 -33.36
CA ALA A 886 11.33 -16.78 -34.48
C ALA A 886 10.98 -18.28 -34.29
N GLU A 887 11.93 -19.09 -33.83
CA GLU A 887 11.70 -20.51 -33.50
C GLU A 887 10.66 -20.72 -32.40
N TRP A 888 10.59 -19.80 -31.42
CA TRP A 888 9.57 -19.82 -30.37
C TRP A 888 8.19 -19.37 -30.86
N GLY A 889 8.09 -18.87 -32.10
CA GLY A 889 6.84 -18.37 -32.66
C GLY A 889 6.44 -17.00 -32.13
N VAL A 890 7.39 -16.24 -31.56
CA VAL A 890 7.16 -14.84 -31.17
C VAL A 890 6.78 -14.05 -32.41
N THR A 891 5.67 -13.32 -32.34
CA THR A 891 5.20 -12.44 -33.42
C THR A 891 5.31 -10.97 -33.05
N ASP A 892 5.34 -10.67 -31.76
CA ASP A 892 5.36 -9.32 -31.21
C ASP A 892 6.40 -9.28 -30.08
N PHE A 893 7.41 -8.42 -30.21
CA PHE A 893 8.48 -8.24 -29.24
C PHE A 893 8.26 -6.92 -28.50
N GLU A 894 7.86 -7.01 -27.24
CA GLU A 894 7.73 -5.86 -26.35
C GLU A 894 9.11 -5.52 -25.76
N MET A 895 9.71 -4.44 -26.27
CA MET A 895 10.98 -3.94 -25.76
C MET A 895 10.75 -3.13 -24.49
N ALA A 896 11.77 -3.10 -23.62
CA ALA A 896 11.80 -2.16 -22.50
C ALA A 896 11.69 -0.70 -22.97
N PRO A 897 11.25 0.23 -22.11
CA PRO A 897 11.33 1.66 -22.40
C PRO A 897 12.78 2.06 -22.69
N GLN A 898 13.04 2.54 -23.92
CA GLN A 898 14.39 2.81 -24.41
C GLN A 898 14.95 4.16 -23.94
N TYR A 899 14.29 4.83 -23.00
CA TYR A 899 14.65 6.16 -22.54
C TYR A 899 15.92 6.15 -21.69
N VAL A 900 16.77 7.16 -21.84
CA VAL A 900 17.92 7.37 -20.94
C VAL A 900 17.42 7.70 -19.54
N SER A 901 17.67 6.77 -18.61
CA SER A 901 17.11 6.86 -17.26
C SER A 901 17.75 7.96 -16.40
N SER A 902 16.93 8.56 -15.53
CA SER A 902 17.35 9.35 -14.37
C SER A 902 18.14 8.48 -13.39
N THR A 903 18.96 9.13 -12.56
CA THR A 903 19.82 8.47 -11.56
C THR A 903 19.66 9.07 -10.16
N ASP A 904 18.52 9.74 -9.91
CA ASP A 904 18.27 10.47 -8.67
C ASP A 904 17.97 9.58 -7.45
N GLY A 905 17.66 8.29 -7.67
CA GLY A 905 17.31 7.30 -6.65
C GLY A 905 16.03 7.65 -5.87
N SER A 906 15.11 8.38 -6.50
CA SER A 906 13.83 8.79 -5.91
C SER A 906 12.80 7.64 -5.90
N PHE A 907 12.93 6.67 -6.80
CA PHE A 907 12.14 5.46 -6.86
C PHE A 907 12.98 4.29 -7.39
N LEU A 908 12.45 3.06 -7.34
CA LEU A 908 13.16 1.85 -7.79
C LEU A 908 13.66 2.00 -9.23
N ASP A 909 12.83 2.51 -10.12
CA ASP A 909 13.11 2.66 -11.55
C ASP A 909 14.37 3.49 -11.84
N SER A 910 14.60 4.56 -11.07
CA SER A 910 15.82 5.39 -11.20
C SER A 910 17.05 4.80 -10.50
N VAL A 911 16.87 3.78 -9.64
CA VAL A 911 17.98 3.01 -9.05
C VAL A 911 18.47 1.94 -10.03
N ILE A 912 17.55 1.18 -10.62
CA ILE A 912 17.86 0.07 -11.55
C ILE A 912 17.98 0.51 -13.01
N GLN A 913 17.62 1.77 -13.31
CA GLN A 913 17.71 2.42 -14.61
C GLN A 913 17.01 1.61 -15.73
N ASN A 914 15.82 1.10 -15.44
CA ASN A 914 15.02 0.29 -16.36
C ASN A 914 14.38 1.09 -17.50
N GLY A 915 14.44 2.42 -17.46
CA GLY A 915 13.92 3.29 -18.51
C GLY A 915 12.58 3.93 -18.21
N TYR A 916 11.82 3.52 -17.19
CA TYR A 916 10.54 4.17 -16.79
C TYR A 916 10.74 5.51 -16.04
N ALA A 917 11.91 5.69 -15.44
CA ALA A 917 12.29 6.97 -14.85
C ALA A 917 13.25 7.72 -15.76
N PHE A 918 12.78 8.71 -16.52
CA PHE A 918 13.58 9.46 -17.50
C PHE A 918 13.37 10.98 -17.39
N THR A 919 14.36 11.74 -17.86
CA THR A 919 14.34 13.22 -17.86
C THR A 919 14.09 13.77 -19.27
N ASP A 920 14.36 12.98 -20.30
CA ASP A 920 14.20 13.35 -21.70
C ASP A 920 13.60 12.17 -22.46
N ARG A 921 12.35 12.33 -22.89
CA ARG A 921 11.55 11.28 -23.50
C ARG A 921 11.91 10.97 -24.96
N TYR A 922 12.69 11.84 -25.60
CA TYR A 922 13.18 11.65 -26.97
C TYR A 922 14.61 11.07 -27.01
N ASP A 923 15.27 10.90 -25.87
CA ASP A 923 16.62 10.34 -25.79
C ASP A 923 16.58 8.82 -25.64
N LEU A 924 16.47 8.12 -26.77
CA LEU A 924 16.44 6.66 -26.86
C LEU A 924 17.86 6.03 -26.90
N GLY A 925 18.79 6.61 -26.14
CA GLY A 925 20.21 6.26 -26.19
C GLY A 925 21.01 7.04 -27.25
N ILE A 926 20.53 8.25 -27.61
CA ILE A 926 21.15 9.17 -28.57
C ILE A 926 22.31 9.91 -27.91
N SER A 927 22.12 10.42 -26.68
CA SER A 927 23.14 11.21 -25.99
C SER A 927 24.25 10.36 -25.37
N LYS A 928 23.89 9.15 -24.91
CA LYS A 928 24.75 8.12 -24.33
C LYS A 928 24.01 6.78 -24.36
N PRO A 929 24.70 5.63 -24.29
CA PRO A 929 24.03 4.35 -24.10
C PRO A 929 23.08 4.38 -22.89
N ASN A 930 21.86 3.89 -23.08
CA ASN A 930 20.96 3.56 -21.97
C ASN A 930 21.34 2.18 -21.40
N LYS A 931 20.49 1.58 -20.55
CA LYS A 931 20.75 0.24 -19.99
C LYS A 931 20.81 -0.87 -21.07
N TYR A 932 20.14 -0.66 -22.20
CA TYR A 932 19.91 -1.63 -23.26
C TYR A 932 20.80 -1.46 -24.49
N GLY A 933 21.47 -0.31 -24.67
CA GLY A 933 22.41 -0.03 -25.76
C GLY A 933 22.41 1.44 -26.21
N THR A 934 23.06 1.72 -27.34
CA THR A 934 22.91 3.01 -28.04
C THR A 934 21.67 3.02 -28.94
N ALA A 935 21.30 4.19 -29.45
CA ALA A 935 20.28 4.31 -30.49
C ALA A 935 20.62 3.50 -31.77
N ASP A 936 21.90 3.41 -32.16
CA ASP A 936 22.35 2.53 -33.26
C ASP A 936 22.16 1.04 -32.95
N ASP A 937 22.34 0.62 -31.70
CA ASP A 937 22.10 -0.77 -31.29
C ASP A 937 20.60 -1.07 -31.28
N LEU A 938 19.75 -0.10 -30.91
CA LEU A 938 18.29 -0.20 -31.03
C LEU A 938 17.85 -0.36 -32.49
N VAL A 939 18.36 0.47 -33.40
CA VAL A 939 18.11 0.34 -34.86
C VAL A 939 18.44 -1.06 -35.36
N LYS A 940 19.59 -1.62 -34.96
CA LYS A 940 19.99 -2.98 -35.35
C LYS A 940 19.07 -4.06 -34.77
N ALA A 941 18.64 -3.91 -33.52
CA ALA A 941 17.72 -4.85 -32.88
C ALA A 941 16.36 -4.89 -33.59
N ILE A 942 15.78 -3.72 -33.89
CA ILE A 942 14.50 -3.62 -34.60
C ILE A 942 14.61 -4.26 -35.98
N LYS A 943 15.65 -3.92 -36.75
CA LYS A 943 15.88 -4.51 -38.08
C LYS A 943 16.06 -6.02 -38.03
N ALA A 944 16.78 -6.53 -37.03
CA ALA A 944 16.94 -7.96 -36.86
C ALA A 944 15.57 -8.63 -36.64
N LEU A 945 14.75 -8.11 -35.72
CA LEU A 945 13.39 -8.63 -35.47
C LEU A 945 12.51 -8.58 -36.73
N HIS A 946 12.50 -7.45 -37.45
CA HIS A 946 11.78 -7.30 -38.71
C HIS A 946 12.23 -8.27 -39.79
N SER A 947 13.52 -8.63 -39.85
CA SER A 947 14.03 -9.63 -40.81
C SER A 947 13.40 -11.02 -40.64
N LYS A 948 12.76 -11.27 -39.49
CA LYS A 948 12.01 -12.49 -39.18
C LYS A 948 10.50 -12.28 -39.13
N GLY A 949 10.02 -11.09 -39.53
CA GLY A 949 8.60 -10.73 -39.49
C GLY A 949 8.05 -10.49 -38.08
N ILE A 950 8.92 -10.34 -37.08
CA ILE A 950 8.53 -10.07 -35.69
C ILE A 950 8.30 -8.56 -35.56
N LYS A 951 7.11 -8.19 -35.08
CA LYS A 951 6.74 -6.80 -34.82
C LYS A 951 7.38 -6.28 -33.55
N VAL A 952 7.73 -5.00 -33.50
CA VAL A 952 8.41 -4.40 -32.35
C VAL A 952 7.56 -3.33 -31.69
N MET A 953 7.32 -3.49 -30.40
CA MET A 953 6.47 -2.61 -29.61
C MET A 953 7.31 -1.64 -28.77
N ALA A 954 6.97 -0.35 -28.83
CA ALA A 954 7.54 0.69 -27.99
C ALA A 954 6.72 0.87 -26.71
N ASP A 955 7.40 1.06 -25.58
CA ASP A 955 6.73 1.38 -24.32
C ASP A 955 6.50 2.89 -24.20
N TRP A 956 5.26 3.35 -24.37
CA TRP A 956 4.87 4.76 -24.33
C TRP A 956 4.42 5.14 -22.92
N VAL A 957 5.17 6.05 -22.28
CA VAL A 957 5.07 6.38 -20.85
C VAL A 957 4.65 7.85 -20.64
N PRO A 958 3.35 8.18 -20.79
CA PRO A 958 2.89 9.57 -20.81
C PRO A 958 2.68 10.21 -19.42
N ASP A 959 2.68 9.43 -18.35
CA ASP A 959 2.31 9.86 -17.00
C ASP A 959 3.32 10.83 -16.36
N GLN A 960 4.60 10.47 -16.31
CA GLN A 960 5.56 11.19 -15.46
C GLN A 960 6.90 11.56 -16.11
N MET A 961 7.55 12.58 -15.55
CA MET A 961 8.93 12.99 -15.86
C MET A 961 9.79 13.10 -14.59
N TYR A 962 11.03 12.60 -14.64
CA TYR A 962 11.95 12.57 -13.50
C TYR A 962 13.09 13.59 -13.60
N ALA A 963 13.56 14.07 -12.44
CA ALA A 963 14.83 14.79 -12.26
C ALA A 963 15.08 15.95 -13.24
N LEU A 964 14.05 16.75 -13.51
CA LEU A 964 14.17 17.97 -14.31
C LEU A 964 15.26 18.90 -13.72
N PRO A 965 16.24 19.36 -14.51
CA PRO A 965 17.45 19.98 -13.97
C PRO A 965 17.26 21.42 -13.47
N GLU A 966 16.24 22.13 -13.93
CA GLU A 966 16.02 23.54 -13.63
C GLU A 966 14.88 23.75 -12.63
N LYS A 967 15.10 24.65 -11.67
CA LYS A 967 14.16 24.95 -10.59
C LYS A 967 13.11 25.96 -11.04
N GLU A 968 11.91 25.84 -10.46
CA GLU A 968 10.81 26.79 -10.64
C GLU A 968 10.07 26.97 -9.30
N VAL A 969 9.49 28.14 -9.07
CA VAL A 969 8.59 28.39 -7.93
C VAL A 969 7.15 28.20 -8.41
N VAL A 970 6.43 27.33 -7.72
CA VAL A 970 4.99 27.08 -7.92
C VAL A 970 4.22 27.44 -6.66
N THR A 971 2.93 27.69 -6.81
CA THR A 971 2.00 27.66 -5.67
C THR A 971 1.42 26.26 -5.56
N ALA A 972 1.59 25.59 -4.42
CA ALA A 972 1.22 24.19 -4.25
C ALA A 972 0.32 23.91 -3.03
N THR A 973 -0.42 22.82 -3.10
CA THR A 973 -1.19 22.23 -2.00
C THR A 973 -0.84 20.75 -1.84
N ARG A 974 -0.63 20.29 -0.60
CA ARG A 974 -0.39 18.87 -0.30
C ARG A 974 -1.67 18.06 -0.52
N VAL A 975 -1.57 17.03 -1.34
CA VAL A 975 -2.68 16.16 -1.75
C VAL A 975 -2.29 14.69 -1.65
N ASP A 976 -3.26 13.80 -1.46
CA ASP A 976 -3.06 12.36 -1.64
C ASP A 976 -2.90 12.00 -3.12
N LYS A 977 -2.76 10.70 -3.42
CA LYS A 977 -2.65 10.20 -4.81
C LYS A 977 -3.83 10.54 -5.73
N TYR A 978 -5.01 10.86 -5.19
CA TYR A 978 -6.18 11.25 -5.97
C TYR A 978 -6.25 12.76 -6.22
N GLY A 979 -5.32 13.55 -5.67
CA GLY A 979 -5.42 15.01 -5.69
C GLY A 979 -6.31 15.59 -4.59
N THR A 980 -6.70 14.80 -3.58
CA THR A 980 -7.53 15.29 -2.47
C THR A 980 -6.65 16.01 -1.44
N PRO A 981 -6.95 17.28 -1.08
CA PRO A 981 -6.17 18.01 -0.10
C PRO A 981 -6.07 17.31 1.26
N VAL A 982 -4.84 17.15 1.77
CA VAL A 982 -4.60 16.52 3.07
C VAL A 982 -4.92 17.49 4.21
N ALA A 983 -5.88 17.14 5.05
CA ALA A 983 -6.30 17.96 6.18
C ALA A 983 -5.15 18.19 7.18
N GLY A 984 -4.97 19.44 7.62
CA GLY A 984 -3.93 19.83 8.58
C GLY A 984 -2.52 20.04 8.00
N SER A 985 -2.32 19.84 6.68
CA SER A 985 -1.05 20.13 6.02
C SER A 985 -0.64 21.62 6.15
N GLN A 986 0.66 21.87 6.31
CA GLN A 986 1.23 23.22 6.25
C GLN A 986 1.35 23.76 4.82
N ILE A 987 1.34 22.88 3.82
CA ILE A 987 1.39 23.23 2.40
C ILE A 987 -0.04 23.28 1.88
N LYS A 988 -0.59 24.49 1.84
CA LYS A 988 -1.90 24.82 1.25
C LYS A 988 -1.79 26.19 0.60
N ASN A 989 -1.87 26.23 -0.74
CA ASN A 989 -1.60 27.43 -1.53
C ASN A 989 -0.30 28.15 -1.10
N THR A 990 0.75 27.36 -0.89
CA THR A 990 2.05 27.82 -0.38
C THR A 990 3.06 27.85 -1.52
N LEU A 991 3.96 28.84 -1.57
CA LEU A 991 5.04 28.84 -2.55
C LEU A 991 6.02 27.72 -2.23
N TYR A 992 6.36 26.95 -3.25
CA TYR A 992 7.23 25.79 -3.13
C TYR A 992 8.17 25.76 -4.32
N VAL A 993 9.45 25.45 -4.07
CA VAL A 993 10.43 25.30 -5.14
C VAL A 993 10.34 23.87 -5.65
N VAL A 994 10.16 23.67 -6.96
CA VAL A 994 10.12 22.36 -7.62
C VAL A 994 11.29 22.21 -8.59
N ASP A 995 11.59 20.97 -8.96
CA ASP A 995 12.46 20.65 -10.09
C ASP A 995 11.54 20.56 -11.30
N GLY A 996 11.21 21.72 -11.88
CA GLY A 996 10.02 21.90 -12.73
C GLY A 996 10.32 22.14 -14.21
N LYS A 997 11.57 22.45 -14.58
CA LYS A 997 11.95 22.82 -15.95
C LYS A 997 12.96 21.84 -16.56
N SER A 998 12.69 21.39 -17.80
CA SER A 998 13.71 20.65 -18.57
C SER A 998 14.85 21.58 -18.99
N SER A 999 15.95 21.04 -19.52
CA SER A 999 17.17 21.83 -19.76
C SER A 999 17.07 22.84 -20.91
N GLY A 1000 16.07 22.68 -21.79
CA GLY A 1000 15.95 23.44 -23.05
C GLY A 1000 17.10 23.20 -24.04
N LYS A 1001 17.94 22.18 -23.81
CA LYS A 1001 19.14 21.84 -24.59
C LYS A 1001 19.26 20.33 -24.86
N ASP A 1002 18.21 19.59 -24.56
CA ASP A 1002 18.07 18.13 -24.64
C ASP A 1002 17.34 17.72 -25.94
N GLN A 1003 17.06 16.43 -26.13
CA GLN A 1003 16.35 15.94 -27.32
C GLN A 1003 14.89 16.42 -27.35
N GLN A 1004 14.26 16.69 -26.20
CA GLN A 1004 12.98 17.41 -26.14
C GLN A 1004 13.05 18.77 -26.85
N ALA A 1005 14.12 19.54 -26.66
CA ALA A 1005 14.30 20.81 -27.37
C ALA A 1005 14.43 20.63 -28.89
N LYS A 1006 14.98 19.49 -29.34
CA LYS A 1006 15.08 19.15 -30.76
C LYS A 1006 13.74 18.70 -31.34
N TYR A 1007 13.14 17.65 -30.77
CA TYR A 1007 12.02 16.91 -31.36
C TYR A 1007 10.63 17.29 -30.84
N GLY A 1008 10.52 18.01 -29.71
CA GLY A 1008 9.24 18.45 -29.17
C GLY A 1008 8.45 19.30 -30.17
N GLY A 1009 7.21 18.92 -30.45
CA GLY A 1009 6.32 19.54 -31.42
C GLY A 1009 6.85 19.62 -32.86
N ALA A 1010 7.90 18.87 -33.21
CA ALA A 1010 8.55 18.97 -34.53
C ALA A 1010 7.69 18.45 -35.68
N PHE A 1011 6.77 17.52 -35.42
CA PHE A 1011 5.98 16.79 -36.42
C PHE A 1011 4.51 17.23 -36.46
N LEU A 1012 4.10 18.14 -35.57
CA LEU A 1012 2.70 18.57 -35.44
C LEU A 1012 2.14 19.21 -36.71
N GLU A 1013 2.92 20.05 -37.39
CA GLU A 1013 2.51 20.69 -38.64
C GLU A 1013 2.30 19.67 -39.76
N GLU A 1014 3.22 18.69 -39.89
CA GLU A 1014 3.09 17.59 -40.84
C GLU A 1014 1.85 16.73 -40.55
N LEU A 1015 1.68 16.36 -39.28
CA LEU A 1015 0.53 15.58 -38.82
C LEU A 1015 -0.79 16.31 -39.06
N GLN A 1016 -0.84 17.61 -38.81
CA GLN A 1016 -2.06 18.40 -39.02
C GLN A 1016 -2.40 18.54 -40.50
N ALA A 1017 -1.40 18.65 -41.37
CA ALA A 1017 -1.61 18.66 -42.82
C ALA A 1017 -2.10 17.29 -43.35
N LYS A 1018 -1.57 16.19 -42.79
CA LYS A 1018 -1.86 14.84 -43.27
C LYS A 1018 -3.15 14.24 -42.68
N TYR A 1019 -3.46 14.59 -41.43
CA TYR A 1019 -4.54 14.01 -40.61
C TYR A 1019 -5.32 15.12 -39.88
N PRO A 1020 -5.96 16.05 -40.61
CA PRO A 1020 -6.66 17.20 -40.01
C PRO A 1020 -7.76 16.78 -39.02
N GLU A 1021 -8.36 15.61 -39.20
CA GLU A 1021 -9.39 15.05 -38.32
C GLU A 1021 -8.91 14.81 -36.88
N LEU A 1022 -7.63 14.46 -36.69
CA LEU A 1022 -7.04 14.27 -35.35
C LEU A 1022 -7.09 15.57 -34.55
N PHE A 1023 -6.84 16.70 -35.21
CA PHE A 1023 -6.81 18.04 -34.61
C PHE A 1023 -8.19 18.72 -34.61
N ALA A 1024 -9.18 18.13 -35.27
CA ALA A 1024 -10.58 18.58 -35.23
C ALA A 1024 -11.40 17.85 -34.15
N ARG A 1025 -10.98 16.65 -33.74
CA ARG A 1025 -11.68 15.84 -32.73
C ARG A 1025 -11.65 16.52 -31.37
N LYS A 1026 -12.83 16.78 -30.81
CA LYS A 1026 -12.99 17.21 -29.41
C LYS A 1026 -12.76 16.01 -28.50
N GLN A 1027 -11.84 16.15 -27.55
CA GLN A 1027 -11.55 15.12 -26.58
C GLN A 1027 -12.61 15.11 -25.47
N ILE A 1028 -12.92 13.94 -24.91
CA ILE A 1028 -14.09 13.78 -24.01
C ILE A 1028 -13.86 14.50 -22.69
N SER A 1029 -12.65 14.42 -22.13
CA SER A 1029 -12.37 14.98 -20.82
C SER A 1029 -12.42 16.52 -20.83
N THR A 1030 -11.90 17.13 -21.89
CA THR A 1030 -11.68 18.58 -22.03
C THR A 1030 -12.81 19.30 -22.77
N GLY A 1031 -13.53 18.60 -23.65
CA GLY A 1031 -14.54 19.18 -24.54
C GLY A 1031 -13.98 20.03 -25.68
N VAL A 1032 -12.66 20.07 -25.88
CA VAL A 1032 -11.97 20.83 -26.92
C VAL A 1032 -10.99 19.95 -27.72
N PRO A 1033 -10.60 20.35 -28.94
CA PRO A 1033 -9.57 19.62 -29.69
C PRO A 1033 -8.17 19.85 -29.14
N MET A 1034 -7.22 18.98 -29.55
CA MET A 1034 -5.79 19.18 -29.31
C MET A 1034 -5.32 20.54 -29.85
N ASP A 1035 -4.34 21.15 -29.19
CA ASP A 1035 -3.78 22.44 -29.60
C ASP A 1035 -2.33 22.27 -30.11
N PRO A 1036 -2.13 22.20 -31.44
CA PRO A 1036 -0.80 22.07 -32.02
C PRO A 1036 -0.05 23.41 -32.13
N SER A 1037 -0.67 24.55 -31.77
CA SER A 1037 -0.08 25.88 -31.99
C SER A 1037 1.12 26.17 -31.08
N VAL A 1038 1.25 25.42 -29.98
CA VAL A 1038 2.35 25.56 -29.01
C VAL A 1038 3.22 24.31 -29.02
N LYS A 1039 4.50 24.48 -29.38
CA LYS A 1039 5.50 23.40 -29.35
C LYS A 1039 6.20 23.34 -28.00
N ILE A 1040 6.12 22.22 -27.30
CA ILE A 1040 6.81 22.05 -26.00
C ILE A 1040 8.29 21.73 -26.25
N LYS A 1041 9.13 22.77 -26.40
CA LYS A 1041 10.59 22.61 -26.49
C LYS A 1041 11.28 22.51 -25.13
N GLN A 1042 10.64 23.03 -24.09
CA GLN A 1042 11.08 22.96 -22.71
C GLN A 1042 9.87 22.69 -21.82
N TRP A 1043 9.96 21.66 -21.00
CA TRP A 1043 8.95 21.40 -19.97
C TRP A 1043 9.03 22.47 -18.88
N SER A 1044 7.89 22.81 -18.28
CA SER A 1044 7.75 23.75 -17.16
C SER A 1044 6.50 23.41 -16.36
N ALA A 1045 6.37 23.89 -15.12
CA ALA A 1045 5.30 23.53 -14.18
C ALA A 1045 3.87 23.78 -14.70
N LYS A 1046 3.68 24.64 -15.70
CA LYS A 1046 2.36 24.87 -16.34
C LYS A 1046 1.83 23.66 -17.12
N TYR A 1047 2.69 22.68 -17.44
CA TYR A 1047 2.32 21.44 -18.14
C TYR A 1047 2.30 20.21 -17.24
N PHE A 1048 2.38 20.39 -15.92
CA PHE A 1048 2.30 19.32 -14.92
C PHE A 1048 1.11 19.59 -14.00
N ASN A 1049 0.42 18.52 -13.61
CA ASN A 1049 -0.56 18.57 -12.53
C ASN A 1049 0.13 18.90 -11.21
N GLY A 1050 1.30 18.29 -10.97
CA GLY A 1050 2.02 18.44 -9.72
C GLY A 1050 3.30 17.61 -9.66
N THR A 1051 3.71 17.27 -8.45
CA THR A 1051 4.93 16.47 -8.20
C THR A 1051 4.84 15.69 -6.90
N ASN A 1052 5.65 14.65 -6.75
CA ASN A 1052 5.88 14.05 -5.44
C ASN A 1052 6.51 15.05 -4.46
N ILE A 1053 6.36 14.83 -3.15
CA ILE A 1053 7.03 15.68 -2.16
C ILE A 1053 8.57 15.58 -2.28
N LEU A 1054 9.26 16.74 -2.27
CA LEU A 1054 10.70 16.83 -2.55
C LEU A 1054 11.57 16.96 -1.30
N GLY A 1055 10.99 17.05 -0.11
CA GLY A 1055 11.71 17.21 1.15
C GLY A 1055 12.38 18.57 1.33
N ARG A 1056 11.84 19.63 0.72
CA ARG A 1056 12.35 21.01 0.83
C ARG A 1056 11.71 21.77 1.99
N GLY A 1057 10.49 21.40 2.37
CA GLY A 1057 9.74 21.97 3.47
C GLY A 1057 8.85 23.14 3.08
N ALA A 1058 7.76 23.31 3.84
CA ALA A 1058 6.72 24.31 3.61
C ALA A 1058 7.22 25.77 3.74
N GLY A 1059 8.32 25.98 4.47
CA GLY A 1059 8.92 27.30 4.71
C GLY A 1059 10.17 27.60 3.91
N TYR A 1060 10.53 26.74 2.93
CA TYR A 1060 11.78 26.86 2.17
C TYR A 1060 11.84 28.15 1.34
N VAL A 1061 10.71 28.55 0.73
CA VAL A 1061 10.55 29.88 0.14
C VAL A 1061 10.28 30.87 1.26
N LEU A 1062 11.18 31.84 1.41
CA LEU A 1062 11.20 32.71 2.57
C LEU A 1062 10.07 33.74 2.52
N LYS A 1063 9.41 33.93 3.67
CA LYS A 1063 8.39 34.95 3.88
C LYS A 1063 8.56 35.62 5.23
N ASP A 1064 8.00 36.82 5.35
CA ASP A 1064 7.91 37.50 6.63
C ASP A 1064 6.75 36.95 7.47
N GLN A 1065 7.03 36.53 8.71
CA GLN A 1065 6.01 35.93 9.59
C GLN A 1065 4.92 36.93 10.01
N ALA A 1066 5.25 38.22 10.06
CA ALA A 1066 4.31 39.27 10.49
C ALA A 1066 3.29 39.63 9.41
N THR A 1067 3.72 39.72 8.15
CA THR A 1067 2.82 40.08 7.02
C THR A 1067 2.33 38.89 6.22
N ASN A 1068 2.93 37.70 6.39
CA ASN A 1068 2.78 36.53 5.51
C ASN A 1068 3.19 36.76 4.04
N THR A 1069 3.88 37.87 3.74
CA THR A 1069 4.36 38.20 2.39
C THR A 1069 5.68 37.50 2.10
N TYR A 1070 5.79 36.82 0.96
CA TYR A 1070 7.05 36.24 0.48
C TYR A 1070 8.04 37.33 0.08
N PHE A 1071 9.33 37.09 0.34
CA PHE A 1071 10.36 38.01 -0.14
C PHE A 1071 10.51 37.88 -1.65
N SER A 1072 10.40 39.02 -2.34
CA SER A 1072 10.34 39.11 -3.80
C SER A 1072 11.28 40.19 -4.30
N LEU A 1073 11.87 39.93 -5.47
CA LEU A 1073 12.81 40.81 -6.18
C LEU A 1073 12.20 41.35 -7.50
N VAL A 1074 10.87 41.31 -7.64
CA VAL A 1074 10.17 41.91 -8.79
C VAL A 1074 10.25 43.44 -8.67
N SER A 1075 10.68 44.14 -9.72
CA SER A 1075 11.08 45.56 -9.67
C SER A 1075 10.06 46.49 -9.03
N ASP A 1076 8.77 46.25 -9.24
CA ASP A 1076 7.68 47.12 -8.75
C ASP A 1076 7.03 46.62 -7.45
N ASN A 1077 7.40 45.41 -7.02
CA ASN A 1077 6.84 44.72 -5.85
C ASN A 1077 7.95 44.11 -4.98
N THR A 1078 9.12 44.76 -4.93
CA THR A 1078 10.25 44.27 -4.15
C THR A 1078 9.92 44.32 -2.66
N PHE A 1079 10.08 43.18 -1.98
CA PHE A 1079 9.84 43.05 -0.55
C PHE A 1079 11.01 42.30 0.07
N LEU A 1080 11.74 42.99 0.95
CA LEU A 1080 12.95 42.49 1.60
C LEU A 1080 12.92 42.83 3.10
N PRO A 1081 13.67 42.09 3.94
CA PRO A 1081 13.87 42.48 5.34
C PRO A 1081 14.42 43.91 5.45
N LYS A 1082 13.81 44.75 6.30
CA LYS A 1082 14.24 46.15 6.46
C LYS A 1082 15.70 46.25 6.90
N SER A 1083 16.19 45.28 7.67
CA SER A 1083 17.58 45.18 8.11
C SER A 1083 18.60 45.10 6.97
N LEU A 1084 18.21 44.62 5.78
CA LEU A 1084 19.08 44.53 4.60
C LEU A 1084 19.08 45.79 3.74
N VAL A 1085 18.04 46.61 3.81
CA VAL A 1085 17.87 47.79 2.94
C VAL A 1085 18.04 49.12 3.70
N ASN A 1086 17.64 49.18 4.97
CA ASN A 1086 17.72 50.36 5.82
C ASN A 1086 17.90 49.96 7.30
N PRO A 1087 19.13 49.95 7.83
CA PRO A 1087 19.41 49.45 9.18
C PRO A 1087 18.84 50.34 10.30
N ASN A 1088 18.45 51.59 9.98
CA ASN A 1088 18.03 52.59 10.97
C ASN A 1088 16.51 52.76 11.08
N HIS A 1089 15.72 51.91 10.41
CA HIS A 1089 14.26 51.79 10.59
C HIS A 1089 13.43 53.09 10.55
N GLY A 1090 13.91 54.20 9.97
CA GLY A 1090 13.17 55.46 9.92
C GLY A 1090 12.66 55.92 11.30
N THR A 1091 13.58 56.43 12.14
CA THR A 1091 13.33 57.26 13.35
C THR A 1091 12.34 56.77 14.43
N SER A 1092 11.67 55.62 14.28
CA SER A 1092 10.86 54.98 15.31
C SER A 1092 10.96 53.45 15.18
N SER A 1093 11.70 52.85 16.12
CA SER A 1093 11.67 51.43 16.49
C SER A 1093 12.57 50.45 15.70
N SER A 1094 13.81 50.23 16.16
CA SER A 1094 14.64 49.02 15.94
C SER A 1094 14.08 47.77 16.67
N VAL A 1095 12.76 47.71 16.80
CA VAL A 1095 12.08 46.84 17.74
C VAL A 1095 11.66 45.57 17.02
N THR A 1096 12.04 44.43 17.60
CA THR A 1096 11.62 43.09 17.20
C THR A 1096 11.09 42.37 18.44
N GLY A 1097 10.10 41.50 18.27
CA GLY A 1097 9.44 40.80 19.35
C GLY A 1097 8.14 41.46 19.82
N LEU A 1098 7.64 41.00 20.97
CA LEU A 1098 6.39 41.43 21.58
C LEU A 1098 6.58 42.73 22.39
N VAL A 1099 5.76 43.74 22.11
CA VAL A 1099 5.85 45.10 22.70
C VAL A 1099 4.47 45.50 23.21
N PHE A 1100 4.40 46.10 24.40
CA PHE A 1100 3.17 46.75 24.86
C PHE A 1100 3.23 48.24 24.49
N ASP A 1101 2.34 48.69 23.61
CA ASP A 1101 2.36 50.06 23.06
C ASP A 1101 1.49 51.06 23.86
N GLY A 1102 0.89 50.62 24.97
CA GLY A 1102 -0.06 51.39 25.77
C GLY A 1102 -1.53 51.05 25.49
N LYS A 1103 -1.86 50.51 24.32
CA LYS A 1103 -3.22 50.04 23.97
C LYS A 1103 -3.33 48.53 24.10
N GLY A 1104 -2.32 47.80 23.64
CA GLY A 1104 -2.28 46.35 23.68
C GLY A 1104 -0.89 45.82 23.39
N TYR A 1105 -0.75 44.50 23.28
CA TYR A 1105 0.50 43.91 22.79
C TYR A 1105 0.49 43.90 21.26
N VAL A 1106 1.57 44.38 20.67
CA VAL A 1106 1.89 44.30 19.25
C VAL A 1106 3.14 43.43 19.08
N TYR A 1107 3.34 42.86 17.89
CA TYR A 1107 4.55 42.10 17.57
C TYR A 1107 5.22 42.64 16.31
N TYR A 1108 6.55 42.78 16.35
CA TYR A 1108 7.37 43.12 15.18
C TYR A 1108 8.27 41.93 14.80
N SER A 1109 8.24 41.50 13.55
CA SER A 1109 9.10 40.41 13.06
C SER A 1109 10.59 40.79 13.07
N THR A 1110 11.47 39.81 12.85
CA THR A 1110 12.92 40.06 12.63
C THR A 1110 13.20 40.90 11.38
N SER A 1111 12.23 40.98 10.45
CA SER A 1111 12.25 41.84 9.28
C SER A 1111 11.84 43.29 9.58
N GLY A 1112 11.32 43.57 10.77
CA GLY A 1112 10.87 44.91 11.21
C GLY A 1112 9.45 45.29 10.77
N ASN A 1113 8.58 44.31 10.50
CA ASN A 1113 7.18 44.55 10.16
C ASN A 1113 6.26 44.18 11.34
N GLN A 1114 5.20 44.97 11.53
CA GLN A 1114 4.20 44.68 12.56
C GLN A 1114 3.27 43.56 12.11
N ALA A 1115 3.01 42.59 12.99
CA ALA A 1115 2.06 41.51 12.74
C ALA A 1115 0.63 42.06 12.67
N LYS A 1116 -0.09 41.73 11.59
CA LYS A 1116 -1.50 42.05 11.38
C LYS A 1116 -2.18 40.88 10.67
N ASN A 1117 -3.34 40.46 11.17
CA ASN A 1117 -4.04 39.24 10.71
C ASN A 1117 -3.11 38.02 10.64
N ALA A 1118 -2.26 37.86 11.64
CA ALA A 1118 -1.15 36.91 11.59
C ALA A 1118 -1.07 36.07 12.86
N PHE A 1119 -0.90 34.77 12.65
CA PHE A 1119 -0.44 33.85 13.69
C PHE A 1119 1.07 33.96 13.84
N ILE A 1120 1.54 34.18 15.07
CA ILE A 1120 2.97 34.31 15.40
C ILE A 1120 3.35 33.20 16.38
N SER A 1121 4.44 32.49 16.07
CA SER A 1121 5.03 31.49 16.96
C SER A 1121 6.20 32.10 17.71
N LEU A 1122 6.19 32.02 19.05
CA LEU A 1122 7.33 32.37 19.90
C LEU A 1122 7.69 31.13 20.73
N GLY A 1123 8.69 30.39 20.26
CA GLY A 1123 8.95 29.02 20.74
C GLY A 1123 7.78 28.10 20.40
N ASN A 1124 7.27 27.35 21.37
CA ASN A 1124 6.13 26.45 21.20
C ASN A 1124 4.75 27.15 21.31
N ASN A 1125 4.73 28.40 21.75
CA ASN A 1125 3.51 29.16 21.99
C ASN A 1125 3.10 29.92 20.73
N TRP A 1126 1.80 29.89 20.43
CA TRP A 1126 1.22 30.60 19.29
C TRP A 1126 0.33 31.73 19.76
N TYR A 1127 0.35 32.83 19.03
CA TYR A 1127 -0.43 34.04 19.30
C TYR A 1127 -1.11 34.45 18.00
N TYR A 1128 -2.18 35.24 18.09
CA TYR A 1128 -2.79 35.85 16.91
C TYR A 1128 -2.92 37.35 17.11
N PHE A 1129 -2.57 38.10 16.07
CA PHE A 1129 -2.71 39.55 16.02
C PHE A 1129 -3.82 39.91 15.04
N ASP A 1130 -4.77 40.70 15.48
CA ASP A 1130 -5.93 41.12 14.69
C ASP A 1130 -5.54 42.06 13.53
N ASN A 1131 -6.55 42.57 12.81
CA ASN A 1131 -6.35 43.48 11.69
C ASN A 1131 -5.71 44.82 12.10
N ASN A 1132 -5.87 45.23 13.36
CA ASN A 1132 -5.27 46.43 13.92
C ASN A 1132 -3.83 46.20 14.41
N GLY A 1133 -3.43 44.92 14.52
CA GLY A 1133 -2.10 44.49 14.94
C GLY A 1133 -1.97 44.24 16.44
N TYR A 1134 -3.10 44.03 17.13
CA TYR A 1134 -3.15 43.74 18.56
C TYR A 1134 -3.38 42.26 18.84
N MET A 1135 -2.68 41.74 19.85
CA MET A 1135 -2.81 40.35 20.31
C MET A 1135 -4.22 40.07 20.84
N VAL A 1136 -4.87 39.04 20.30
CA VAL A 1136 -6.22 38.63 20.72
C VAL A 1136 -6.20 37.69 21.92
N THR A 1137 -7.32 37.62 22.64
CA THR A 1137 -7.58 36.66 23.72
C THR A 1137 -9.01 36.10 23.61
N GLY A 1138 -9.32 35.02 24.32
CA GLY A 1138 -10.65 34.38 24.32
C GLY A 1138 -10.94 33.54 23.07
N ALA A 1139 -12.22 33.18 22.89
CA ALA A 1139 -12.67 32.48 21.70
C ALA A 1139 -12.67 33.41 20.49
N GLN A 1140 -12.11 32.96 19.37
CA GLN A 1140 -11.96 33.75 18.15
C GLN A 1140 -12.33 32.92 16.93
N SER A 1141 -13.12 33.48 16.03
CA SER A 1141 -13.38 32.91 14.70
C SER A 1141 -12.46 33.58 13.70
N ILE A 1142 -11.47 32.84 13.19
CA ILE A 1142 -10.44 33.35 12.29
C ILE A 1142 -10.49 32.53 11.01
N ASN A 1143 -10.81 33.18 9.88
CA ASN A 1143 -10.91 32.55 8.57
C ASN A 1143 -11.82 31.30 8.55
N GLY A 1144 -12.97 31.38 9.23
CA GLY A 1144 -13.97 30.31 9.30
C GLY A 1144 -13.64 29.14 10.23
N ALA A 1145 -12.53 29.20 10.96
CA ALA A 1145 -12.17 28.22 11.98
C ALA A 1145 -12.19 28.85 13.38
N ASN A 1146 -12.65 28.08 14.37
CA ASN A 1146 -12.74 28.52 15.75
C ASN A 1146 -11.45 28.19 16.50
N TYR A 1147 -10.93 29.16 17.24
CA TYR A 1147 -9.73 29.08 18.06
C TYR A 1147 -10.03 29.57 19.47
N TYR A 1148 -9.18 29.22 20.42
CA TYR A 1148 -9.23 29.78 21.77
C TYR A 1148 -7.85 30.27 22.16
N PHE A 1149 -7.78 31.50 22.64
CA PHE A 1149 -6.56 32.10 23.16
C PHE A 1149 -6.73 32.34 24.65
N LEU A 1150 -5.78 31.86 25.45
CA LEU A 1150 -5.75 32.08 26.89
C LEU A 1150 -5.62 33.59 27.20
N SER A 1151 -5.79 33.98 28.46
CA SER A 1151 -5.73 35.38 28.90
C SER A 1151 -4.38 36.07 28.63
N ASN A 1152 -3.32 35.30 28.40
CA ASN A 1152 -2.00 35.78 28.00
C ASN A 1152 -1.77 35.78 26.48
N GLY A 1153 -2.80 35.48 25.68
CA GLY A 1153 -2.75 35.41 24.22
C GLY A 1153 -2.25 34.08 23.66
N ILE A 1154 -1.85 33.11 24.49
CA ILE A 1154 -1.40 31.80 24.00
C ILE A 1154 -2.58 31.02 23.45
N GLN A 1155 -2.47 30.56 22.20
CA GLN A 1155 -3.44 29.68 21.54
C GLN A 1155 -3.49 28.33 22.25
N LEU A 1156 -4.71 27.90 22.59
CA LEU A 1156 -4.96 26.55 23.08
C LEU A 1156 -4.79 25.55 21.93
N ARG A 1157 -3.87 24.61 22.09
CA ARG A 1157 -3.52 23.60 21.09
C ARG A 1157 -3.41 22.23 21.74
N ASN A 1158 -3.84 21.19 21.02
CA ASN A 1158 -3.82 19.80 21.44
C ASN A 1158 -4.46 19.56 22.82
N ALA A 1159 -5.59 20.21 23.11
CA ALA A 1159 -6.15 20.28 24.45
C ALA A 1159 -7.68 20.17 24.49
N ILE A 1160 -8.19 19.54 25.55
CA ILE A 1160 -9.62 19.55 25.89
C ILE A 1160 -9.94 20.86 26.61
N TYR A 1161 -10.99 21.55 26.19
CA TYR A 1161 -11.54 22.71 26.88
C TYR A 1161 -12.87 22.35 27.53
N ASP A 1162 -12.97 22.46 28.85
CA ASP A 1162 -14.21 22.38 29.63
C ASP A 1162 -14.69 23.79 29.93
N ASN A 1163 -15.90 24.11 29.48
CA ASN A 1163 -16.50 25.42 29.68
C ASN A 1163 -17.02 25.67 31.12
N GLY A 1164 -16.80 24.75 32.04
CA GLY A 1164 -17.25 24.81 33.45
C GLY A 1164 -18.53 24.02 33.71
N ASN A 1165 -19.27 23.62 32.67
CA ASN A 1165 -20.51 22.84 32.77
C ASN A 1165 -20.34 21.39 32.27
N LYS A 1166 -19.09 20.86 32.25
CA LYS A 1166 -18.74 19.54 31.69
C LYS A 1166 -19.06 19.40 30.20
N VAL A 1167 -19.25 20.52 29.48
CA VAL A 1167 -19.35 20.53 28.01
C VAL A 1167 -17.94 20.69 27.46
N LEU A 1168 -17.46 19.62 26.85
CA LEU A 1168 -16.07 19.50 26.43
C LEU A 1168 -15.93 19.85 24.94
N SER A 1169 -14.93 20.63 24.59
CA SER A 1169 -14.47 20.86 23.21
C SER A 1169 -13.03 20.37 23.09
N TYR A 1170 -12.56 20.11 21.87
CA TYR A 1170 -11.15 19.81 21.63
C TYR A 1170 -10.56 20.79 20.64
N TYR A 1171 -9.38 21.31 20.97
CA TYR A 1171 -8.58 22.14 20.10
C TYR A 1171 -7.40 21.31 19.58
N GLY A 1172 -7.36 21.10 18.27
CA GLY A 1172 -6.37 20.28 17.57
C GLY A 1172 -4.93 20.80 17.72
N ASN A 1173 -3.98 20.05 17.17
CA ASN A 1173 -2.57 20.49 17.18
C ASN A 1173 -2.36 21.78 16.38
N ASP A 1174 -3.21 22.14 15.42
CA ASP A 1174 -3.19 23.44 14.73
C ASP A 1174 -3.93 24.55 15.51
N GLY A 1175 -4.48 24.21 16.69
CA GLY A 1175 -5.28 25.08 17.53
C GLY A 1175 -6.72 25.27 17.08
N ARG A 1176 -7.16 24.64 15.98
CA ARG A 1176 -8.56 24.70 15.55
C ARG A 1176 -9.44 23.85 16.44
N ARG A 1177 -10.62 24.33 16.79
CA ARG A 1177 -11.65 23.53 17.46
C ARG A 1177 -12.17 22.46 16.51
N TYR A 1178 -12.26 21.23 16.97
CA TYR A 1178 -12.91 20.15 16.24
C TYR A 1178 -14.42 20.35 16.31
N GLU A 1179 -15.06 20.50 15.14
CA GLU A 1179 -16.45 20.92 15.05
C GLU A 1179 -17.41 19.73 14.91
N ASN A 1180 -17.32 19.00 13.80
CA ASN A 1180 -18.28 17.96 13.43
C ASN A 1180 -17.59 16.71 12.90
N GLY A 1181 -18.08 15.53 13.30
CA GLY A 1181 -17.62 14.25 12.77
C GLY A 1181 -16.64 13.52 13.68
N TYR A 1182 -16.06 12.44 13.15
CA TYR A 1182 -15.10 11.58 13.85
C TYR A 1182 -13.67 12.06 13.62
N TYR A 1183 -12.88 12.08 14.69
CA TYR A 1183 -11.46 12.40 14.65
C TYR A 1183 -10.67 11.26 15.29
N LEU A 1184 -9.59 10.85 14.63
CA LEU A 1184 -8.74 9.76 15.08
C LEU A 1184 -7.64 10.28 16.02
N PHE A 1185 -7.51 9.64 17.18
CA PHE A 1185 -6.53 9.94 18.21
C PHE A 1185 -5.76 8.66 18.53
N GLY A 1186 -4.61 8.48 17.87
CA GLY A 1186 -3.90 7.19 17.88
C GLY A 1186 -4.72 6.13 17.13
N GLN A 1187 -5.15 5.08 17.82
CA GLN A 1187 -6.04 4.04 17.26
C GLN A 1187 -7.51 4.18 17.74
N GLN A 1188 -7.83 5.23 18.48
CA GLN A 1188 -9.14 5.42 19.10
C GLN A 1188 -9.85 6.63 18.49
N TRP A 1189 -11.16 6.54 18.34
CA TRP A 1189 -11.97 7.58 17.73
C TRP A 1189 -12.62 8.47 18.78
N ARG A 1190 -12.74 9.76 18.50
CA ARG A 1190 -13.64 10.68 19.20
C ARG A 1190 -14.65 11.25 18.21
N TYR A 1191 -15.81 11.66 18.70
CA TYR A 1191 -16.82 12.33 17.88
C TYR A 1191 -17.12 13.71 18.42
N PHE A 1192 -17.33 14.66 17.51
CA PHE A 1192 -17.70 16.03 17.83
C PHE A 1192 -18.97 16.42 17.07
N GLN A 1193 -19.84 17.20 17.73
CA GLN A 1193 -21.02 17.80 17.12
C GLN A 1193 -21.12 19.25 17.57
N ASN A 1194 -21.07 20.19 16.61
CA ASN A 1194 -21.07 21.63 16.82
C ASN A 1194 -20.01 22.09 17.86
N GLY A 1195 -18.84 21.47 17.84
CA GLY A 1195 -17.74 21.77 18.75
C GLY A 1195 -17.77 21.00 20.07
N ILE A 1196 -18.81 20.21 20.33
CA ILE A 1196 -19.00 19.45 21.58
C ILE A 1196 -18.54 18.01 21.39
N MET A 1197 -17.61 17.56 22.23
CA MET A 1197 -17.10 16.20 22.28
C MET A 1197 -18.15 15.25 22.86
N ALA A 1198 -18.44 14.14 22.17
CA ALA A 1198 -19.33 13.10 22.65
C ALA A 1198 -18.77 12.40 23.89
N VAL A 1199 -19.61 12.22 24.91
CA VAL A 1199 -19.31 11.50 26.16
C VAL A 1199 -20.57 10.74 26.59
N GLY A 1200 -20.43 9.49 27.03
CA GLY A 1200 -21.54 8.61 27.38
C GLY A 1200 -22.28 8.06 26.16
N LEU A 1201 -23.54 7.64 26.35
CA LEU A 1201 -24.41 7.17 25.27
C LEU A 1201 -24.77 8.33 24.35
N THR A 1202 -24.28 8.28 23.10
CA THR A 1202 -24.51 9.33 22.10
C THR A 1202 -25.16 8.71 20.86
N ARG A 1203 -26.22 9.34 20.34
CA ARG A 1203 -26.86 8.91 19.09
C ARG A 1203 -26.24 9.68 17.93
N ILE A 1204 -25.55 8.97 17.04
CA ILE A 1204 -24.86 9.52 15.87
C ILE A 1204 -25.42 8.83 14.62
N HIS A 1205 -25.92 9.61 13.66
CA HIS A 1205 -26.51 9.09 12.41
C HIS A 1205 -27.51 7.94 12.61
N GLY A 1206 -28.38 8.06 13.63
CA GLY A 1206 -29.40 7.06 13.96
C GLY A 1206 -28.92 5.90 14.85
N ALA A 1207 -27.61 5.61 14.90
CA ALA A 1207 -27.05 4.57 15.75
C ALA A 1207 -26.69 5.11 17.15
N VAL A 1208 -26.88 4.31 18.19
CA VAL A 1208 -26.41 4.63 19.54
C VAL A 1208 -24.99 4.09 19.71
N GLN A 1209 -24.08 4.91 20.20
CA GLN A 1209 -22.69 4.56 20.49
C GLN A 1209 -22.33 5.01 21.90
N TYR A 1210 -21.21 4.56 22.44
CA TYR A 1210 -20.71 5.00 23.74
C TYR A 1210 -19.32 5.58 23.64
N PHE A 1211 -19.13 6.72 24.28
CA PHE A 1211 -17.83 7.39 24.42
C PHE A 1211 -17.47 7.46 25.90
N ASP A 1212 -16.22 7.14 26.25
CA ASP A 1212 -15.76 7.19 27.63
C ASP A 1212 -15.68 8.64 28.16
N ALA A 1213 -15.33 8.81 29.44
CA ALA A 1213 -15.18 10.14 30.06
C ALA A 1213 -14.04 10.99 29.47
N SER A 1214 -13.23 10.44 28.58
CA SER A 1214 -12.21 11.15 27.81
C SER A 1214 -12.66 11.39 26.36
N GLY A 1215 -13.84 10.92 25.97
CA GLY A 1215 -14.43 11.07 24.63
C GLY A 1215 -14.04 10.00 23.63
N PHE A 1216 -13.38 8.91 24.05
CA PHE A 1216 -13.01 7.81 23.15
C PHE A 1216 -14.15 6.82 22.96
N GLN A 1217 -14.42 6.45 21.70
CA GLN A 1217 -15.46 5.50 21.32
C GLN A 1217 -15.14 4.09 21.83
N ALA A 1218 -16.12 3.46 22.48
CA ALA A 1218 -16.06 2.05 22.83
C ALA A 1218 -16.35 1.17 21.60
N LYS A 1219 -15.42 0.26 21.28
CA LYS A 1219 -15.57 -0.73 20.21
C LYS A 1219 -15.19 -2.11 20.71
N GLY A 1220 -16.07 -3.10 20.52
CA GLY A 1220 -15.88 -4.48 20.96
C GLY A 1220 -15.95 -4.65 22.49
N GLN A 1221 -16.70 -3.78 23.18
CA GLN A 1221 -16.71 -3.71 24.65
C GLN A 1221 -18.11 -3.90 25.22
N PHE A 1222 -18.18 -4.64 26.34
CA PHE A 1222 -19.34 -4.73 27.21
C PHE A 1222 -19.26 -3.61 28.26
N ILE A 1223 -20.27 -2.75 28.32
CA ILE A 1223 -20.26 -1.57 29.19
C ILE A 1223 -21.54 -1.56 30.02
N THR A 1224 -21.37 -1.48 31.34
CA THR A 1224 -22.47 -1.13 32.25
C THR A 1224 -22.53 0.39 32.31
N THR A 1225 -23.56 0.96 31.70
CA THR A 1225 -23.72 2.42 31.62
C THR A 1225 -24.25 3.00 32.94
N ALA A 1226 -24.31 4.32 33.05
CA ALA A 1226 -24.71 5.01 34.28
C ALA A 1226 -26.11 4.65 34.81
N ASP A 1227 -26.99 4.10 33.95
CA ASP A 1227 -28.31 3.56 34.32
C ASP A 1227 -28.26 2.13 34.90
N GLY A 1228 -27.07 1.58 35.15
CA GLY A 1228 -26.86 0.23 35.70
C GLY A 1228 -27.10 -0.92 34.72
N LYS A 1229 -27.40 -0.62 33.45
CA LYS A 1229 -27.74 -1.63 32.44
C LYS A 1229 -26.51 -2.00 31.60
N LEU A 1230 -26.33 -3.30 31.38
CA LEU A 1230 -25.25 -3.84 30.55
C LEU A 1230 -25.60 -3.75 29.06
N ARG A 1231 -24.71 -3.16 28.26
CA ARG A 1231 -24.81 -3.00 26.80
C ARG A 1231 -23.53 -3.49 26.12
N TYR A 1232 -23.59 -3.76 24.81
CA TYR A 1232 -22.41 -4.12 24.02
C TYR A 1232 -22.30 -3.23 22.79
N PHE A 1233 -21.09 -2.76 22.50
CA PHE A 1233 -20.76 -1.94 21.34
C PHE A 1233 -19.91 -2.75 20.37
N ASP A 1234 -20.37 -2.82 19.13
CA ASP A 1234 -19.78 -3.62 18.05
C ASP A 1234 -18.29 -3.33 17.83
N ARG A 1235 -17.53 -4.36 17.44
CA ARG A 1235 -16.07 -4.26 17.29
C ARG A 1235 -15.65 -3.37 16.12
N ASP A 1236 -16.44 -3.38 15.05
CA ASP A 1236 -16.05 -2.75 13.79
C ASP A 1236 -16.67 -1.36 13.65
N SER A 1237 -17.93 -1.20 14.05
CA SER A 1237 -18.66 0.06 13.95
C SER A 1237 -18.68 0.90 15.23
N GLY A 1238 -18.58 0.26 16.41
CA GLY A 1238 -18.82 0.91 17.71
C GLY A 1238 -20.31 1.17 18.02
N ASN A 1239 -21.22 0.66 17.19
CA ASN A 1239 -22.67 0.80 17.40
C ASN A 1239 -23.18 -0.18 18.48
N GLN A 1240 -24.17 0.25 19.25
CA GLN A 1240 -24.86 -0.59 20.23
C GLN A 1240 -25.55 -1.76 19.52
N ILE A 1241 -25.30 -2.98 19.97
CA ILE A 1241 -25.99 -4.17 19.48
C ILE A 1241 -27.36 -4.30 20.16
N SER A 1242 -28.39 -4.58 19.36
CA SER A 1242 -29.76 -4.91 19.81
C SER A 1242 -30.30 -6.12 19.06
N ASN A 1243 -31.28 -6.82 19.65
CA ASN A 1243 -31.95 -8.02 19.13
C ASN A 1243 -30.99 -9.13 18.64
N ARG A 1244 -29.83 -9.29 19.27
CA ARG A 1244 -28.80 -10.21 18.81
C ARG A 1244 -28.01 -10.82 19.97
N PHE A 1245 -27.48 -12.01 19.69
CA PHE A 1245 -26.51 -12.67 20.55
C PHE A 1245 -25.11 -12.10 20.35
N VAL A 1246 -24.37 -11.96 21.45
CA VAL A 1246 -22.94 -11.61 21.45
C VAL A 1246 -22.21 -12.60 22.34
N ARG A 1247 -21.05 -13.08 21.87
CA ARG A 1247 -20.15 -13.94 22.65
C ARG A 1247 -18.99 -13.12 23.17
N ASN A 1248 -18.72 -13.17 24.47
CA ASN A 1248 -17.54 -12.53 25.04
C ASN A 1248 -16.25 -13.35 24.80
N SER A 1249 -15.09 -12.84 25.25
CA SER A 1249 -13.80 -13.51 25.13
C SER A 1249 -13.67 -14.83 25.91
N LYS A 1250 -14.54 -15.07 26.92
CA LYS A 1250 -14.61 -16.32 27.69
C LYS A 1250 -15.51 -17.38 27.06
N GLY A 1251 -16.15 -17.08 25.92
CA GLY A 1251 -17.10 -17.98 25.26
C GLY A 1251 -18.53 -17.93 25.82
N GLU A 1252 -18.81 -17.01 26.76
CA GLU A 1252 -20.13 -16.83 27.36
C GLU A 1252 -21.04 -16.03 26.41
N TRP A 1253 -22.30 -16.44 26.33
CA TRP A 1253 -23.30 -15.85 25.44
C TRP A 1253 -24.23 -14.89 26.17
N PHE A 1254 -24.49 -13.74 25.56
CA PHE A 1254 -25.42 -12.72 26.02
C PHE A 1254 -26.42 -12.45 24.90
N LEU A 1255 -27.67 -12.17 25.24
CA LEU A 1255 -28.67 -11.67 24.30
C LEU A 1255 -29.01 -10.23 24.67
N PHE A 1256 -28.95 -9.32 23.70
CA PHE A 1256 -29.37 -7.94 23.88
C PHE A 1256 -30.78 -7.75 23.30
N ASP A 1257 -31.67 -7.14 24.08
CA ASP A 1257 -33.06 -6.87 23.68
C ASP A 1257 -33.14 -5.79 22.58
N HIS A 1258 -34.37 -5.37 22.22
CA HIS A 1258 -34.59 -4.34 21.21
C HIS A 1258 -34.07 -2.95 21.63
N ASN A 1259 -33.84 -2.72 22.92
CA ASN A 1259 -33.22 -1.50 23.47
C ASN A 1259 -31.69 -1.62 23.60
N GLY A 1260 -31.14 -2.78 23.20
CA GLY A 1260 -29.73 -3.13 23.27
C GLY A 1260 -29.22 -3.34 24.70
N VAL A 1261 -30.08 -3.79 25.61
CA VAL A 1261 -29.77 -4.11 27.01
C VAL A 1261 -29.69 -5.63 27.16
N ALA A 1262 -28.69 -6.12 27.90
CA ALA A 1262 -28.54 -7.56 28.15
C ALA A 1262 -29.77 -8.10 28.90
N VAL A 1263 -30.41 -9.13 28.36
CA VAL A 1263 -31.57 -9.77 28.98
C VAL A 1263 -31.17 -10.61 30.19
N THR A 1264 -32.09 -10.76 31.14
CA THR A 1264 -31.96 -11.65 32.30
C THR A 1264 -33.27 -12.43 32.49
N GLY A 1265 -33.22 -13.56 33.22
CA GLY A 1265 -34.36 -14.43 33.43
C GLY A 1265 -34.71 -15.30 32.21
N THR A 1266 -35.94 -15.84 32.18
CA THR A 1266 -36.42 -16.66 31.05
C THR A 1266 -36.93 -15.77 29.93
N VAL A 1267 -36.41 -15.96 28.70
CA VAL A 1267 -36.81 -15.21 27.51
C VAL A 1267 -37.10 -16.17 26.37
N THR A 1268 -38.20 -15.95 25.66
CA THR A 1268 -38.46 -16.62 24.39
C THR A 1268 -37.90 -15.77 23.26
N PHE A 1269 -36.90 -16.27 22.53
CA PHE A 1269 -36.26 -15.58 21.40
C PHE A 1269 -36.21 -16.52 20.20
N ASN A 1270 -36.76 -16.10 19.05
CA ASN A 1270 -36.91 -16.92 17.83
C ASN A 1270 -37.49 -18.32 18.10
N GLY A 1271 -38.54 -18.40 18.92
CA GLY A 1271 -39.21 -19.66 19.28
C GLY A 1271 -38.46 -20.54 20.28
N GLN A 1272 -37.24 -20.19 20.66
CA GLN A 1272 -36.47 -20.89 21.69
C GLN A 1272 -36.73 -20.23 23.05
N ARG A 1273 -37.05 -21.03 24.07
CA ARG A 1273 -37.22 -20.56 25.45
C ARG A 1273 -35.89 -20.73 26.18
N LEU A 1274 -35.19 -19.64 26.39
CA LEU A 1274 -33.83 -19.59 26.91
C LEU A 1274 -33.85 -19.02 28.33
N TYR A 1275 -32.78 -19.21 29.08
CA TYR A 1275 -32.60 -18.58 30.39
C TYR A 1275 -31.27 -17.85 30.47
N PHE A 1276 -31.28 -16.64 31.00
CA PHE A 1276 -30.11 -15.82 31.21
C PHE A 1276 -29.97 -15.51 32.70
N LYS A 1277 -28.79 -15.77 33.26
CA LYS A 1277 -28.47 -15.53 34.67
C LYS A 1277 -28.56 -14.03 35.01
N PRO A 1278 -28.60 -13.62 36.29
CA PRO A 1278 -28.66 -12.21 36.67
C PRO A 1278 -27.53 -11.32 36.12
N ASN A 1279 -26.40 -11.90 35.71
CA ASN A 1279 -25.29 -11.19 35.05
C ASN A 1279 -25.41 -11.12 33.51
N GLY A 1280 -26.49 -11.62 32.93
CA GLY A 1280 -26.78 -11.63 31.49
C GLY A 1280 -26.22 -12.84 30.72
N VAL A 1281 -25.53 -13.78 31.37
CA VAL A 1281 -24.97 -14.98 30.71
C VAL A 1281 -26.06 -16.03 30.47
N GLN A 1282 -26.16 -16.55 29.25
CA GLN A 1282 -27.07 -17.64 28.89
C GLN A 1282 -26.72 -18.94 29.64
N ALA A 1283 -27.71 -19.57 30.26
CA ALA A 1283 -27.59 -20.92 30.82
C ALA A 1283 -27.58 -21.96 29.69
N LYS A 1284 -26.53 -22.79 29.64
CA LYS A 1284 -26.39 -23.88 28.66
C LYS A 1284 -25.85 -25.12 29.37
N GLY A 1285 -26.57 -26.23 29.32
CA GLY A 1285 -26.20 -27.48 30.00
C GLY A 1285 -26.46 -27.45 31.51
N GLU A 1286 -27.35 -26.56 31.96
CA GLU A 1286 -27.57 -26.25 33.38
C GLU A 1286 -29.01 -26.62 33.78
N PHE A 1287 -29.17 -27.18 34.97
CA PHE A 1287 -30.46 -27.36 35.63
C PHE A 1287 -30.78 -26.09 36.42
N ILE A 1288 -31.92 -25.47 36.14
CA ILE A 1288 -32.36 -24.22 36.76
C ILE A 1288 -33.67 -24.50 37.49
N ARG A 1289 -33.76 -24.12 38.77
CA ARG A 1289 -35.06 -24.03 39.45
C ARG A 1289 -35.68 -22.69 39.12
N ASP A 1290 -36.89 -22.69 38.60
CA ASP A 1290 -37.65 -21.46 38.39
C ASP A 1290 -38.13 -20.88 39.74
N ALA A 1291 -38.75 -19.70 39.69
CA ALA A 1291 -39.24 -19.01 40.87
C ALA A 1291 -40.30 -19.81 41.66
N ASP A 1292 -41.00 -20.73 40.99
CA ASP A 1292 -42.02 -21.61 41.60
C ASP A 1292 -41.40 -22.90 42.17
N GLY A 1293 -40.08 -23.05 42.09
CA GLY A 1293 -39.34 -24.21 42.59
C GLY A 1293 -39.31 -25.41 41.63
N HIS A 1294 -39.89 -25.30 40.43
CA HIS A 1294 -39.86 -26.36 39.44
C HIS A 1294 -38.48 -26.48 38.80
N LEU A 1295 -37.97 -27.70 38.70
CA LEU A 1295 -36.70 -27.96 38.04
C LEU A 1295 -36.88 -28.00 36.52
N ARG A 1296 -36.10 -27.19 35.81
CA ARG A 1296 -36.02 -27.09 34.35
C ARG A 1296 -34.59 -27.37 33.89
N TYR A 1297 -34.39 -27.70 32.62
CA TYR A 1297 -33.05 -27.93 32.06
C TYR A 1297 -32.89 -27.24 30.70
N TYR A 1298 -31.75 -26.60 30.50
CA TYR A 1298 -31.42 -25.90 29.26
C TYR A 1298 -30.32 -26.65 28.51
N ASP A 1299 -30.58 -26.96 27.24
CA ASP A 1299 -29.72 -27.79 26.41
C ASP A 1299 -28.29 -27.23 26.28
N PRO A 1300 -27.23 -28.06 26.36
CA PRO A 1300 -25.84 -27.58 26.35
C PRO A 1300 -25.42 -26.94 25.02
N ASN A 1301 -25.99 -27.34 23.90
CA ASN A 1301 -25.61 -26.84 22.59
C ASN A 1301 -26.41 -25.61 22.20
N SER A 1302 -27.74 -25.68 22.35
CA SER A 1302 -28.64 -24.58 21.96
C SER A 1302 -28.90 -23.58 23.08
N GLY A 1303 -28.92 -24.03 24.33
CA GLY A 1303 -29.41 -23.25 25.48
C GLY A 1303 -30.94 -23.22 25.58
N ASN A 1304 -31.65 -24.01 24.76
CA ASN A 1304 -33.12 -24.07 24.75
C ASN A 1304 -33.66 -24.94 25.89
N GLU A 1305 -34.78 -24.55 26.48
CA GLU A 1305 -35.51 -25.32 27.50
C GLU A 1305 -35.91 -26.67 26.93
N VAL A 1306 -35.52 -27.73 27.62
CA VAL A 1306 -35.80 -29.10 27.23
C VAL A 1306 -37.21 -29.49 27.67
N ARG A 1307 -38.00 -30.02 26.73
CA ARG A 1307 -39.38 -30.48 26.93
C ARG A 1307 -39.56 -31.88 26.33
N ASN A 1308 -40.48 -32.66 26.91
CA ASN A 1308 -40.83 -34.03 26.47
C ASN A 1308 -39.62 -34.93 26.21
N ARG A 1309 -38.56 -34.80 27.01
CA ARG A 1309 -37.28 -35.46 26.74
C ARG A 1309 -36.61 -35.93 28.02
N PHE A 1310 -35.98 -37.09 27.93
CA PHE A 1310 -35.06 -37.58 28.95
C PHE A 1310 -33.73 -36.82 28.89
N VAL A 1311 -33.21 -36.42 30.05
CA VAL A 1311 -31.90 -35.81 30.19
C VAL A 1311 -31.12 -36.61 31.23
N ARG A 1312 -29.87 -36.92 30.90
CA ARG A 1312 -28.93 -37.55 31.82
C ARG A 1312 -27.96 -36.48 32.33
N ASN A 1313 -27.85 -36.33 33.65
CA ASN A 1313 -26.88 -35.40 34.22
C ASN A 1313 -25.46 -36.01 34.23
N SER A 1314 -24.47 -35.23 34.68
CA SER A 1314 -23.07 -35.68 34.78
C SER A 1314 -22.82 -36.83 35.76
N LYS A 1315 -23.73 -37.08 36.71
CA LYS A 1315 -23.68 -38.22 37.65
C LYS A 1315 -24.31 -39.49 37.06
N GLY A 1316 -24.87 -39.40 35.86
CA GLY A 1316 -25.53 -40.51 35.18
C GLY A 1316 -27.00 -40.72 35.55
N GLU A 1317 -27.58 -39.84 36.36
CA GLU A 1317 -28.98 -39.86 36.79
C GLU A 1317 -29.88 -39.35 35.66
N TRP A 1318 -31.02 -40.02 35.46
CA TRP A 1318 -31.97 -39.69 34.40
C TRP A 1318 -33.12 -38.86 34.94
N PHE A 1319 -33.52 -37.84 34.20
CA PHE A 1319 -34.67 -36.98 34.45
C PHE A 1319 -35.55 -36.99 33.21
N LEU A 1320 -36.86 -36.91 33.36
CA LEU A 1320 -37.78 -36.68 32.25
C LEU A 1320 -38.43 -35.31 32.42
N PHE A 1321 -38.36 -34.46 31.42
CA PHE A 1321 -39.06 -33.17 31.39
C PHE A 1321 -40.36 -33.32 30.62
N ASP A 1322 -41.46 -32.83 31.18
CA ASP A 1322 -42.79 -32.86 30.56
C ASP A 1322 -42.96 -31.85 29.42
N HIS A 1323 -44.17 -31.71 28.91
CA HIS A 1323 -44.50 -30.77 27.83
C HIS A 1323 -44.35 -29.29 28.24
N ASN A 1324 -44.36 -29.01 29.54
CA ASN A 1324 -44.13 -27.67 30.10
C ASN A 1324 -42.65 -27.42 30.44
N GLY A 1325 -41.78 -28.41 30.24
CA GLY A 1325 -40.34 -28.33 30.54
C GLY A 1325 -40.02 -28.51 32.03
N ILE A 1326 -40.94 -29.08 32.81
CA ILE A 1326 -40.77 -29.33 34.24
C ILE A 1326 -40.35 -30.79 34.43
N ALA A 1327 -39.38 -31.05 35.31
CA ALA A 1327 -38.98 -32.41 35.66
C ALA A 1327 -40.16 -33.16 36.30
N VAL A 1328 -40.56 -34.29 35.71
CA VAL A 1328 -41.66 -35.10 36.22
C VAL A 1328 -41.28 -35.78 37.54
N THR A 1329 -42.29 -36.03 38.37
CA THR A 1329 -42.16 -36.79 39.63
C THR A 1329 -43.29 -37.83 39.72
N GLY A 1330 -43.12 -38.83 40.60
CA GLY A 1330 -44.03 -39.95 40.78
C GLY A 1330 -44.02 -40.97 39.63
N THR A 1331 -45.02 -41.85 39.62
CA THR A 1331 -45.17 -42.88 38.59
C THR A 1331 -45.67 -42.28 37.27
N ARG A 1332 -45.04 -42.66 36.15
CA ARG A 1332 -45.38 -42.21 34.79
C ARG A 1332 -45.29 -43.37 33.82
N VAL A 1333 -46.23 -43.46 32.88
CA VAL A 1333 -46.13 -44.40 31.75
C VAL A 1333 -45.53 -43.64 30.56
N VAL A 1334 -44.38 -44.09 30.07
CA VAL A 1334 -43.64 -43.45 28.97
C VAL A 1334 -43.23 -44.53 27.97
N ASN A 1335 -43.66 -44.43 26.71
CA ASN A 1335 -43.41 -45.43 25.66
C ASN A 1335 -43.76 -46.87 26.09
N GLY A 1336 -44.90 -47.05 26.78
CA GLY A 1336 -45.36 -48.34 27.28
C GLY A 1336 -44.66 -48.84 28.55
N GLN A 1337 -43.62 -48.15 29.03
CA GLN A 1337 -42.91 -48.50 30.27
C GLN A 1337 -43.51 -47.71 31.45
N ARG A 1338 -43.84 -48.38 32.56
CA ARG A 1338 -44.15 -47.73 33.84
C ARG A 1338 -42.85 -47.38 34.53
N LEU A 1339 -42.50 -46.11 34.58
CA LEU A 1339 -41.31 -45.58 35.23
C LEU A 1339 -41.71 -44.84 36.51
N TYR A 1340 -40.78 -44.66 37.44
CA TYR A 1340 -40.98 -43.84 38.63
C TYR A 1340 -39.88 -42.79 38.73
N PHE A 1341 -40.26 -41.55 39.04
CA PHE A 1341 -39.34 -40.45 39.24
C PHE A 1341 -39.47 -39.95 40.67
N LYS A 1342 -38.35 -39.89 41.40
CA LYS A 1342 -38.28 -39.42 42.79
C LYS A 1342 -38.70 -37.94 42.88
N SER A 1343 -38.94 -37.44 44.09
CA SER A 1343 -39.35 -36.04 44.31
C SER A 1343 -38.36 -34.99 43.80
N ASN A 1344 -37.09 -35.36 43.58
CA ASN A 1344 -36.07 -34.51 42.98
C ASN A 1344 -36.01 -34.61 41.44
N GLY A 1345 -36.88 -35.41 40.80
CA GLY A 1345 -36.95 -35.64 39.36
C GLY A 1345 -36.10 -36.79 38.82
N VAL A 1346 -35.28 -37.44 39.67
CA VAL A 1346 -34.42 -38.57 39.26
C VAL A 1346 -35.26 -39.84 39.07
N GLN A 1347 -35.13 -40.50 37.92
CA GLN A 1347 -35.73 -41.80 37.62
C GLN A 1347 -35.17 -42.89 38.56
N ALA A 1348 -36.06 -43.65 39.20
CA ALA A 1348 -35.70 -44.84 39.95
C ALA A 1348 -35.30 -45.97 39.00
N LYS A 1349 -34.10 -46.51 39.17
CA LYS A 1349 -33.58 -47.65 38.39
C LYS A 1349 -32.81 -48.60 39.33
N GLY A 1350 -33.26 -49.85 39.43
CA GLY A 1350 -32.70 -50.86 40.33
C GLY A 1350 -33.14 -50.69 41.77
N GLU A 1351 -34.19 -49.89 42.01
CA GLU A 1351 -34.63 -49.45 43.33
C GLU A 1351 -35.99 -50.09 43.70
N LEU A 1352 -36.16 -50.48 44.96
CA LEU A 1352 -37.46 -50.79 45.55
C LEU A 1352 -38.14 -49.48 45.94
N ILE A 1353 -39.36 -49.25 45.48
CA ILE A 1353 -40.17 -48.07 45.79
C ILE A 1353 -41.38 -48.51 46.60
N THR A 1354 -41.50 -47.98 47.81
CA THR A 1354 -42.66 -48.23 48.68
C THR A 1354 -43.73 -47.18 48.38
N GLU A 1355 -44.88 -47.61 47.87
CA GLU A 1355 -46.04 -46.75 47.63
C GLU A 1355 -46.94 -46.66 48.89
N ARG A 1356 -48.01 -45.86 48.82
CA ARG A 1356 -49.01 -45.78 49.90
C ARG A 1356 -49.54 -47.18 50.28
N LYS A 1357 -49.79 -47.38 51.58
CA LYS A 1357 -50.18 -48.65 52.23
C LYS A 1357 -49.06 -49.70 52.34
N GLY A 1358 -47.79 -49.29 52.23
CA GLY A 1358 -46.63 -50.17 52.49
C GLY A 1358 -46.36 -51.18 51.38
N ARG A 1359 -47.07 -51.11 50.26
CA ARG A 1359 -46.85 -52.03 49.13
C ARG A 1359 -45.62 -51.61 48.33
N ILE A 1360 -44.76 -52.57 48.03
CA ILE A 1360 -43.46 -52.34 47.40
C ILE A 1360 -43.53 -52.70 45.91
N LYS A 1361 -42.97 -51.85 45.06
CA LYS A 1361 -42.69 -52.13 43.64
C LYS A 1361 -41.19 -52.10 43.38
N TYR A 1362 -40.76 -52.69 42.28
CA TYR A 1362 -39.37 -52.62 41.84
C TYR A 1362 -39.27 -52.10 40.41
N TYR A 1363 -38.30 -51.23 40.17
CA TYR A 1363 -38.01 -50.69 38.84
C TYR A 1363 -36.69 -51.25 38.34
N ASP A 1364 -36.72 -51.88 37.17
CA ASP A 1364 -35.60 -52.61 36.58
C ASP A 1364 -34.33 -51.73 36.46
N PRO A 1365 -33.13 -52.23 36.80
CA PRO A 1365 -31.90 -51.44 36.80
C PRO A 1365 -31.49 -50.92 35.42
N ASN A 1366 -31.84 -51.63 34.34
CA ASN A 1366 -31.43 -51.27 32.99
C ASN A 1366 -32.46 -50.37 32.31
N SER A 1367 -33.74 -50.73 32.37
CA SER A 1367 -34.83 -50.00 31.71
C SER A 1367 -35.48 -48.95 32.60
N GLY A 1368 -35.46 -49.14 33.92
CA GLY A 1368 -36.26 -48.36 34.86
C GLY A 1368 -37.75 -48.69 34.82
N ASN A 1369 -38.15 -49.75 34.12
CA ASN A 1369 -39.55 -50.18 34.00
C ASN A 1369 -39.99 -50.96 35.23
N GLU A 1370 -41.24 -50.77 35.64
CA GLU A 1370 -41.90 -51.49 36.74
C GLU A 1370 -41.91 -52.99 36.43
N VAL A 1371 -41.39 -53.78 37.37
CA VAL A 1371 -41.30 -55.23 37.21
C VAL A 1371 -42.61 -55.91 37.59
N ARG A 1372 -43.06 -56.87 36.76
CA ARG A 1372 -44.28 -57.68 36.93
C ARG A 1372 -44.02 -59.15 36.58
N ASN A 1373 -44.77 -60.05 37.19
CA ASN A 1373 -44.79 -61.51 36.97
C ASN A 1373 -43.40 -62.19 36.94
N ARG A 1374 -42.47 -61.76 37.79
CA ARG A 1374 -41.14 -62.39 37.86
C ARG A 1374 -40.50 -62.24 39.22
N TYR A 1375 -39.56 -63.15 39.49
CA TYR A 1375 -38.60 -63.00 40.57
C TYR A 1375 -37.59 -61.89 40.27
N VAL A 1376 -37.23 -61.14 41.30
CA VAL A 1376 -36.16 -60.16 41.30
C VAL A 1376 -35.27 -60.41 42.49
N ARG A 1377 -33.96 -60.44 42.26
CA ARG A 1377 -32.96 -60.41 43.32
C ARG A 1377 -32.45 -58.98 43.46
N THR A 1378 -32.63 -58.37 44.62
CA THR A 1378 -32.09 -57.03 44.89
C THR A 1378 -30.57 -57.09 45.08
N SER A 1379 -29.91 -55.93 45.07
CA SER A 1379 -28.46 -55.82 45.36
C SER A 1379 -28.09 -56.35 46.74
N SER A 1380 -29.01 -56.37 47.71
CA SER A 1380 -28.85 -56.99 49.03
C SER A 1380 -28.96 -58.53 49.04
N GLY A 1381 -29.26 -59.16 47.89
CA GLY A 1381 -29.41 -60.61 47.78
C GLY A 1381 -30.80 -61.16 48.10
N ASN A 1382 -31.71 -60.32 48.59
CA ASN A 1382 -33.09 -60.70 48.87
C ASN A 1382 -33.87 -60.95 47.57
N TRP A 1383 -34.63 -62.04 47.55
CA TRP A 1383 -35.52 -62.36 46.44
C TRP A 1383 -36.92 -61.87 46.74
N TYR A 1384 -37.55 -61.24 45.75
CA TYR A 1384 -38.94 -60.82 45.77
C TYR A 1384 -39.62 -61.38 44.53
N TYR A 1385 -40.91 -61.67 44.59
CA TYR A 1385 -41.71 -61.92 43.39
C TYR A 1385 -42.71 -60.78 43.24
N PHE A 1386 -42.67 -60.09 42.11
CA PHE A 1386 -43.62 -59.03 41.81
C PHE A 1386 -44.78 -59.63 41.02
N GLY A 1387 -45.99 -59.54 41.57
CA GLY A 1387 -47.20 -60.08 40.94
C GLY A 1387 -47.57 -59.35 39.65
N ASN A 1388 -48.69 -59.76 39.04
CA ASN A 1388 -49.19 -59.14 37.80
C ASN A 1388 -49.56 -57.66 37.99
N ASP A 1389 -49.90 -57.27 39.21
CA ASP A 1389 -50.19 -55.89 39.60
C ASP A 1389 -48.92 -55.03 39.81
N GLY A 1390 -47.73 -55.66 39.82
CA GLY A 1390 -46.43 -55.03 40.00
C GLY A 1390 -45.99 -54.86 41.45
N TYR A 1391 -46.78 -55.32 42.42
CA TYR A 1391 -46.40 -55.29 43.83
C TYR A 1391 -45.71 -56.59 44.24
N ALA A 1392 -44.79 -56.51 45.20
CA ALA A 1392 -44.19 -57.68 45.82
C ALA A 1392 -45.28 -58.53 46.49
N LEU A 1393 -45.30 -59.83 46.21
CA LEU A 1393 -46.18 -60.78 46.89
C LEU A 1393 -45.81 -60.85 48.37
N ILE A 1394 -46.82 -60.98 49.22
CA ILE A 1394 -46.71 -61.18 50.68
C ILE A 1394 -47.59 -62.39 51.03
N GLY A 1395 -47.12 -63.26 51.92
CA GLY A 1395 -47.80 -64.49 52.33
C GLY A 1395 -47.52 -65.69 51.42
N TRP A 1396 -48.37 -66.72 51.53
CA TRP A 1396 -48.29 -67.93 50.71
C TRP A 1396 -48.90 -67.70 49.33
N HIS A 1397 -48.17 -68.06 48.27
CA HIS A 1397 -48.63 -67.99 46.89
C HIS A 1397 -48.17 -69.24 46.12
N VAL A 1398 -48.85 -69.56 45.03
CA VAL A 1398 -48.36 -70.55 44.05
C VAL A 1398 -47.74 -69.78 42.90
N VAL A 1399 -46.43 -69.92 42.71
CA VAL A 1399 -45.66 -69.27 41.65
C VAL A 1399 -44.97 -70.37 40.84
N GLU A 1400 -45.20 -70.40 39.53
CA GLU A 1400 -44.63 -71.42 38.62
C GLU A 1400 -44.87 -72.87 39.10
N GLY A 1401 -46.08 -73.14 39.60
CA GLY A 1401 -46.49 -74.47 40.09
C GLY A 1401 -45.94 -74.85 41.47
N ARG A 1402 -45.10 -74.01 42.10
CA ARG A 1402 -44.55 -74.24 43.45
C ARG A 1402 -45.24 -73.36 44.48
N ARG A 1403 -45.61 -73.95 45.62
CA ARG A 1403 -46.10 -73.19 46.77
C ARG A 1403 -44.90 -72.53 47.48
N VAL A 1404 -44.87 -71.20 47.45
CA VAL A 1404 -43.80 -70.36 47.98
C VAL A 1404 -44.35 -69.38 49.02
N TYR A 1405 -43.52 -68.97 49.98
CA TYR A 1405 -43.88 -67.98 51.00
C TYR A 1405 -42.97 -66.75 50.92
N PHE A 1406 -43.59 -65.57 50.90
CA PHE A 1406 -42.92 -64.26 51.04
C PHE A 1406 -43.31 -63.65 52.38
N ASP A 1407 -42.36 -63.12 53.13
CA ASP A 1407 -42.62 -62.53 54.44
C ASP A 1407 -43.38 -61.20 54.36
N GLU A 1408 -43.63 -60.58 55.51
CA GLU A 1408 -44.30 -59.27 55.64
C GLU A 1408 -43.63 -58.12 54.87
N ASN A 1409 -42.36 -58.24 54.50
CA ASN A 1409 -41.63 -57.27 53.68
C ASN A 1409 -41.57 -57.67 52.20
N GLY A 1410 -42.17 -58.80 51.82
CA GLY A 1410 -42.19 -59.35 50.46
C GLY A 1410 -40.95 -60.19 50.09
N VAL A 1411 -40.07 -60.50 51.05
CA VAL A 1411 -38.86 -61.30 50.82
C VAL A 1411 -39.21 -62.78 50.82
N TYR A 1412 -38.78 -63.53 49.81
CA TYR A 1412 -38.93 -64.98 49.69
C TYR A 1412 -38.22 -65.70 50.85
N ARG A 1413 -38.94 -66.59 51.56
CA ARG A 1413 -38.40 -67.35 52.70
C ARG A 1413 -38.39 -68.87 52.52
N TYR A 1414 -39.36 -69.47 51.83
CA TYR A 1414 -39.52 -70.94 51.83
C TYR A 1414 -40.31 -71.50 50.63
N ALA A 1415 -40.00 -72.74 50.22
CA ALA A 1415 -40.79 -73.59 49.29
C ALA A 1415 -40.93 -75.01 49.87
N SER A 1416 -42.13 -75.61 49.88
CA SER A 1416 -42.32 -76.98 50.39
C SER A 1416 -41.75 -78.01 49.42
N HIS A 1417 -40.74 -78.76 49.86
CA HIS A 1417 -40.18 -79.92 49.16
C HIS A 1417 -40.87 -81.21 49.66
N ASP A 1418 -41.47 -81.97 48.75
CA ASP A 1418 -41.62 -83.41 48.94
C ASP A 1418 -40.25 -84.08 48.68
N GLN A 1419 -39.95 -85.05 49.53
CA GLN A 1419 -38.64 -85.65 49.70
C GLN A 1419 -38.36 -86.67 48.60
N ARG A 1420 -37.22 -86.50 47.92
CA ARG A 1420 -36.12 -87.47 47.96
C ARG A 1420 -34.94 -87.02 47.11
N ASN A 1421 -33.87 -86.75 47.84
CA ASN A 1421 -32.47 -87.06 47.59
C ASN A 1421 -31.95 -87.08 46.15
N HIS A 1422 -31.05 -86.17 45.76
CA HIS A 1422 -29.61 -86.10 46.12
C HIS A 1422 -28.78 -86.92 45.12
N TRP A 1423 -27.56 -86.41 44.84
CA TRP A 1423 -26.49 -87.01 44.01
C TRP A 1423 -26.75 -86.89 42.49
N ASP A 1424 -25.83 -86.56 41.61
CA ASP A 1424 -24.46 -86.06 41.56
C ASP A 1424 -24.17 -85.91 40.05
N TYR A 1425 -22.96 -85.53 39.66
CA TYR A 1425 -22.40 -85.44 38.29
C TYR A 1425 -22.46 -84.05 37.64
N ASP A 1426 -21.39 -83.25 37.63
CA ASP A 1426 -20.02 -83.48 37.13
C ASP A 1426 -19.96 -83.56 35.60
N TYR A 1427 -19.44 -82.49 34.97
CA TYR A 1427 -18.48 -82.60 33.87
C TYR A 1427 -17.76 -81.26 33.60
N ARG A 1428 -16.47 -81.23 33.97
CA ARG A 1428 -15.42 -80.37 33.42
C ARG A 1428 -15.03 -80.86 32.01
N ARG A 1429 -14.78 -79.95 31.05
CA ARG A 1429 -13.89 -80.11 29.88
C ARG A 1429 -14.00 -78.85 29.00
N ASP A 1430 -12.97 -78.01 28.87
CA ASP A 1430 -11.69 -78.13 28.13
C ASP A 1430 -11.76 -77.47 26.74
N PHE A 1431 -10.63 -76.84 26.36
CA PHE A 1431 -10.24 -76.25 25.05
C PHE A 1431 -10.83 -74.86 24.72
N GLY A 1432 -10.07 -73.82 24.37
CA GLY A 1432 -8.64 -73.63 24.11
C GLY A 1432 -8.34 -72.11 24.05
N ARG A 1433 -7.20 -71.68 24.59
CA ARG A 1433 -5.98 -71.23 23.87
C ARG A 1433 -6.15 -69.98 22.98
N GLY A 1434 -5.30 -68.98 23.25
CA GLY A 1434 -4.96 -67.86 22.34
C GLY A 1434 -4.95 -66.51 23.07
N SER A 1435 -3.99 -66.25 23.96
CA SER A 1435 -2.69 -65.62 23.69
C SER A 1435 -2.73 -64.08 23.61
N SER A 1436 -1.93 -63.46 24.48
CA SER A 1436 -1.17 -62.19 24.31
C SER A 1436 -1.96 -60.92 23.98
N SER A 1437 -1.78 -59.76 24.61
CA SER A 1437 -0.79 -59.21 25.54
C SER A 1437 -1.31 -57.79 25.79
N ALA A 1438 -1.60 -57.34 27.01
CA ALA A 1438 -0.63 -56.85 27.99
C ALA A 1438 0.40 -55.88 27.39
N VAL A 1439 0.24 -54.59 27.69
CA VAL A 1439 1.24 -53.54 28.08
C VAL A 1439 0.47 -52.21 27.99
N ARG A 1440 0.02 -51.60 29.08
CA ARG A 1440 0.72 -50.99 30.23
C ARG A 1440 1.56 -49.76 29.85
N PHE A 1441 1.40 -48.73 30.70
CA PHE A 1441 2.33 -47.64 31.03
C PHE A 1441 2.46 -46.54 29.96
N ARG A 1442 2.66 -45.27 30.28
CA ARG A 1442 2.80 -44.45 31.50
C ARG A 1442 2.71 -43.01 30.95
N HIS A 1443 1.95 -42.07 31.52
CA HIS A 1443 2.46 -41.09 32.50
C HIS A 1443 3.89 -40.61 32.17
N SER A 1444 4.24 -39.34 31.99
CA SER A 1444 3.78 -38.15 32.68
C SER A 1444 4.50 -36.90 32.14
N ARG A 1445 3.95 -35.74 32.49
CA ARG A 1445 4.63 -34.49 32.89
C ARG A 1445 5.11 -33.51 31.81
N ASN A 1446 4.39 -32.39 31.84
CA ASN A 1446 4.87 -31.01 32.02
C ASN A 1446 5.59 -30.31 30.86
N GLY A 1447 5.12 -29.09 30.58
CA GLY A 1447 5.75 -28.12 29.67
C GLY A 1447 4.69 -27.42 28.83
N PHE A 1448 3.89 -26.50 29.36
CA PHE A 1448 4.14 -25.05 29.37
C PHE A 1448 4.31 -24.43 27.96
N PHE A 1449 3.52 -23.36 27.74
CA PHE A 1449 3.58 -22.32 26.70
C PHE A 1449 2.57 -22.37 25.53
N ASP A 1450 1.82 -21.25 25.48
CA ASP A 1450 1.35 -20.47 24.32
C ASP A 1450 0.24 -21.08 23.44
N ASN A 1451 -1.03 -20.67 23.51
CA ASN A 1451 -1.59 -19.33 23.27
C ASN A 1451 -0.91 -18.60 22.11
N PHE A 1452 -1.52 -18.58 20.90
CA PHE A 1452 -1.83 -17.35 20.16
C PHE A 1452 -2.53 -17.62 18.80
N PHE A 1453 -3.58 -16.83 18.56
CA PHE A 1453 -4.23 -16.48 17.28
C PHE A 1453 -4.88 -17.58 16.40
N ARG A 1454 -6.23 -17.67 16.47
CA ARG A 1454 -7.06 -17.81 15.26
C ARG A 1454 -7.62 -16.43 14.92
N PHE A 1455 -7.10 -15.86 13.84
CA PHE A 1455 -7.74 -14.80 13.05
C PHE A 1455 -8.66 -15.44 12.02
#